data_AF-A0A0R2NUX9-F1
#
_entry.id   AF-A0A0R2NUX9-F1
#
_cell.length_a   1.000
_cell.length_b   1.000
_cell.length_c   1.000
_cell.angle_alpha   90.00
_cell.angle_beta   90.00
_cell.angle_gamma   90.00
#
_symmetry.space_group_name_H-M   'P 1'
#
loop_
_entity.id
_entity.type
_entity.pdbx_description
1 polymer ?
#
loop_
_entity_poly.entity_id
_entity_poly.type
_entity_poly.pdbx_seq_one_letter_code
_entity_poly.pdbx_strand_id
1 'polypeptide(L)'
;MTVEVQPVNQLDLTSQVQVDGAQQQGLVTLPAAVTTPLTAVTLTMTAGTDRPMTLELGHVLNHVMSDVIPDTTATVTTDTWTFTYPTPIDASHLVVNLTPISALAKVTVTVSAPDAAVDTTPIAVLTDTTSIANGRPVRSPFNPGQAARLTDGDDTTAWVSDQYPAYADIDLGVATALATIAVTLPVGTEIQFNLYGSRDGHQFDRLYRRERATTSTATVTCPVNGTYRHVQLLVLASDDSAGVQIQQVRVTGTAQPKAKVPTPPALALNTPTITAPTAAAVQQALAGIVTRRIGADYVDWFDFKVAPVATKQADAFQISTTADRVVIQAASGVTLATGLNYYLKTYCQVNLSQAGLGDHVEMPAKPVALAQPIVRQTTATWRYAYNYTTHAYTMAFWQAEDWQQELDWLALNGVNLVLDPTGLELVWYRFLASLGYQTEAIADFLTGPTYTAWQWMGNMRSFGGPIDAKWAVQRAKLAQHNQAFMHVMGMTPVLQAYAGLVPDDIETKIKACPVLLQGQWCGFQRPGILRTDSDLFAQVADQFYAAQASVYGEISHYYAVDPFHEGGDRADLALDVVAQQVLGGLLAHDAQGVWVLQSWQENPRADLLAGIRDQVADHVLVLDLYAERTPHWSISDPQQYGGLEFGGTPWLFCMLNNFGGRMGLTGHLDTLQSGYQAAQRQAQWCRGIGITPEASQSNPLLFDFFFDSIWADATAFAPMNIDEWLTAYGERRYGINHPEWQRALKIMTTTVYAAQYNQRGQGAPESLLNARPGLDLPAASTWGNAIVDYPTHQLVWALRLLRTHAADAPFATTGFQVDLVILAQQVLSNSVAALYPRLVTAVKQQDLAVVQTLKPLWFTALSLADQLADQVPLFRLSTWQHAAAQASQDLDDFSKDCFAIDALAIVTTWGGQRQADSGGLHDYSNRQWSGLTSGLYTQRWRHWFDQVTTALNTHTALPKTDWFSLEWQWVLDQSQCVAEAQPTALLPLVDQVLALSQQPLAQPALPTPTKPIKLMAVDMDGTFLDDHKAFNHTRFQHLLTQMRAHNQHFVVASGNQYQHLLDVFKDFEPIAYIAENGGLVKIGDEVIWQQTIPRDLAQAVTTALQQQPVFEDGLVVLSGAKDAYVDARVSPALLTEARKYYRHIQLVTDMTAVDDDFYKIALAWPGQPVVEQLTFLQREFPSLASVSSGFEGIDIIPKGISKAVGIKKLAERWGLSPAEMAVFGDNNNDIEMLQAVQYSFAMCNGNIDAQLAARYLTPADNNHEGVLDVMAHLI
;
A
#
# COMPACT_ATOMS: atom_id res chain seq x y z
N MET A 1 19.68 18.11 8.56
CA MET A 1 21.03 17.53 8.39
C MET A 1 21.78 18.44 7.41
N THR A 2 22.86 19.11 7.81
CA THR A 2 23.62 20.02 6.91
C THR A 2 25.10 19.69 7.02
N VAL A 3 25.72 19.35 5.89
CA VAL A 3 27.16 19.08 5.75
C VAL A 3 27.73 20.16 4.85
N GLU A 4 28.77 20.86 5.34
CA GLU A 4 29.55 21.82 4.55
C GLU A 4 30.87 21.14 4.15
N VAL A 5 31.20 21.14 2.86
CA VAL A 5 32.53 20.71 2.37
C VAL A 5 33.06 21.79 1.42
N GLN A 6 34.30 22.22 1.65
CA GLN A 6 35.08 23.10 0.76
C GLN A 6 36.35 22.34 0.32
N PRO A 7 36.91 22.60 -0.87
CA PRO A 7 37.90 21.73 -1.51
C PRO A 7 39.34 22.06 -1.10
N VAL A 8 40.23 21.06 -1.01
CA VAL A 8 41.63 21.03 -1.53
C VAL A 8 42.29 19.67 -1.17
N ASN A 9 42.96 19.05 -2.15
CA ASN A 9 43.97 17.96 -2.17
C ASN A 9 44.63 17.45 -0.85
N GLN A 10 43.85 17.06 0.14
CA GLN A 10 44.21 16.14 1.22
C GLN A 10 42.94 15.35 1.55
N LEU A 11 43.02 14.02 1.63
CA LEU A 11 41.89 13.17 2.04
C LEU A 11 41.73 13.29 3.57
N ASP A 12 41.28 14.47 4.01
CA ASP A 12 40.91 14.75 5.39
C ASP A 12 39.44 14.29 5.54
N LEU A 13 39.23 13.06 6.01
CA LEU A 13 37.88 12.52 6.26
C LEU A 13 37.31 13.18 7.51
N THR A 14 37.00 14.47 7.47
CA THR A 14 36.29 15.18 8.53
C THR A 14 34.79 14.94 8.40
N SER A 15 34.23 13.94 9.09
CA SER A 15 32.76 13.85 9.24
C SER A 15 32.32 14.76 10.39
N GLN A 16 31.55 15.81 10.08
CA GLN A 16 30.89 16.62 11.09
C GLN A 16 29.51 16.02 11.40
N VAL A 17 29.31 15.55 12.63
CA VAL A 17 28.00 15.09 13.09
C VAL A 17 27.36 16.21 13.91
N GLN A 18 26.23 16.75 13.45
CA GLN A 18 25.28 17.47 14.30
C GLN A 18 24.18 16.49 14.72
N VAL A 19 24.08 16.22 16.02
CA VAL A 19 22.99 15.43 16.60
C VAL A 19 21.87 16.40 16.97
N ASP A 20 20.75 16.37 16.24
CA ASP A 20 19.56 17.14 16.55
C ASP A 20 18.59 16.33 17.44
N GLY A 21 17.85 17.00 18.32
CA GLY A 21 17.31 16.51 19.60
C GLY A 21 16.30 15.34 19.61
N ALA A 22 16.11 14.60 18.51
CA ALA A 22 15.13 13.50 18.41
C ALA A 22 15.73 12.08 18.37
N GLN A 23 17.03 11.90 18.16
CA GLN A 23 17.70 10.58 18.19
C GLN A 23 18.83 10.52 19.22
N GLN A 24 18.81 9.51 20.11
CA GLN A 24 19.80 9.34 21.19
C GLN A 24 21.10 8.63 20.76
N GLN A 25 21.26 8.29 19.46
CA GLN A 25 22.46 7.62 18.93
C GLN A 25 22.81 8.20 17.55
N GLY A 26 24.07 8.60 17.35
CA GLY A 26 24.60 8.97 16.03
C GLY A 26 25.57 7.89 15.55
N LEU A 27 25.31 7.35 14.35
CA LEU A 27 26.18 6.38 13.67
C LEU A 27 27.03 7.12 12.63
N VAL A 28 28.35 6.98 12.69
CA VAL A 28 29.26 7.41 11.61
C VAL A 28 29.77 6.18 10.89
N THR A 29 29.46 6.08 9.59
CA THR A 29 30.01 5.08 8.68
C THR A 29 30.93 5.80 7.69
N LEU A 30 32.17 5.32 7.53
CA LEU A 30 33.10 5.90 6.56
C LEU A 30 32.70 5.49 5.13
N PRO A 31 32.98 6.32 4.10
CA PRO A 31 32.73 5.94 2.71
C PRO A 31 33.52 4.68 2.32
N ALA A 32 32.91 3.79 1.54
CA ALA A 32 33.52 2.56 1.02
C ALA A 32 34.74 2.78 0.10
N ALA A 33 35.09 4.03 -0.22
CA ALA A 33 36.23 4.38 -1.07
C ALA A 33 37.60 4.22 -0.38
N VAL A 34 37.64 3.93 0.92
CA VAL A 34 38.89 3.67 1.66
C VAL A 34 39.18 2.17 1.62
N THR A 35 39.80 1.71 0.53
CA THR A 35 40.37 0.34 0.44
C THR A 35 41.73 0.22 1.14
N THR A 36 42.20 1.30 1.76
CA THR A 36 43.50 1.39 2.43
C THR A 36 43.35 1.06 3.92
N PRO A 37 44.13 0.13 4.47
CA PRO A 37 44.07 -0.21 5.89
C PRO A 37 44.38 1.00 6.78
N LEU A 38 43.50 1.32 7.75
CA LEU A 38 43.63 2.47 8.64
C LEU A 38 44.72 2.25 9.69
N THR A 39 45.62 3.21 9.87
CA THR A 39 46.67 3.16 10.91
C THR A 39 46.33 3.98 12.16
N ALA A 40 45.45 5.00 12.04
CA ALA A 40 44.99 5.82 13.16
C ALA A 40 43.63 6.50 12.85
N VAL A 41 42.80 6.64 13.88
CA VAL A 41 41.53 7.40 13.85
C VAL A 41 41.62 8.50 14.90
N THR A 42 41.39 9.76 14.51
CA THR A 42 41.43 10.91 15.41
C THR A 42 40.04 11.53 15.53
N LEU A 43 39.51 11.61 16.74
CA LEU A 43 38.26 12.30 17.04
C LEU A 43 38.58 13.64 17.69
N THR A 44 38.20 14.74 17.04
CA THR A 44 38.36 16.09 17.58
C THR A 44 36.97 16.66 17.89
N MET A 45 36.73 16.98 19.16
CA MET A 45 35.48 17.60 19.58
C MET A 45 35.74 19.05 19.93
N THR A 46 34.91 19.96 19.46
CA THR A 46 34.99 21.36 19.89
C THR A 46 33.87 21.57 20.91
N ALA A 47 34.21 21.51 22.20
CA ALA A 47 33.21 21.56 23.26
C ALA A 47 32.63 22.98 23.44
N GLY A 48 31.31 23.05 23.54
CA GLY A 48 30.58 24.21 24.05
C GLY A 48 30.31 24.16 25.56
N THR A 49 30.63 23.06 26.28
CA THR A 49 30.38 22.94 27.74
C THR A 49 31.25 21.86 28.44
N ASP A 50 31.63 22.14 29.70
CA ASP A 50 32.50 21.35 30.61
C ASP A 50 31.87 20.09 31.26
N ARG A 51 31.16 19.21 30.55
CA ARG A 51 30.58 17.97 31.14
C ARG A 51 31.16 16.67 30.57
N PRO A 52 31.29 15.61 31.38
CA PRO A 52 31.84 14.32 30.94
C PRO A 52 30.90 13.59 29.98
N MET A 53 31.45 12.97 28.93
CA MET A 53 30.77 12.09 27.97
C MET A 53 31.41 10.71 27.96
N THR A 54 30.65 9.69 27.56
CA THR A 54 31.14 8.32 27.38
C THR A 54 31.26 8.01 25.89
N LEU A 55 32.42 7.51 25.46
CA LEU A 55 32.73 7.17 24.06
C LEU A 55 33.05 5.68 23.96
N GLU A 56 32.41 4.97 23.04
CA GLU A 56 32.70 3.57 22.73
C GLU A 56 33.05 3.41 21.24
N LEU A 57 34.20 2.79 20.95
CA LEU A 57 34.61 2.36 19.61
C LEU A 57 34.47 0.84 19.48
N GLY A 58 33.87 0.37 18.39
CA GLY A 58 33.72 -1.06 18.08
C GLY A 58 34.04 -1.38 16.62
N HIS A 59 34.39 -2.64 16.34
CA HIS A 59 34.61 -3.18 15.00
C HIS A 59 33.47 -4.15 14.67
N VAL A 60 32.79 -3.99 13.52
CA VAL A 60 31.63 -4.83 13.19
C VAL A 60 32.08 -6.10 12.47
N LEU A 61 32.20 -7.21 13.21
CA LEU A 61 32.06 -8.56 12.67
C LEU A 61 30.81 -9.17 13.30
N ASN A 62 29.69 -9.14 12.57
CA ASN A 62 28.41 -9.77 12.94
C ASN A 62 27.86 -9.40 14.34
N HIS A 63 27.24 -8.21 14.46
CA HIS A 63 26.47 -7.68 15.60
C HIS A 63 26.59 -8.39 16.96
N VAL A 64 27.69 -8.11 17.68
CA VAL A 64 27.73 -7.92 19.13
C VAL A 64 28.59 -6.68 19.38
N MET A 65 28.02 -5.62 19.95
CA MET A 65 28.82 -4.54 20.53
C MET A 65 29.45 -5.06 21.83
N SER A 66 30.73 -5.46 21.80
CA SER A 66 31.49 -5.62 23.06
C SER A 66 33.01 -5.61 22.94
N ASP A 67 33.60 -5.68 21.75
CA ASP A 67 35.03 -5.92 21.69
C ASP A 67 35.79 -4.62 21.36
N VAL A 68 36.27 -3.96 22.42
CA VAL A 68 37.43 -3.07 22.33
C VAL A 68 38.53 -3.85 21.63
N ILE A 69 39.05 -3.35 20.50
CA ILE A 69 40.13 -4.02 19.78
C ILE A 69 41.30 -4.20 20.76
N PRO A 70 41.72 -5.45 21.05
CA PRO A 70 42.84 -5.70 21.95
C PRO A 70 44.07 -5.04 21.32
N ASP A 71 44.71 -4.14 22.06
CA ASP A 71 45.89 -3.33 21.66
C ASP A 71 45.63 -1.94 21.05
N THR A 72 44.42 -1.38 21.17
CA THR A 72 44.21 0.05 20.84
C THR A 72 44.86 0.97 21.89
N THR A 73 45.71 1.91 21.47
CA THR A 73 46.21 2.97 22.38
C THR A 73 45.43 4.26 22.15
N ALA A 74 44.70 4.72 23.17
CA ALA A 74 43.98 5.97 23.16
C ALA A 74 44.80 7.06 23.84
N THR A 75 45.09 8.15 23.14
CA THR A 75 45.68 9.36 23.74
C THR A 75 44.57 10.40 23.87
N VAL A 76 44.33 10.89 25.08
CA VAL A 76 43.24 11.83 25.37
C VAL A 76 43.83 13.16 25.82
N THR A 77 43.45 14.24 25.12
CA THR A 77 43.62 15.63 25.57
C THR A 77 42.23 16.23 25.86
N THR A 78 42.14 17.45 26.38
CA THR A 78 40.84 18.04 26.82
C THR A 78 39.74 18.00 25.75
N ASP A 79 40.11 18.04 24.46
CA ASP A 79 39.17 18.20 23.34
C ASP A 79 39.46 17.24 22.16
N THR A 80 40.35 16.26 22.32
CA THR A 80 40.74 15.34 21.24
C THR A 80 41.09 13.96 21.76
N TRP A 81 40.51 12.93 21.14
CA TRP A 81 40.79 11.52 21.37
C TRP A 81 41.42 10.93 20.12
N THR A 82 42.65 10.43 20.23
CA THR A 82 43.32 9.73 19.12
C THR A 82 43.44 8.26 19.44
N PHE A 83 42.88 7.41 18.57
CA PHE A 83 42.96 5.96 18.62
C PHE A 83 43.99 5.48 17.60
N THR A 84 45.09 4.89 18.09
CA THR A 84 46.13 4.34 17.21
C THR A 84 46.04 2.82 17.22
N TYR A 85 46.04 2.21 16.03
CA TYR A 85 45.96 0.77 15.87
C TYR A 85 47.34 0.20 15.54
N PRO A 86 47.83 -0.80 16.28
CA PRO A 86 49.14 -1.41 16.01
C PRO A 86 49.14 -2.28 14.74
N THR A 87 47.96 -2.72 14.29
CA THR A 87 47.74 -3.46 13.05
C THR A 87 46.71 -2.70 12.22
N PRO A 88 46.92 -2.51 10.91
CA PRO A 88 45.96 -1.76 10.11
C PRO A 88 44.58 -2.44 10.03
N ILE A 89 43.49 -1.66 10.18
CA ILE A 89 42.10 -2.17 10.19
C ILE A 89 41.33 -1.76 8.94
N ASP A 90 40.35 -2.58 8.56
CA ASP A 90 39.48 -2.33 7.41
C ASP A 90 38.50 -1.17 7.72
N ALA A 91 38.57 -0.10 6.93
CA ALA A 91 37.76 1.10 7.12
C ALA A 91 36.26 0.89 6.87
N SER A 92 35.91 -0.13 6.07
CA SER A 92 34.52 -0.39 5.63
C SER A 92 33.58 -0.83 6.77
N HIS A 93 34.13 -1.17 7.94
CA HIS A 93 33.39 -1.69 9.10
C HIS A 93 33.61 -0.91 10.40
N LEU A 94 34.24 0.26 10.34
CA LEU A 94 34.46 1.11 11.52
C LEU A 94 33.17 1.86 11.89
N VAL A 95 32.71 1.67 13.12
CA VAL A 95 31.55 2.37 13.68
C VAL A 95 31.97 3.17 14.92
N VAL A 96 31.66 4.47 14.92
CA VAL A 96 31.83 5.34 16.09
C VAL A 96 30.46 5.60 16.69
N ASN A 97 30.24 5.14 17.94
CA ASN A 97 29.02 5.44 18.68
C ASN A 97 29.25 6.63 19.61
N LEU A 98 28.37 7.63 19.47
CA LEU A 98 28.37 8.82 20.30
C LEU A 98 27.08 8.82 21.13
N THR A 99 27.23 8.79 22.46
CA THR A 99 26.10 8.92 23.41
C THR A 99 26.19 10.28 24.11
N PRO A 100 25.49 11.32 23.64
CA PRO A 100 25.53 12.63 24.27
C PRO A 100 24.71 12.66 25.57
N ILE A 101 25.24 13.31 26.62
CA ILE A 101 24.50 13.60 27.87
C ILE A 101 23.66 14.90 27.74
N SER A 102 23.85 15.70 26.68
CA SER A 102 23.01 16.88 26.37
C SER A 102 23.13 17.36 24.91
N ALA A 103 22.08 18.03 24.41
CA ALA A 103 21.76 18.29 23.00
C ALA A 103 22.60 19.31 22.20
N LEU A 104 23.82 19.69 22.63
CA LEU A 104 24.63 20.67 21.89
C LEU A 104 26.14 20.35 21.98
N ALA A 105 26.64 19.53 21.08
CA ALA A 105 28.07 19.37 20.83
C ALA A 105 28.33 19.12 19.33
N LYS A 106 29.34 19.80 18.76
CA LYS A 106 29.82 19.55 17.40
C LYS A 106 30.97 18.56 17.46
N VAL A 107 30.79 17.39 16.85
CA VAL A 107 31.82 16.32 16.81
C VAL A 107 32.42 16.28 15.41
N THR A 108 33.75 16.40 15.31
CA THR A 108 34.48 16.20 14.06
C THR A 108 35.28 14.90 14.18
N VAL A 109 34.94 13.92 13.36
CA VAL A 109 35.74 12.70 13.23
C VAL A 109 36.71 12.92 12.09
N THR A 110 38.01 12.78 12.33
CA THR A 110 39.05 12.85 11.32
C THR A 110 39.72 11.48 11.17
N VAL A 111 39.56 10.86 10.01
CA VAL A 111 40.21 9.58 9.72
C VAL A 111 41.42 9.81 8.83
N SER A 112 42.60 9.52 9.36
CA SER A 112 43.86 9.64 8.65
C SER A 112 44.29 8.27 8.12
N ALA A 113 44.08 8.05 6.82
CA ALA A 113 44.68 6.96 6.06
C ALA A 113 46.01 7.46 5.43
N PRO A 114 47.05 6.60 5.30
CA PRO A 114 48.20 6.96 4.46
C PRO A 114 47.70 7.21 3.03
N ASP A 115 48.19 8.28 2.38
CA ASP A 115 47.78 8.79 1.07
C ASP A 115 47.13 7.73 0.17
N ALA A 116 45.79 7.74 0.11
CA ALA A 116 45.06 6.97 -0.89
C ALA A 116 45.29 7.66 -2.25
N ALA A 117 46.41 7.32 -2.88
CA ALA A 117 46.50 7.48 -4.31
C ALA A 117 45.37 6.64 -4.91
N VAL A 118 44.51 7.26 -5.71
CA VAL A 118 43.89 6.54 -6.84
C VAL A 118 45.06 5.84 -7.50
N ASP A 119 45.04 4.50 -7.54
CA ASP A 119 46.04 3.70 -8.21
C ASP A 119 45.95 4.01 -9.71
N THR A 120 46.57 5.12 -10.06
CA THR A 120 46.79 5.63 -11.42
C THR A 120 48.05 5.02 -11.99
N THR A 121 48.70 4.11 -11.25
CA THR A 121 49.80 3.30 -11.76
C THR A 121 49.24 2.53 -12.95
N PRO A 122 49.82 2.68 -14.15
CA PRO A 122 49.38 1.94 -15.32
C PRO A 122 49.33 0.46 -14.97
N ILE A 123 48.17 -0.19 -15.15
CA ILE A 123 48.03 -1.63 -14.94
C ILE A 123 49.06 -2.32 -15.84
N ALA A 124 50.05 -2.95 -15.23
CA ALA A 124 51.17 -3.54 -15.94
C ALA A 124 50.70 -4.81 -16.64
N VAL A 125 50.55 -4.76 -17.97
CA VAL A 125 50.16 -5.92 -18.76
C VAL A 125 51.34 -6.89 -18.84
N LEU A 126 51.20 -8.05 -18.23
CA LEU A 126 52.12 -9.17 -18.37
C LEU A 126 51.94 -9.83 -19.74
N THR A 127 53.01 -10.43 -20.25
CA THR A 127 52.92 -11.13 -21.54
C THR A 127 52.33 -12.52 -21.34
N ASP A 128 51.05 -12.68 -21.69
CA ASP A 128 50.38 -13.98 -21.82
C ASP A 128 50.08 -14.27 -23.30
N THR A 129 50.87 -15.15 -23.91
CA THR A 129 50.70 -15.55 -25.33
C THR A 129 49.62 -16.62 -25.53
N THR A 130 49.05 -17.13 -24.45
CA THR A 130 48.02 -18.19 -24.49
C THR A 130 46.61 -17.63 -24.60
N SER A 131 46.42 -16.35 -24.29
CA SER A 131 45.14 -15.64 -24.33
C SER A 131 45.11 -14.55 -25.40
N ILE A 132 44.08 -14.56 -26.25
CA ILE A 132 43.80 -13.49 -27.22
C ILE A 132 43.31 -12.22 -26.52
N ALA A 133 42.73 -12.38 -25.32
CA ALA A 133 42.24 -11.28 -24.50
C ALA A 133 43.37 -10.51 -23.78
N ASN A 134 44.61 -11.03 -23.72
CA ASN A 134 45.69 -10.38 -22.99
C ASN A 134 45.98 -8.95 -23.52
N GLY A 135 45.94 -7.96 -22.63
CA GLY A 135 46.09 -6.53 -22.92
C GLY A 135 44.94 -5.90 -23.71
N ARG A 136 43.79 -6.57 -23.83
CA ARG A 136 42.63 -6.05 -24.57
C ARG A 136 41.80 -5.08 -23.74
N PRO A 137 41.09 -4.13 -24.36
CA PRO A 137 40.22 -3.22 -23.63
C PRO A 137 39.06 -3.97 -22.95
N VAL A 138 38.75 -3.54 -21.73
CA VAL A 138 37.63 -4.04 -20.94
C VAL A 138 36.74 -2.86 -20.55
N ARG A 139 35.42 -3.01 -20.73
CA ARG A 139 34.40 -2.04 -20.33
C ARG A 139 33.52 -2.62 -19.22
N SER A 140 33.27 -1.85 -18.17
CA SER A 140 32.29 -2.16 -17.13
C SER A 140 31.85 -0.87 -16.43
N PRO A 141 30.55 -0.68 -16.11
CA PRO A 141 30.10 0.42 -15.27
C PRO A 141 30.41 0.21 -13.78
N PHE A 142 30.79 -1.02 -13.38
CA PHE A 142 31.03 -1.40 -11.99
C PHE A 142 32.52 -1.42 -11.70
N ASN A 143 33.01 -0.39 -11.02
CA ASN A 143 34.44 -0.13 -10.80
C ASN A 143 35.29 -0.12 -12.11
N PRO A 144 35.02 0.81 -13.05
CA PRO A 144 35.68 0.85 -14.37
C PRO A 144 37.21 0.94 -14.31
N GLY A 145 37.76 1.60 -13.28
CA GLY A 145 39.21 1.78 -13.12
C GLY A 145 39.99 0.48 -12.91
N GLN A 146 39.33 -0.60 -12.48
CA GLN A 146 39.95 -1.91 -12.28
C GLN A 146 39.61 -2.93 -13.36
N ALA A 147 38.68 -2.63 -14.27
CA ALA A 147 38.15 -3.61 -15.23
C ALA A 147 39.24 -4.21 -16.14
N ALA A 148 40.27 -3.42 -16.50
CA ALA A 148 41.37 -3.90 -17.34
C ALA A 148 42.20 -5.04 -16.70
N ARG A 149 42.13 -5.21 -15.37
CA ARG A 149 42.79 -6.32 -14.65
C ARG A 149 42.29 -7.68 -15.10
N LEU A 150 41.05 -7.78 -15.61
CA LEU A 150 40.50 -9.01 -16.21
C LEU A 150 41.33 -9.55 -17.38
N THR A 151 42.20 -8.72 -17.96
CA THR A 151 42.95 -9.03 -19.17
C THR A 151 44.42 -8.64 -19.08
N ASP A 152 44.94 -8.28 -17.91
CA ASP A 152 46.33 -7.83 -17.78
C ASP A 152 47.36 -8.99 -17.76
N GLY A 153 46.90 -10.25 -17.73
CA GLY A 153 47.75 -11.43 -17.73
C GLY A 153 48.38 -11.76 -16.37
N ASP A 154 48.02 -11.03 -15.30
CA ASP A 154 48.48 -11.23 -13.94
C ASP A 154 47.41 -11.92 -13.08
N ASP A 155 47.64 -13.18 -12.69
CA ASP A 155 46.72 -13.92 -11.82
C ASP A 155 46.69 -13.39 -10.36
N THR A 156 47.54 -12.43 -10.02
CA THR A 156 47.59 -11.83 -8.68
C THR A 156 46.78 -10.54 -8.57
N THR A 157 46.41 -9.93 -9.70
CA THR A 157 45.50 -8.78 -9.72
C THR A 157 44.06 -9.28 -9.89
N ALA A 158 43.08 -8.44 -9.54
CA ALA A 158 41.67 -8.75 -9.75
C ALA A 158 40.86 -7.49 -10.05
N TRP A 159 39.87 -7.64 -10.91
CA TRP A 159 38.73 -6.73 -10.96
C TRP A 159 37.81 -7.04 -9.78
N VAL A 160 37.53 -6.00 -8.99
CA VAL A 160 36.59 -6.05 -7.87
C VAL A 160 35.43 -5.12 -8.20
N SER A 161 34.23 -5.64 -8.45
CA SER A 161 33.05 -4.80 -8.64
C SER A 161 32.60 -4.20 -7.29
N ASP A 162 31.85 -3.10 -7.36
CA ASP A 162 31.28 -2.41 -6.21
C ASP A 162 29.88 -2.92 -5.80
N GLN A 163 29.29 -3.81 -6.61
CA GLN A 163 28.02 -4.49 -6.38
C GLN A 163 27.88 -5.76 -7.25
N TYR A 164 26.81 -6.53 -7.05
CA TYR A 164 26.36 -7.55 -8.00
C TYR A 164 24.82 -7.51 -8.18
N PRO A 165 24.28 -8.01 -9.30
CA PRO A 165 24.97 -8.46 -10.52
C PRO A 165 25.92 -7.45 -11.12
N ALA A 166 26.98 -7.93 -11.75
CA ALA A 166 27.96 -7.09 -12.43
C ALA A 166 28.45 -7.76 -13.71
N TYR A 167 28.70 -6.97 -14.76
CA TYR A 167 29.26 -7.47 -16.01
C TYR A 167 30.52 -6.71 -16.44
N ALA A 168 31.29 -7.36 -17.30
CA ALA A 168 32.40 -6.76 -18.03
C ALA A 168 32.40 -7.24 -19.49
N ASP A 169 32.59 -6.33 -20.44
CA ASP A 169 32.71 -6.58 -21.88
C ASP A 169 34.18 -6.44 -22.33
N ILE A 170 34.71 -7.47 -22.99
CA ILE A 170 36.09 -7.55 -23.46
C ILE A 170 36.09 -7.47 -24.99
N ASP A 171 36.67 -6.40 -25.57
CA ASP A 171 36.86 -6.28 -27.02
C ASP A 171 38.15 -6.97 -27.45
N LEU A 172 38.03 -8.12 -28.10
CA LEU A 172 39.19 -8.88 -28.62
C LEU A 172 39.92 -8.16 -29.76
N GLY A 173 39.37 -7.06 -30.28
CA GLY A 173 39.89 -6.22 -31.37
C GLY A 173 39.75 -6.84 -32.76
N VAL A 174 39.53 -8.16 -32.83
CA VAL A 174 39.30 -8.91 -34.07
C VAL A 174 38.26 -10.00 -33.82
N ALA A 175 37.36 -10.20 -34.78
CA ALA A 175 36.45 -11.33 -34.75
C ALA A 175 37.25 -12.63 -34.66
N THR A 176 36.91 -13.49 -33.71
CA THR A 176 37.66 -14.68 -33.33
C THR A 176 36.71 -15.86 -33.28
N ALA A 177 37.06 -16.95 -33.96
CA ALA A 177 36.38 -18.22 -33.79
C ALA A 177 36.78 -18.79 -32.42
N LEU A 178 35.91 -18.64 -31.43
CA LEU A 178 36.18 -18.98 -30.03
C LEU A 178 36.26 -20.49 -29.86
N ALA A 179 37.17 -20.95 -29.00
CA ALA A 179 37.30 -22.35 -28.61
C ALA A 179 37.06 -22.53 -27.10
N THR A 180 37.73 -21.73 -26.27
CA THR A 180 37.49 -21.71 -24.82
C THR A 180 37.54 -20.29 -24.27
N ILE A 181 36.77 -20.06 -23.21
CA ILE A 181 36.91 -18.92 -22.32
C ILE A 181 37.22 -19.49 -20.94
N ALA A 182 38.29 -19.04 -20.30
CA ALA A 182 38.68 -19.47 -18.97
C ALA A 182 38.59 -18.28 -18.01
N VAL A 183 37.79 -18.42 -16.95
CA VAL A 183 37.63 -17.42 -15.90
C VAL A 183 38.46 -17.86 -14.70
N THR A 184 39.42 -17.04 -14.27
CA THR A 184 40.29 -17.27 -13.12
C THR A 184 39.81 -16.43 -11.94
N LEU A 185 39.73 -17.07 -10.78
CA LEU A 185 39.17 -16.54 -9.53
C LEU A 185 39.89 -17.21 -8.35
N PRO A 186 39.79 -16.63 -7.13
CA PRO A 186 40.37 -17.26 -5.95
C PRO A 186 39.87 -18.70 -5.76
N VAL A 187 40.77 -19.58 -5.27
CA VAL A 187 40.42 -21.00 -5.01
C VAL A 187 39.41 -21.08 -3.88
N GLY A 188 38.34 -21.85 -4.08
CA GLY A 188 37.29 -22.01 -3.08
C GLY A 188 36.17 -20.98 -3.18
N THR A 189 36.23 -20.06 -4.14
CA THR A 189 35.16 -19.11 -4.41
C THR A 189 33.92 -19.82 -4.95
N GLU A 190 32.76 -19.51 -4.40
CA GLU A 190 31.46 -19.90 -4.94
C GLU A 190 30.96 -18.84 -5.91
N ILE A 191 30.64 -19.21 -7.15
CA ILE A 191 30.24 -18.25 -8.18
C ILE A 191 29.20 -18.80 -9.15
N GLN A 192 28.29 -17.93 -9.60
CA GLN A 192 27.35 -18.15 -10.70
C GLN A 192 27.55 -17.06 -11.76
N PHE A 193 27.70 -17.42 -13.04
CA PHE A 193 27.89 -16.45 -14.12
C PHE A 193 27.42 -16.97 -15.48
N ASN A 194 27.15 -16.03 -16.38
CA ASN A 194 26.90 -16.28 -17.80
C ASN A 194 28.01 -15.66 -18.66
N LEU A 195 28.29 -16.29 -19.80
CA LEU A 195 29.18 -15.75 -20.83
C LEU A 195 28.38 -15.51 -22.10
N TYR A 196 28.64 -14.37 -22.74
CA TYR A 196 28.02 -13.97 -23.99
C TYR A 196 29.07 -13.59 -25.03
N GLY A 197 28.71 -13.72 -26.30
CA GLY A 197 29.53 -13.36 -27.43
C GLY A 197 28.81 -12.35 -28.30
N SER A 198 29.51 -11.30 -28.73
CA SER A 198 28.96 -10.35 -29.68
C SER A 198 29.90 -10.11 -30.87
N ARG A 199 29.33 -9.94 -32.05
CA ARG A 199 30.08 -9.58 -33.26
C ARG A 199 30.26 -8.08 -33.43
N ASP A 200 29.33 -7.31 -32.87
CA ASP A 200 29.20 -5.86 -33.04
C ASP A 200 29.30 -5.07 -31.74
N GLY A 201 29.31 -5.73 -30.57
CA GLY A 201 29.33 -5.08 -29.27
C GLY A 201 27.95 -4.65 -28.77
N HIS A 202 26.88 -5.04 -29.46
CA HIS A 202 25.49 -4.65 -29.15
C HIS A 202 24.51 -5.81 -29.08
N GLN A 203 24.75 -6.89 -29.80
CA GLN A 203 23.92 -8.09 -29.76
C GLN A 203 24.74 -9.24 -29.18
N PHE A 204 24.37 -9.67 -27.99
CA PHE A 204 25.08 -10.66 -27.19
C PHE A 204 24.31 -11.99 -27.17
N ASP A 205 24.86 -12.97 -27.88
CA ASP A 205 24.37 -14.34 -27.90
C ASP A 205 24.94 -15.09 -26.69
N ARG A 206 24.11 -15.86 -25.98
CA ARG A 206 24.58 -16.62 -24.81
C ARG A 206 25.46 -17.80 -25.24
N LEU A 207 26.68 -17.85 -24.72
CA LEU A 207 27.67 -18.89 -25.04
C LEU A 207 27.74 -19.99 -23.99
N TYR A 208 27.59 -19.61 -22.72
CA TYR A 208 27.79 -20.52 -21.61
C TYR A 208 27.05 -20.04 -20.36
N ARG A 209 26.58 -20.99 -19.54
CA ARG A 209 26.05 -20.74 -18.21
C ARG A 209 26.76 -21.62 -17.18
N ARG A 210 27.20 -21.01 -16.09
CA ARG A 210 27.68 -21.69 -14.90
C ARG A 210 26.64 -21.54 -13.80
N GLU A 211 26.09 -22.66 -13.34
CA GLU A 211 25.30 -22.70 -12.09
C GLU A 211 26.18 -22.45 -10.86
N ARG A 212 25.57 -21.96 -9.77
CA ARG A 212 26.29 -21.64 -8.53
C ARG A 212 27.03 -22.87 -8.00
N ALA A 213 28.35 -22.78 -7.92
CA ALA A 213 29.19 -23.85 -7.40
C ALA A 213 30.56 -23.35 -6.94
N THR A 214 31.04 -23.89 -5.82
CA THR A 214 32.41 -23.70 -5.31
C THR A 214 33.43 -24.21 -6.32
N THR A 215 34.47 -23.43 -6.59
CA THR A 215 35.56 -23.83 -7.48
C THR A 215 36.54 -24.76 -6.76
N SER A 216 36.83 -25.93 -7.36
CA SER A 216 37.87 -26.85 -6.88
C SER A 216 39.27 -26.47 -7.34
N THR A 217 39.37 -25.59 -8.33
CA THR A 217 40.61 -25.05 -8.90
C THR A 217 40.39 -23.57 -9.20
N ALA A 218 41.46 -22.77 -9.25
CA ALA A 218 41.36 -21.33 -9.47
C ALA A 218 40.76 -20.94 -10.83
N THR A 219 40.64 -21.85 -11.80
CA THR A 219 40.22 -21.51 -13.16
C THR A 219 39.08 -22.40 -13.64
N VAL A 220 37.98 -21.77 -14.06
CA VAL A 220 36.84 -22.43 -14.70
C VAL A 220 37.00 -22.29 -16.21
N THR A 221 37.26 -23.39 -16.91
CA THR A 221 37.36 -23.41 -18.38
C THR A 221 36.02 -23.76 -19.01
N CYS A 222 35.48 -22.84 -19.81
CA CYS A 222 34.20 -22.94 -20.49
C CYS A 222 34.43 -23.24 -21.99
N PRO A 223 34.05 -24.42 -22.49
CA PRO A 223 34.06 -24.68 -23.93
C PRO A 223 32.97 -23.83 -24.59
N VAL A 224 33.35 -23.10 -25.63
CA VAL A 224 32.43 -22.21 -26.38
C VAL A 224 32.63 -22.39 -27.88
N ASN A 225 31.67 -21.93 -28.66
CA ASN A 225 31.73 -21.96 -30.11
C ASN A 225 31.20 -20.65 -30.71
N GLY A 226 31.36 -20.49 -32.03
CA GLY A 226 30.94 -19.28 -32.74
C GLY A 226 32.08 -18.30 -33.01
N THR A 227 31.78 -17.25 -33.77
CA THR A 227 32.76 -16.23 -34.17
C THR A 227 32.29 -14.88 -33.66
N TYR A 228 33.06 -14.30 -32.74
CA TYR A 228 32.72 -13.08 -32.00
C TYR A 228 33.93 -12.18 -31.84
N ARG A 229 33.68 -10.87 -31.75
CA ARG A 229 34.70 -9.87 -31.45
C ARG A 229 34.70 -9.52 -29.96
N HIS A 230 33.54 -9.55 -29.34
CA HIS A 230 33.33 -9.22 -27.93
C HIS A 230 33.02 -10.48 -27.14
N VAL A 231 33.53 -10.53 -25.91
CA VAL A 231 33.18 -11.53 -24.90
C VAL A 231 32.72 -10.79 -23.66
N GLN A 232 31.49 -11.06 -23.22
CA GLN A 232 30.93 -10.43 -22.03
C GLN A 232 30.74 -11.48 -20.93
N LEU A 233 31.20 -11.14 -19.73
CA LEU A 233 31.02 -11.92 -18.52
C LEU A 233 29.97 -11.20 -17.67
N LEU A 234 28.87 -11.89 -17.31
CA LEU A 234 27.89 -11.42 -16.34
C LEU A 234 27.96 -12.31 -15.10
N VAL A 235 28.42 -11.76 -13.98
CA VAL A 235 28.45 -12.46 -12.70
C VAL A 235 27.17 -12.16 -11.93
N LEU A 236 26.46 -13.23 -11.59
CA LEU A 236 25.12 -13.19 -11.01
C LEU A 236 25.15 -13.39 -9.49
N ALA A 237 26.09 -14.18 -8.97
CA ALA A 237 26.27 -14.41 -7.54
C ALA A 237 27.74 -14.76 -7.25
N SER A 238 28.21 -14.36 -6.07
CA SER A 238 29.54 -14.65 -5.50
C SER A 238 29.41 -14.97 -4.01
N ASP A 239 30.40 -15.62 -3.41
CA ASP A 239 30.49 -15.85 -1.96
C ASP A 239 30.81 -14.56 -1.18
N ASP A 240 31.49 -13.61 -1.81
CA ASP A 240 31.60 -12.23 -1.32
C ASP A 240 30.30 -11.44 -1.62
N SER A 241 29.62 -11.08 -0.53
CA SER A 241 28.38 -10.30 -0.54
C SER A 241 28.56 -8.82 -0.92
N ALA A 242 29.80 -8.29 -0.89
CA ALA A 242 30.07 -6.88 -1.13
C ALA A 242 30.34 -6.55 -2.60
N GLY A 243 30.68 -7.56 -3.44
CA GLY A 243 31.06 -7.39 -4.83
C GLY A 243 31.55 -8.67 -5.49
N VAL A 244 31.96 -8.57 -6.75
CA VAL A 244 32.49 -9.67 -7.56
C VAL A 244 33.99 -9.54 -7.66
N GLN A 245 34.73 -10.61 -7.37
CA GLN A 245 36.18 -10.66 -7.56
C GLN A 245 36.58 -11.67 -8.64
N ILE A 246 37.13 -11.18 -9.75
CA ILE A 246 37.66 -12.01 -10.84
C ILE A 246 39.09 -11.60 -11.15
N GLN A 247 40.00 -12.57 -11.19
CA GLN A 247 41.41 -12.34 -11.45
C GLN A 247 41.70 -12.17 -12.94
N GLN A 248 41.30 -13.14 -13.76
CA GLN A 248 41.54 -13.10 -15.22
C GLN A 248 40.39 -13.69 -16.02
N VAL A 249 40.26 -13.25 -17.28
CA VAL A 249 39.48 -13.88 -18.33
C VAL A 249 40.40 -14.16 -19.52
N ARG A 250 40.69 -15.44 -19.76
CA ARG A 250 41.52 -15.88 -20.89
C ARG A 250 40.66 -16.42 -22.01
N VAL A 251 40.95 -16.00 -23.24
CA VAL A 251 40.17 -16.41 -24.42
C VAL A 251 41.10 -17.11 -25.41
N THR A 252 40.74 -18.33 -25.81
CA THR A 252 41.43 -19.07 -26.86
C THR A 252 40.56 -19.22 -28.10
N GLY A 253 41.18 -19.22 -29.27
CA GLY A 253 40.46 -19.28 -30.54
C GLY A 253 41.36 -18.99 -31.73
N THR A 254 40.75 -18.82 -32.90
CA THR A 254 41.46 -18.44 -34.13
C THR A 254 40.91 -17.12 -34.66
N ALA A 255 41.78 -16.11 -34.78
CA ALA A 255 41.42 -14.81 -35.34
C ALA A 255 40.93 -14.92 -36.80
N GLN A 256 39.83 -14.23 -37.10
CA GLN A 256 39.14 -14.18 -38.39
C GLN A 256 39.05 -12.72 -38.88
N PRO A 257 40.16 -12.09 -39.31
CA PRO A 257 40.21 -10.66 -39.66
C PRO A 257 39.34 -10.27 -40.86
N LYS A 258 38.81 -11.24 -41.63
CA LYS A 258 37.90 -11.01 -42.75
C LYS A 258 36.42 -11.10 -42.37
N ALA A 259 36.08 -11.45 -41.13
CA ALA A 259 34.69 -11.52 -40.72
C ALA A 259 34.08 -10.12 -40.67
N LYS A 260 32.88 -9.97 -41.24
CA LYS A 260 32.16 -8.70 -41.28
C LYS A 260 31.58 -8.41 -39.89
N VAL A 261 31.94 -7.27 -39.31
CA VAL A 261 31.29 -6.72 -38.11
C VAL A 261 29.95 -6.12 -38.54
N PRO A 262 28.82 -6.56 -37.96
CA PRO A 262 27.52 -5.94 -38.20
C PRO A 262 27.55 -4.45 -37.82
N THR A 263 26.77 -3.63 -38.52
CA THR A 263 26.59 -2.23 -38.13
C THR A 263 25.61 -2.16 -36.97
N PRO A 264 25.86 -1.34 -35.94
CA PRO A 264 24.92 -1.15 -34.84
C PRO A 264 23.52 -0.75 -35.35
N PRO A 265 22.44 -1.16 -34.64
CA PRO A 265 21.09 -0.74 -35.00
C PRO A 265 20.95 0.79 -34.97
N ALA A 266 20.21 1.33 -35.94
CA ALA A 266 19.98 2.77 -36.01
C ALA A 266 19.00 3.24 -34.93
N LEU A 267 19.36 4.29 -34.18
CA LEU A 267 18.50 5.03 -33.23
C LEU A 267 17.45 5.93 -33.94
N ALA A 268 17.00 5.50 -35.12
CA ALA A 268 16.13 6.28 -35.98
C ALA A 268 14.68 6.20 -35.49
N LEU A 269 14.10 7.37 -35.22
CA LEU A 269 12.69 7.56 -34.91
C LEU A 269 12.29 8.93 -35.47
N ASN A 270 11.18 8.98 -36.20
CA ASN A 270 10.65 10.23 -36.73
C ASN A 270 10.02 11.05 -35.60
N THR A 271 10.29 12.35 -35.59
CA THR A 271 9.61 13.29 -34.69
C THR A 271 8.15 13.44 -35.13
N PRO A 272 7.18 13.29 -34.23
CA PRO A 272 5.77 13.42 -34.57
C PRO A 272 5.42 14.90 -34.83
N THR A 273 4.49 15.15 -35.74
CA THR A 273 3.92 16.48 -35.97
C THR A 273 2.61 16.58 -35.22
N ILE A 274 2.51 17.53 -34.28
CA ILE A 274 1.32 17.70 -33.44
C ILE A 274 0.37 18.70 -34.10
N THR A 275 -0.85 18.25 -34.41
CA THR A 275 -1.91 19.08 -35.01
C THR A 275 -3.18 18.99 -34.19
N ALA A 276 -3.99 20.05 -34.13
CA ALA A 276 -5.24 20.05 -33.38
C ALA A 276 -6.15 18.86 -33.79
N PRO A 277 -6.73 18.13 -32.81
CA PRO A 277 -7.57 16.98 -33.12
C PRO A 277 -8.87 17.42 -33.81
N THR A 278 -9.28 16.68 -34.83
CA THR A 278 -10.57 16.91 -35.50
C THR A 278 -11.70 16.24 -34.71
N ALA A 279 -12.91 16.78 -34.79
CA ALA A 279 -14.08 16.15 -34.15
C ALA A 279 -14.28 14.68 -34.57
N ALA A 280 -13.98 14.35 -35.83
CA ALA A 280 -14.08 12.98 -36.35
C ALA A 280 -13.05 12.03 -35.69
N ALA A 281 -11.83 12.51 -35.44
CA ALA A 281 -10.80 11.72 -34.74
C ALA A 281 -11.21 11.42 -33.29
N VAL A 282 -11.76 12.42 -32.58
CA VAL A 282 -12.30 12.25 -31.23
C VAL A 282 -13.43 11.21 -31.21
N GLN A 283 -14.39 11.33 -32.14
CA GLN A 283 -15.50 10.38 -32.27
C GLN A 283 -15.01 8.95 -32.56
N GLN A 284 -14.00 8.80 -33.41
CA GLN A 284 -13.39 7.50 -33.71
C GLN A 284 -12.68 6.89 -32.49
N ALA A 285 -11.96 7.70 -31.71
CA ALA A 285 -11.32 7.25 -30.47
C ALA A 285 -12.35 6.76 -29.44
N LEU A 286 -13.47 7.48 -29.29
CA LEU A 286 -14.59 7.10 -28.43
C LEU A 286 -15.29 5.82 -28.89
N ALA A 287 -15.51 5.65 -30.20
CA ALA A 287 -16.00 4.39 -30.76
C ALA A 287 -15.03 3.23 -30.50
N GLY A 288 -13.72 3.50 -30.50
CA GLY A 288 -12.68 2.56 -30.08
C GLY A 288 -12.82 2.13 -28.63
N ILE A 289 -13.04 3.08 -27.70
CA ILE A 289 -13.31 2.78 -26.28
C ILE A 289 -14.54 1.88 -26.16
N VAL A 290 -15.65 2.23 -26.81
CA VAL A 290 -16.88 1.42 -26.79
C VAL A 290 -16.61 0.00 -27.30
N THR A 291 -15.92 -0.13 -28.43
CA THR A 291 -15.59 -1.42 -29.04
C THR A 291 -14.76 -2.29 -28.10
N ARG A 292 -13.71 -1.73 -27.48
CA ARG A 292 -12.80 -2.47 -26.61
C ARG A 292 -13.37 -2.79 -25.25
N ARG A 293 -14.16 -1.88 -24.66
CA ARG A 293 -14.61 -1.98 -23.26
C ARG A 293 -15.97 -2.62 -23.08
N ILE A 294 -16.90 -2.45 -24.02
CA ILE A 294 -18.25 -3.02 -23.91
C ILE A 294 -18.68 -3.82 -25.15
N GLY A 295 -18.04 -3.65 -26.30
CA GLY A 295 -18.24 -4.46 -27.51
C GLY A 295 -18.68 -3.65 -28.74
N ALA A 296 -18.35 -4.18 -29.93
CA ALA A 296 -18.60 -3.50 -31.21
C ALA A 296 -20.10 -3.25 -31.51
N ASP A 297 -20.97 -4.13 -31.02
CA ASP A 297 -22.42 -4.07 -31.26
C ASP A 297 -23.08 -2.82 -30.62
N TYR A 298 -22.40 -2.19 -29.65
CA TYR A 298 -22.91 -1.03 -28.93
C TYR A 298 -22.42 0.31 -29.51
N VAL A 299 -21.54 0.31 -30.51
CA VAL A 299 -20.99 1.56 -31.08
C VAL A 299 -22.11 2.47 -31.61
N ASP A 300 -23.07 1.90 -32.33
CA ASP A 300 -24.18 2.65 -32.94
C ASP A 300 -25.21 3.17 -31.92
N TRP A 301 -25.11 2.78 -30.65
CA TRP A 301 -25.95 3.32 -29.58
C TRP A 301 -25.56 4.74 -29.21
N PHE A 302 -24.32 5.15 -29.45
CA PHE A 302 -23.77 6.41 -28.97
C PHE A 302 -23.55 7.40 -30.11
N ASP A 303 -24.08 8.61 -29.95
CA ASP A 303 -23.82 9.76 -30.82
C ASP A 303 -23.05 10.82 -30.03
N PHE A 304 -21.74 10.88 -30.25
CA PHE A 304 -20.84 11.81 -29.57
C PHE A 304 -20.79 13.16 -30.29
N LYS A 305 -21.13 14.25 -29.60
CA LYS A 305 -21.07 15.63 -30.10
C LYS A 305 -19.93 16.39 -29.45
N VAL A 306 -18.87 16.65 -30.22
CA VAL A 306 -17.74 17.49 -29.80
C VAL A 306 -18.17 18.96 -29.86
N ALA A 307 -18.76 19.46 -28.77
CA ALA A 307 -19.24 20.83 -28.62
C ALA A 307 -19.36 21.19 -27.14
N PRO A 308 -19.08 22.45 -26.74
CA PRO A 308 -19.20 22.87 -25.34
C PRO A 308 -20.64 22.77 -24.83
N VAL A 309 -20.79 22.49 -23.54
CA VAL A 309 -22.08 22.54 -22.83
C VAL A 309 -22.21 23.91 -22.18
N ALA A 310 -23.43 24.47 -22.17
CA ALA A 310 -23.69 25.80 -21.62
C ALA A 310 -23.64 25.82 -20.08
N THR A 311 -22.45 25.75 -19.50
CA THR A 311 -22.20 25.84 -18.05
C THR A 311 -21.13 26.88 -17.73
N LYS A 312 -20.82 27.06 -16.44
CA LYS A 312 -19.72 27.95 -16.00
C LYS A 312 -18.35 27.25 -15.98
N GLN A 313 -18.33 25.93 -16.05
CA GLN A 313 -17.10 25.14 -15.97
C GLN A 313 -16.65 24.72 -17.36
N ALA A 314 -15.34 24.63 -17.58
CA ALA A 314 -14.78 24.21 -18.87
C ALA A 314 -15.13 22.75 -19.17
N ASP A 315 -14.99 21.88 -18.18
CA ASP A 315 -15.31 20.46 -18.29
C ASP A 315 -16.73 20.19 -17.77
N ALA A 316 -17.64 20.03 -18.72
CA ALA A 316 -19.01 19.63 -18.50
C ALA A 316 -19.49 18.73 -19.65
N PHE A 317 -20.28 17.72 -19.31
CA PHE A 317 -20.97 16.88 -20.29
C PHE A 317 -22.48 16.96 -20.13
N GLN A 318 -23.18 16.77 -21.25
CA GLN A 318 -24.62 16.59 -21.31
C GLN A 318 -24.95 15.25 -21.94
N ILE A 319 -25.87 14.51 -21.33
CA ILE A 319 -26.39 13.24 -21.84
C ILE A 319 -27.88 13.41 -22.12
N SER A 320 -28.32 12.98 -23.30
CA SER A 320 -29.73 12.94 -23.67
C SER A 320 -30.00 11.68 -24.49
N THR A 321 -31.27 11.33 -24.70
CA THR A 321 -31.64 10.15 -25.48
C THR A 321 -32.63 10.49 -26.58
N THR A 322 -32.44 9.86 -27.73
CA THR A 322 -33.45 9.73 -28.79
C THR A 322 -34.15 8.37 -28.65
N ALA A 323 -35.02 8.00 -29.59
CA ALA A 323 -35.72 6.71 -29.51
C ALA A 323 -34.78 5.48 -29.57
N ASP A 324 -33.61 5.64 -30.18
CA ASP A 324 -32.70 4.53 -30.51
C ASP A 324 -31.23 4.83 -30.22
N ARG A 325 -30.90 6.02 -29.69
CA ARG A 325 -29.51 6.41 -29.37
C ARG A 325 -29.38 7.27 -28.11
N VAL A 326 -28.23 7.17 -27.47
CA VAL A 326 -27.72 8.06 -26.42
C VAL A 326 -26.85 9.13 -27.07
N VAL A 327 -27.18 10.39 -26.85
CA VAL A 327 -26.41 11.55 -27.36
C VAL A 327 -25.61 12.11 -26.20
N ILE A 328 -24.29 12.16 -26.36
CA ILE A 328 -23.36 12.69 -25.34
C ILE A 328 -22.64 13.89 -25.95
N GLN A 329 -22.71 15.04 -25.29
CA GLN A 329 -22.10 16.30 -25.74
C GLN A 329 -21.10 16.81 -24.71
N ALA A 330 -19.88 17.14 -25.14
CA ALA A 330 -18.87 17.84 -24.33
C ALA A 330 -17.78 18.46 -25.23
N ALA A 331 -16.96 19.34 -24.64
CA ALA A 331 -15.92 20.08 -25.37
C ALA A 331 -14.68 19.23 -25.74
N SER A 332 -14.38 18.17 -24.97
CA SER A 332 -13.19 17.32 -25.13
C SER A 332 -13.55 15.84 -25.20
N GLY A 333 -12.64 15.02 -25.74
CA GLY A 333 -12.81 13.56 -25.80
C GLY A 333 -12.88 12.92 -24.41
N VAL A 334 -12.04 13.37 -23.47
CA VAL A 334 -12.03 12.93 -22.06
C VAL A 334 -13.39 13.17 -21.41
N THR A 335 -13.97 14.35 -21.57
CA THR A 335 -15.26 14.67 -20.94
C THR A 335 -16.42 13.93 -21.62
N LEU A 336 -16.32 13.65 -22.92
CA LEU A 336 -17.25 12.74 -23.63
C LEU A 336 -17.14 11.30 -23.09
N ALA A 337 -15.93 10.80 -22.86
CA ALA A 337 -15.70 9.47 -22.28
C ALA A 337 -16.21 9.40 -20.83
N THR A 338 -16.06 10.47 -20.04
CA THR A 338 -16.65 10.53 -18.69
C THR A 338 -18.17 10.50 -18.74
N GLY A 339 -18.80 11.21 -19.70
CA GLY A 339 -20.24 11.14 -19.92
C GLY A 339 -20.71 9.74 -20.33
N LEU A 340 -19.92 9.04 -21.15
CA LEU A 340 -20.14 7.63 -21.49
C LEU A 340 -20.09 6.77 -20.22
N ASN A 341 -19.04 6.90 -19.42
CA ASN A 341 -18.88 6.12 -18.19
C ASN A 341 -20.01 6.39 -17.18
N TYR A 342 -20.43 7.65 -17.04
CA TYR A 342 -21.57 8.02 -16.21
C TYR A 342 -22.85 7.30 -16.67
N TYR A 343 -23.13 7.30 -17.99
CA TYR A 343 -24.29 6.60 -18.51
C TYR A 343 -24.22 5.09 -18.27
N LEU A 344 -23.03 4.49 -18.47
CA LEU A 344 -22.79 3.07 -18.23
C LEU A 344 -23.00 2.69 -16.75
N LYS A 345 -22.40 3.43 -15.82
CA LYS A 345 -22.53 3.20 -14.38
C LYS A 345 -23.96 3.39 -13.89
N THR A 346 -24.62 4.49 -14.27
CA THR A 346 -25.91 4.89 -13.68
C THR A 346 -27.11 4.20 -14.32
N TYR A 347 -27.09 3.95 -15.63
CA TYR A 347 -28.26 3.46 -16.36
C TYR A 347 -28.09 2.05 -16.93
N CYS A 348 -26.87 1.62 -17.20
CA CYS A 348 -26.62 0.28 -17.75
C CYS A 348 -26.17 -0.74 -16.70
N GLN A 349 -25.90 -0.32 -15.46
CA GLN A 349 -25.33 -1.18 -14.41
C GLN A 349 -23.99 -1.81 -14.80
N VAL A 350 -23.21 -1.11 -15.62
CA VAL A 350 -21.88 -1.51 -16.06
C VAL A 350 -20.82 -0.95 -15.12
N ASN A 351 -19.82 -1.76 -14.79
CA ASN A 351 -18.67 -1.38 -13.97
C ASN A 351 -17.37 -1.67 -14.72
N LEU A 352 -16.56 -0.64 -14.98
CA LEU A 352 -15.25 -0.75 -15.63
C LEU A 352 -14.16 -0.29 -14.64
N SER A 353 -13.38 -1.23 -14.15
CA SER A 353 -12.30 -1.02 -13.19
C SER A 353 -10.94 -0.91 -13.88
N GLN A 354 -9.96 -0.37 -13.15
CA GLN A 354 -8.58 -0.21 -13.60
C GLN A 354 -8.00 -1.57 -14.02
N ALA A 355 -7.27 -1.61 -15.15
CA ALA A 355 -6.75 -2.85 -15.76
C ALA A 355 -7.79 -3.99 -15.96
N GLY A 356 -9.09 -3.68 -15.94
CA GLY A 356 -10.14 -4.69 -16.05
C GLY A 356 -10.37 -5.52 -14.78
N LEU A 357 -9.87 -5.07 -13.62
CA LEU A 357 -9.95 -5.79 -12.34
C LEU A 357 -11.40 -5.94 -11.84
N GLY A 358 -12.07 -6.98 -12.31
CA GLY A 358 -13.45 -7.25 -11.96
C GLY A 358 -14.48 -6.46 -12.78
N ASP A 359 -14.21 -6.24 -14.07
CA ASP A 359 -15.17 -5.60 -14.98
C ASP A 359 -16.50 -6.38 -15.03
N HIS A 360 -17.61 -5.64 -15.09
CA HIS A 360 -18.96 -6.14 -15.33
C HIS A 360 -19.57 -5.34 -16.48
N VAL A 361 -19.77 -5.99 -17.62
CA VAL A 361 -20.09 -5.34 -18.91
C VAL A 361 -21.40 -5.83 -19.53
N GLU A 362 -22.29 -6.42 -18.73
CA GLU A 362 -23.61 -6.81 -19.22
C GLU A 362 -24.44 -5.56 -19.55
N MET A 363 -24.75 -5.38 -20.83
CA MET A 363 -25.54 -4.25 -21.31
C MET A 363 -27.04 -4.59 -21.34
N PRO A 364 -27.93 -3.60 -21.15
CA PRO A 364 -29.37 -3.80 -21.32
C PRO A 364 -29.71 -4.21 -22.77
N ALA A 365 -30.93 -4.67 -23.04
CA ALA A 365 -31.33 -5.08 -24.40
C ALA A 365 -31.46 -3.91 -25.41
N LYS A 366 -31.57 -2.67 -24.92
CA LYS A 366 -31.68 -1.44 -25.70
C LYS A 366 -31.20 -0.24 -24.87
N PRO A 367 -30.87 0.91 -25.49
CA PRO A 367 -30.58 2.14 -24.76
C PRO A 367 -31.69 2.50 -23.76
N VAL A 368 -31.30 2.86 -22.53
CA VAL A 368 -32.18 3.29 -21.46
C VAL A 368 -32.54 4.75 -21.69
N ALA A 369 -33.82 5.02 -21.92
CA ALA A 369 -34.32 6.37 -22.19
C ALA A 369 -34.23 7.26 -20.94
N LEU A 370 -33.74 8.49 -21.12
CA LEU A 370 -33.68 9.50 -20.08
C LEU A 370 -34.95 10.35 -20.09
N ALA A 371 -35.51 10.60 -18.91
CA ALA A 371 -36.69 11.46 -18.77
C ALA A 371 -36.40 12.91 -19.18
N GLN A 372 -35.19 13.40 -18.88
CA GLN A 372 -34.69 14.73 -19.23
C GLN A 372 -33.18 14.67 -19.48
N PRO A 373 -32.60 15.63 -20.24
CA PRO A 373 -31.16 15.72 -20.38
C PRO A 373 -30.46 15.87 -19.03
N ILE A 374 -29.39 15.13 -18.83
CA ILE A 374 -28.53 15.20 -17.63
C ILE A 374 -27.33 16.07 -17.95
N VAL A 375 -26.98 16.98 -17.05
CA VAL A 375 -25.76 17.78 -17.12
C VAL A 375 -24.93 17.52 -15.87
N ARG A 376 -23.63 17.31 -16.05
CA ARG A 376 -22.64 17.21 -14.98
C ARG A 376 -21.44 18.06 -15.32
N GLN A 377 -20.82 18.65 -14.29
CA GLN A 377 -19.67 19.53 -14.42
C GLN A 377 -18.71 19.34 -13.23
N THR A 378 -17.47 19.76 -13.38
CA THR A 378 -16.47 19.72 -12.30
C THR A 378 -15.69 21.02 -12.18
N THR A 379 -15.23 21.35 -10.96
CA THR A 379 -14.28 22.44 -10.68
C THR A 379 -12.83 21.97 -10.74
N ALA A 380 -12.59 20.66 -10.76
CA ALA A 380 -11.25 20.09 -10.89
C ALA A 380 -10.74 20.34 -12.32
N THR A 381 -9.91 21.37 -12.47
CA THR A 381 -9.27 21.72 -13.75
C THR A 381 -8.37 20.58 -14.22
N TRP A 382 -7.60 20.02 -13.30
CA TRP A 382 -6.73 18.87 -13.54
C TRP A 382 -7.19 17.64 -12.77
N ARG A 383 -7.23 16.50 -13.46
CA ARG A 383 -7.34 15.17 -12.89
C ARG A 383 -6.10 14.42 -13.33
N TYR A 384 -5.17 14.28 -12.39
CA TYR A 384 -3.82 13.78 -12.63
C TYR A 384 -3.71 12.26 -12.40
N ALA A 385 -2.84 11.58 -13.13
CA ALA A 385 -2.50 10.19 -12.88
C ALA A 385 -0.98 9.90 -12.87
N TYR A 386 -0.62 9.12 -11.85
CA TYR A 386 0.58 8.32 -11.59
C TYR A 386 1.75 8.95 -10.87
N ASN A 387 2.47 8.07 -10.17
CA ASN A 387 3.80 8.31 -9.65
C ASN A 387 4.83 7.81 -10.68
N TYR A 388 6.07 8.30 -10.62
CA TYR A 388 7.18 7.68 -11.38
C TYR A 388 7.27 6.18 -11.07
N THR A 389 7.09 5.80 -9.81
CA THR A 389 7.17 4.40 -9.37
C THR A 389 6.07 3.51 -9.95
N THR A 390 4.91 4.05 -10.38
CA THR A 390 3.87 3.26 -11.08
C THR A 390 4.41 2.65 -12.37
N HIS A 391 5.30 3.39 -13.05
CA HIS A 391 5.94 2.96 -14.29
C HIS A 391 6.97 1.84 -14.08
N ALA A 392 7.40 1.61 -12.84
CA ALA A 392 8.26 0.49 -12.46
C ALA A 392 7.44 -0.68 -11.92
N TYR A 393 6.66 -0.46 -10.85
CA TYR A 393 5.99 -1.54 -10.12
C TYR A 393 4.77 -2.14 -10.83
N THR A 394 4.22 -1.45 -11.83
CA THR A 394 3.11 -1.96 -12.64
C THR A 394 3.44 -1.98 -14.12
N MET A 395 3.99 -0.90 -14.67
CA MET A 395 3.95 -0.68 -16.13
C MET A 395 5.28 -0.94 -16.86
N ALA A 396 6.30 -1.45 -16.16
CA ALA A 396 7.65 -1.62 -16.71
C ALA A 396 7.67 -2.43 -18.02
N PHE A 397 6.79 -3.42 -18.10
CA PHE A 397 6.69 -4.35 -19.24
C PHE A 397 5.45 -4.17 -20.10
N TRP A 398 4.62 -3.16 -19.83
CA TRP A 398 3.38 -2.93 -20.57
C TRP A 398 3.64 -2.68 -22.05
N GLN A 399 2.80 -3.31 -22.86
CA GLN A 399 2.73 -3.15 -24.30
C GLN A 399 1.61 -2.18 -24.68
N ALA A 400 1.42 -1.96 -25.98
CA ALA A 400 0.40 -1.03 -26.48
C ALA A 400 -1.03 -1.40 -26.03
N GLU A 401 -1.34 -2.70 -25.92
CA GLU A 401 -2.67 -3.16 -25.51
C GLU A 401 -2.95 -2.87 -24.03
N ASP A 402 -1.99 -3.14 -23.14
CA ASP A 402 -2.08 -2.83 -21.71
C ASP A 402 -2.27 -1.32 -21.50
N TRP A 403 -1.44 -0.52 -22.18
CA TRP A 403 -1.55 0.95 -22.16
C TRP A 403 -2.88 1.44 -22.71
N GLN A 404 -3.38 0.87 -23.82
CA GLN A 404 -4.66 1.28 -24.37
C GLN A 404 -5.82 0.98 -23.42
N GLN A 405 -5.80 -0.16 -22.74
CA GLN A 405 -6.82 -0.49 -21.74
C GLN A 405 -6.80 0.50 -20.58
N GLU A 406 -5.62 0.89 -20.12
CA GLU A 406 -5.48 1.86 -19.04
C GLU A 406 -5.88 3.28 -19.48
N LEU A 407 -5.45 3.73 -20.66
CA LEU A 407 -5.82 5.03 -21.22
C LEU A 407 -7.34 5.15 -21.45
N ASP A 408 -8.00 4.06 -21.85
CA ASP A 408 -9.46 4.00 -21.91
C ASP A 408 -10.08 4.22 -20.52
N TRP A 409 -9.56 3.56 -19.49
CA TRP A 409 -10.04 3.71 -18.11
C TRP A 409 -9.79 5.13 -17.56
N LEU A 410 -8.62 5.71 -17.82
CA LEU A 410 -8.31 7.10 -17.47
C LEU A 410 -9.28 8.07 -18.16
N ALA A 411 -9.58 7.87 -19.45
CA ALA A 411 -10.53 8.71 -20.18
C ALA A 411 -11.95 8.61 -19.60
N LEU A 412 -12.40 7.39 -19.32
CA LEU A 412 -13.70 7.10 -18.71
C LEU A 412 -13.84 7.72 -17.31
N ASN A 413 -12.74 7.91 -16.57
CA ASN A 413 -12.73 8.54 -15.25
C ASN A 413 -12.34 10.04 -15.30
N GLY A 414 -12.21 10.59 -16.50
CA GLY A 414 -12.02 12.03 -16.71
C GLY A 414 -10.61 12.54 -16.48
N VAL A 415 -9.61 11.67 -16.36
CA VAL A 415 -8.20 12.04 -16.21
C VAL A 415 -7.73 12.78 -17.46
N ASN A 416 -7.12 13.96 -17.27
CA ASN A 416 -6.66 14.84 -18.35
C ASN A 416 -5.19 15.27 -18.23
N LEU A 417 -4.48 14.84 -17.19
CA LEU A 417 -3.04 15.06 -17.01
C LEU A 417 -2.40 13.74 -16.58
N VAL A 418 -1.40 13.24 -17.32
CA VAL A 418 -0.86 11.89 -17.10
C VAL A 418 0.66 11.91 -17.12
N LEU A 419 1.33 11.45 -16.06
CA LEU A 419 2.79 11.30 -16.09
C LEU A 419 3.22 10.25 -17.11
N ASP A 420 4.07 10.64 -18.06
CA ASP A 420 4.54 9.78 -19.14
C ASP A 420 6.08 9.84 -19.31
N PRO A 421 6.83 9.03 -18.53
CA PRO A 421 8.26 8.82 -18.72
C PRO A 421 8.56 7.75 -19.79
N THR A 422 7.56 7.22 -20.49
CA THR A 422 7.74 6.15 -21.48
C THR A 422 8.67 6.61 -22.60
N GLY A 423 9.75 5.88 -22.85
CA GLY A 423 10.67 6.19 -23.95
C GLY A 423 11.75 7.21 -23.62
N LEU A 424 11.86 7.65 -22.35
CA LEU A 424 12.94 8.53 -21.90
C LEU A 424 14.32 7.94 -22.16
N GLU A 425 14.46 6.62 -22.22
CA GLU A 425 15.71 5.97 -22.59
C GLU A 425 16.24 6.48 -23.93
N LEU A 426 15.38 6.66 -24.94
CA LEU A 426 15.81 7.19 -26.25
C LEU A 426 16.16 8.68 -26.18
N VAL A 427 15.45 9.45 -25.35
CA VAL A 427 15.78 10.86 -25.08
C VAL A 427 17.20 10.94 -24.51
N TRP A 428 17.51 10.12 -23.51
CA TRP A 428 18.82 10.05 -22.88
C TRP A 428 19.91 9.52 -23.81
N TYR A 429 19.60 8.56 -24.68
CA TYR A 429 20.50 8.16 -25.78
C TYR A 429 20.88 9.33 -26.68
N ARG A 430 19.90 10.13 -27.11
CA ARG A 430 20.15 11.29 -28.00
C ARG A 430 20.86 12.42 -27.28
N PHE A 431 20.46 12.70 -26.05
CA PHE A 431 21.05 13.73 -25.20
C PHE A 431 22.52 13.43 -24.86
N LEU A 432 22.83 12.25 -24.33
CA LEU A 432 24.21 11.93 -24.00
C LEU A 432 25.09 11.79 -25.25
N ALA A 433 24.53 11.32 -26.37
CA ALA A 433 25.24 11.31 -27.65
C ALA A 433 25.59 12.73 -28.13
N SER A 434 24.72 13.73 -27.93
CA SER A 434 25.03 15.13 -28.27
C SER A 434 26.15 15.71 -27.42
N LEU A 435 26.35 15.18 -26.20
CA LEU A 435 27.48 15.49 -25.33
C LEU A 435 28.75 14.71 -25.67
N GLY A 436 28.71 13.75 -26.61
CA GLY A 436 29.88 12.99 -27.08
C GLY A 436 30.06 11.61 -26.43
N TYR A 437 29.07 11.09 -25.72
CA TYR A 437 29.07 9.70 -25.28
C TYR A 437 28.84 8.74 -26.46
N GLN A 438 29.47 7.58 -26.39
CA GLN A 438 29.21 6.48 -27.32
C GLN A 438 28.03 5.66 -26.82
N THR A 439 27.31 5.01 -27.73
CA THR A 439 26.10 4.22 -27.46
C THR A 439 26.26 3.29 -26.27
N GLU A 440 27.40 2.61 -26.16
CA GLU A 440 27.65 1.63 -25.11
C GLU A 440 27.80 2.27 -23.74
N ALA A 441 28.47 3.41 -23.64
CA ALA A 441 28.59 4.15 -22.39
C ALA A 441 27.24 4.72 -21.91
N ILE A 442 26.35 5.04 -22.85
CA ILE A 442 24.98 5.47 -22.54
C ILE A 442 24.15 4.28 -22.04
N ALA A 443 24.23 3.15 -22.73
CA ALA A 443 23.58 1.91 -22.33
C ALA A 443 23.98 1.50 -20.90
N ASP A 444 25.28 1.62 -20.59
CA ASP A 444 25.86 1.32 -19.27
C ASP A 444 25.37 2.28 -18.16
N PHE A 445 24.97 3.51 -18.50
CA PHE A 445 24.44 4.51 -17.56
C PHE A 445 22.96 4.26 -17.22
N LEU A 446 22.18 3.80 -18.20
CA LEU A 446 20.75 3.52 -18.04
C LEU A 446 20.49 2.30 -17.15
N THR A 447 19.42 2.35 -16.36
CA THR A 447 18.98 1.23 -15.51
C THR A 447 18.07 0.27 -16.26
N GLY A 448 17.91 -0.94 -15.71
CA GLY A 448 16.94 -1.93 -16.18
C GLY A 448 15.50 -1.41 -16.17
N PRO A 449 14.59 -2.01 -16.97
CA PRO A 449 13.24 -1.51 -17.19
C PRO A 449 12.41 -1.33 -15.91
N THR A 450 12.62 -2.17 -14.89
CA THR A 450 11.91 -2.10 -13.61
C THR A 450 12.50 -1.07 -12.64
N TYR A 451 13.55 -0.35 -13.02
CA TYR A 451 14.29 0.58 -12.15
C TYR A 451 14.33 2.04 -12.68
N THR A 452 13.74 2.29 -13.84
CA THR A 452 13.81 3.58 -14.53
C THR A 452 13.19 4.74 -13.71
N ALA A 453 12.16 4.47 -12.92
CA ALA A 453 11.54 5.44 -12.01
C ALA A 453 12.58 6.16 -11.14
N TRP A 454 13.41 5.39 -10.43
CA TRP A 454 14.45 5.91 -9.54
C TRP A 454 15.63 6.52 -10.29
N GLN A 455 15.85 6.15 -11.55
CA GLN A 455 16.84 6.87 -12.38
C GLN A 455 16.35 8.28 -12.72
N TRP A 456 15.08 8.43 -13.10
CA TRP A 456 14.51 9.74 -13.47
C TRP A 456 14.34 10.68 -12.28
N MET A 457 14.20 10.12 -11.08
CA MET A 457 14.26 10.84 -9.80
C MET A 457 15.71 11.06 -9.29
N GLY A 458 16.73 10.57 -10.01
CA GLY A 458 18.14 10.79 -9.70
C GLY A 458 18.68 9.99 -8.52
N ASN A 459 18.06 8.86 -8.18
CA ASN A 459 18.43 7.99 -7.06
C ASN A 459 19.41 6.87 -7.45
N MET A 460 19.44 6.44 -8.72
CA MET A 460 20.30 5.33 -9.13
C MET A 460 20.69 5.39 -10.61
N ARG A 461 21.77 4.67 -10.96
CA ARG A 461 22.22 4.44 -12.33
C ARG A 461 22.71 3.00 -12.53
N SER A 462 22.78 2.55 -13.78
CA SER A 462 23.42 1.30 -14.24
C SER A 462 22.84 -0.05 -13.78
N PHE A 463 22.18 -0.16 -12.63
CA PHE A 463 21.65 -1.45 -12.13
C PHE A 463 20.52 -1.99 -13.02
N GLY A 464 20.50 -3.30 -13.28
CA GLY A 464 19.57 -3.98 -14.20
C GLY A 464 19.84 -3.73 -15.69
N GLY A 465 20.68 -2.74 -16.02
CA GLY A 465 21.17 -2.48 -17.37
C GLY A 465 22.36 -3.37 -17.75
N PRO A 466 22.96 -3.15 -18.93
CA PRO A 466 22.72 -2.06 -19.88
C PRO A 466 21.44 -2.25 -20.68
N ILE A 467 20.84 -1.13 -21.09
CA ILE A 467 19.63 -1.13 -21.92
C ILE A 467 19.98 -1.16 -23.41
N ASP A 468 19.48 -2.15 -24.14
CA ASP A 468 19.60 -2.22 -25.61
C ASP A 468 18.95 -0.99 -26.27
N ALA A 469 19.66 -0.37 -27.21
CA ALA A 469 19.17 0.71 -28.06
C ALA A 469 17.84 0.38 -28.77
N LYS A 470 17.61 -0.89 -29.14
CA LYS A 470 16.35 -1.38 -29.72
C LYS A 470 15.19 -1.22 -28.76
N TRP A 471 15.39 -1.53 -27.47
CA TRP A 471 14.38 -1.33 -26.43
C TRP A 471 14.03 0.15 -26.30
N ALA A 472 15.02 1.03 -26.24
CA ALA A 472 14.80 2.48 -26.18
C ALA A 472 13.95 2.98 -27.36
N VAL A 473 14.22 2.51 -28.59
CA VAL A 473 13.41 2.83 -29.77
C VAL A 473 12.00 2.23 -29.71
N GLN A 474 11.83 1.00 -29.20
CA GLN A 474 10.51 0.38 -29.00
C GLN A 474 9.67 1.17 -28.00
N ARG A 475 10.26 1.57 -26.87
CA ARG A 475 9.59 2.40 -25.85
C ARG A 475 9.20 3.77 -26.36
N ALA A 476 10.07 4.42 -27.12
CA ALA A 476 9.73 5.71 -27.73
C ALA A 476 8.59 5.60 -28.77
N LYS A 477 8.49 4.51 -29.52
CA LYS A 477 7.33 4.25 -30.40
C LYS A 477 6.05 4.03 -29.62
N LEU A 478 6.13 3.31 -28.50
CA LEU A 478 5.00 3.11 -27.59
C LEU A 478 4.54 4.44 -27.00
N ALA A 479 5.46 5.31 -26.57
CA ALA A 479 5.16 6.66 -26.11
C ALA A 479 4.42 7.48 -27.19
N GLN A 480 4.95 7.54 -28.42
CA GLN A 480 4.29 8.24 -29.53
C GLN A 480 2.89 7.68 -29.82
N HIS A 481 2.69 6.36 -29.69
CA HIS A 481 1.38 5.73 -29.84
C HIS A 481 0.40 6.18 -28.75
N ASN A 482 0.82 6.10 -27.49
CA ASN A 482 0.02 6.48 -26.33
C ASN A 482 -0.34 7.97 -26.34
N GLN A 483 0.66 8.82 -26.60
CA GLN A 483 0.51 10.28 -26.65
C GLN A 483 -0.40 10.73 -27.79
N ALA A 484 -0.42 10.01 -28.92
CA ALA A 484 -1.37 10.29 -30.00
C ALA A 484 -2.82 10.09 -29.55
N PHE A 485 -3.10 9.03 -28.79
CA PHE A 485 -4.43 8.82 -28.18
C PHE A 485 -4.74 9.90 -27.14
N MET A 486 -3.81 10.17 -26.22
CA MET A 486 -3.95 11.22 -25.21
C MET A 486 -4.33 12.56 -25.85
N HIS A 487 -3.58 12.99 -26.85
CA HIS A 487 -3.80 14.24 -27.58
C HIS A 487 -5.16 14.29 -28.27
N VAL A 488 -5.58 13.20 -28.92
CA VAL A 488 -6.93 13.11 -29.53
C VAL A 488 -8.01 13.22 -28.47
N MET A 489 -7.83 12.62 -27.30
CA MET A 489 -8.80 12.66 -26.21
C MET A 489 -8.79 13.99 -25.43
N GLY A 490 -7.77 14.83 -25.62
CA GLY A 490 -7.57 16.06 -24.83
C GLY A 490 -6.93 15.81 -23.45
N MET A 491 -6.15 14.74 -23.33
CA MET A 491 -5.24 14.51 -22.22
C MET A 491 -3.87 15.12 -22.54
N THR A 492 -3.17 15.57 -21.50
CA THR A 492 -1.81 16.12 -21.61
C THR A 492 -0.82 15.18 -20.91
N PRO A 493 0.22 14.67 -21.61
CA PRO A 493 1.29 13.93 -20.97
C PRO A 493 2.19 14.88 -20.16
N VAL A 494 2.65 14.50 -18.98
CA VAL A 494 3.68 15.22 -18.22
C VAL A 494 5.03 14.58 -18.57
N LEU A 495 5.89 15.33 -19.26
CA LEU A 495 7.22 14.89 -19.69
C LEU A 495 8.27 15.18 -18.61
N GLN A 496 9.55 14.91 -18.86
CA GLN A 496 10.63 15.17 -17.90
C GLN A 496 11.18 16.59 -18.06
N ALA A 497 11.30 17.35 -16.97
CA ALA A 497 12.10 18.58 -16.91
C ALA A 497 13.57 18.26 -16.57
N TYR A 498 14.49 19.19 -16.82
CA TYR A 498 15.92 18.96 -16.58
C TYR A 498 16.43 19.69 -15.32
N ALA A 499 17.00 18.93 -14.39
CA ALA A 499 17.59 19.45 -13.15
C ALA A 499 19.10 19.14 -13.00
N GLY A 500 19.81 18.97 -14.12
CA GLY A 500 21.27 18.85 -14.12
C GLY A 500 21.79 17.42 -14.05
N LEU A 501 20.94 16.40 -14.06
CA LEU A 501 21.35 15.00 -14.02
C LEU A 501 22.35 14.67 -15.15
N VAL A 502 23.50 14.08 -14.82
CA VAL A 502 24.58 13.70 -15.76
C VAL A 502 25.34 12.46 -15.29
N PRO A 503 26.04 11.71 -16.17
CA PRO A 503 26.98 10.70 -15.75
C PRO A 503 28.16 11.30 -14.98
N ASP A 504 28.70 10.54 -14.02
CA ASP A 504 29.76 10.99 -13.11
C ASP A 504 31.07 11.37 -13.83
N ASP A 505 31.28 10.83 -15.03
CA ASP A 505 32.47 11.03 -15.86
C ASP A 505 32.30 12.10 -16.95
N ILE A 506 31.29 12.96 -16.85
CA ILE A 506 30.98 14.01 -17.85
C ILE A 506 32.18 14.94 -18.14
N GLU A 507 33.10 15.11 -17.18
CA GLU A 507 34.33 15.87 -17.39
C GLU A 507 35.24 15.29 -18.48
N THR A 508 35.11 13.99 -18.79
CA THR A 508 35.81 13.36 -19.91
C THR A 508 35.30 13.82 -21.27
N LYS A 509 34.08 14.38 -21.31
CA LYS A 509 33.41 14.88 -22.52
C LYS A 509 33.42 16.40 -22.59
N ILE A 510 33.03 17.05 -21.49
CA ILE A 510 33.02 18.51 -21.34
C ILE A 510 34.08 18.88 -20.30
N LYS A 511 35.21 19.44 -20.75
CA LYS A 511 36.29 19.83 -19.84
C LYS A 511 35.86 20.91 -18.86
N ALA A 512 36.30 20.80 -17.60
CA ALA A 512 35.97 21.75 -16.52
C ALA A 512 34.46 21.89 -16.27
N CYS A 513 33.70 20.81 -16.47
CA CYS A 513 32.27 20.74 -16.17
C CYS A 513 32.08 20.60 -14.65
N PRO A 514 31.41 21.54 -13.97
CA PRO A 514 31.29 21.50 -12.51
C PRO A 514 30.17 20.55 -12.08
N VAL A 515 30.53 19.39 -11.53
CA VAL A 515 29.59 18.32 -11.18
C VAL A 515 29.61 18.06 -9.68
N LEU A 516 28.44 17.86 -9.11
CA LEU A 516 28.23 17.41 -7.74
C LEU A 516 27.99 15.91 -7.71
N LEU A 517 28.90 15.17 -7.08
CA LEU A 517 28.70 13.74 -6.81
C LEU A 517 27.66 13.58 -5.70
N GLN A 518 26.66 12.74 -5.93
CA GLN A 518 25.46 12.66 -5.08
C GLN A 518 25.51 11.56 -4.01
N GLY A 519 26.60 10.79 -3.92
CA GLY A 519 26.70 9.67 -2.98
C GLY A 519 25.80 8.50 -3.36
N GLN A 520 25.16 7.86 -2.38
CA GLN A 520 24.33 6.67 -2.56
C GLN A 520 22.89 6.86 -2.07
N TRP A 521 21.95 6.12 -2.65
CA TRP A 521 20.58 5.97 -2.17
C TRP A 521 20.28 4.48 -2.02
N CYS A 522 19.90 4.03 -0.82
CA CYS A 522 19.65 2.63 -0.49
C CYS A 522 20.75 1.66 -0.99
N GLY A 523 22.01 2.08 -0.96
CA GLY A 523 23.17 1.30 -1.43
C GLY A 523 23.41 1.32 -2.95
N PHE A 524 22.58 1.99 -3.74
CA PHE A 524 22.85 2.29 -5.15
C PHE A 524 23.67 3.56 -5.31
N GLN A 525 24.55 3.57 -6.31
CA GLN A 525 25.26 4.79 -6.70
C GLN A 525 24.32 5.77 -7.37
N ARG A 526 24.22 6.99 -6.84
CA ARG A 526 23.49 8.08 -7.47
C ARG A 526 24.32 8.66 -8.64
N PRO A 527 23.68 9.08 -9.74
CA PRO A 527 24.33 9.86 -10.79
C PRO A 527 24.76 11.25 -10.30
N GLY A 528 25.76 11.83 -10.96
CA GLY A 528 26.17 13.22 -10.75
C GLY A 528 25.11 14.25 -11.15
N ILE A 529 25.22 15.45 -10.57
CA ILE A 529 24.41 16.62 -10.93
C ILE A 529 25.33 17.75 -11.40
N LEU A 530 25.16 18.20 -12.65
CA LEU A 530 25.71 19.44 -13.16
C LEU A 530 25.20 20.59 -12.29
N ARG A 531 26.13 21.38 -11.75
CA ARG A 531 25.78 22.56 -10.96
C ARG A 531 24.89 23.50 -11.77
N THR A 532 23.72 23.79 -11.23
CA THR A 532 22.70 24.65 -11.85
C THR A 532 23.15 26.10 -11.94
N ASP A 533 24.02 26.56 -11.03
CA ASP A 533 24.61 27.90 -11.01
C ASP A 533 25.78 28.08 -12.00
N SER A 534 26.11 27.05 -12.78
CA SER A 534 27.18 27.11 -13.78
C SER A 534 26.69 27.65 -15.13
N ASP A 535 27.58 28.34 -15.84
CA ASP A 535 27.33 28.83 -17.21
C ASP A 535 27.02 27.70 -18.21
N LEU A 536 27.36 26.45 -17.87
CA LEU A 536 27.11 25.27 -18.71
C LEU A 536 25.68 24.72 -18.56
N PHE A 537 25.00 24.99 -17.45
CA PHE A 537 23.70 24.39 -17.15
C PHE A 537 22.68 24.65 -18.27
N ALA A 538 22.52 25.90 -18.68
CA ALA A 538 21.56 26.28 -19.72
C ALA A 538 21.86 25.59 -21.07
N GLN A 539 23.14 25.46 -21.44
CA GLN A 539 23.54 24.80 -22.68
C GLN A 539 23.25 23.30 -22.66
N VAL A 540 23.45 22.65 -21.51
CA VAL A 540 23.18 21.21 -21.35
C VAL A 540 21.67 20.96 -21.27
N ALA A 541 20.92 21.83 -20.57
CA ALA A 541 19.46 21.78 -20.54
C ALA A 541 18.84 21.92 -21.93
N ASP A 542 19.31 22.86 -22.75
CA ASP A 542 18.87 23.04 -24.15
C ASP A 542 19.08 21.77 -24.99
N GLN A 543 20.21 21.09 -24.83
CA GLN A 543 20.45 19.81 -25.50
C GLN A 543 19.52 18.69 -25.03
N PHE A 544 19.21 18.64 -23.74
CA PHE A 544 18.24 17.69 -23.19
C PHE A 544 16.85 17.93 -23.79
N TYR A 545 16.37 19.18 -23.77
CA TYR A 545 15.06 19.52 -24.32
C TYR A 545 14.99 19.32 -25.84
N ALA A 546 16.06 19.63 -26.58
CA ALA A 546 16.14 19.32 -28.00
C ALA A 546 16.07 17.80 -28.27
N ALA A 547 16.73 16.98 -27.44
CA ALA A 547 16.64 15.53 -27.52
C ALA A 547 15.22 15.04 -27.22
N GLN A 548 14.56 15.60 -26.19
CA GLN A 548 13.20 15.26 -25.82
C GLN A 548 12.19 15.63 -26.92
N ALA A 549 12.25 16.86 -27.43
CA ALA A 549 11.42 17.33 -28.54
C ALA A 549 11.64 16.50 -29.82
N SER A 550 12.86 16.01 -30.07
CA SER A 550 13.11 15.12 -31.21
C SER A 550 12.40 13.77 -31.13
N VAL A 551 12.04 13.32 -29.92
CA VAL A 551 11.34 12.05 -29.67
C VAL A 551 9.83 12.25 -29.62
N TYR A 552 9.34 13.22 -28.85
CA TYR A 552 7.90 13.39 -28.58
C TYR A 552 7.24 14.51 -29.39
N GLY A 553 8.02 15.40 -30.00
CA GLY A 553 7.51 16.66 -30.54
C GLY A 553 6.99 17.59 -29.44
N GLU A 554 6.38 18.70 -29.84
CA GLU A 554 5.78 19.70 -28.95
C GLU A 554 4.38 19.24 -28.48
N ILE A 555 4.34 18.14 -27.72
CA ILE A 555 3.10 17.46 -27.31
C ILE A 555 2.55 17.93 -25.95
N SER A 556 3.37 18.65 -25.16
CA SER A 556 3.02 19.05 -23.80
C SER A 556 3.61 20.40 -23.43
N HIS A 557 3.02 21.00 -22.40
CA HIS A 557 3.53 22.14 -21.66
C HIS A 557 3.80 21.80 -20.18
N TYR A 558 3.76 20.51 -19.80
CA TYR A 558 3.90 20.06 -18.41
C TYR A 558 5.11 19.14 -18.28
N TYR A 559 6.00 19.48 -17.34
CA TYR A 559 7.27 18.80 -17.18
C TYR A 559 7.59 18.56 -15.70
N ALA A 560 7.87 17.32 -15.32
CA ALA A 560 8.17 16.92 -13.96
C ALA A 560 9.67 16.70 -13.75
N VAL A 561 10.21 17.23 -12.65
CA VAL A 561 11.54 16.88 -12.14
C VAL A 561 11.62 17.28 -10.67
N ASP A 562 12.27 16.44 -9.85
CA ASP A 562 12.38 16.66 -8.40
C ASP A 562 13.87 16.67 -8.01
N PRO A 563 14.53 17.85 -8.00
CA PRO A 563 15.93 17.96 -7.61
C PRO A 563 16.13 17.46 -6.17
N PHE A 564 17.15 16.64 -5.95
CA PHE A 564 17.48 16.10 -4.61
C PHE A 564 16.35 15.25 -3.99
N HIS A 565 15.60 14.52 -4.82
CA HIS A 565 14.59 13.56 -4.36
C HIS A 565 15.23 12.51 -3.43
N GLU A 566 14.67 12.40 -2.21
CA GLU A 566 15.13 11.49 -1.16
C GLU A 566 16.65 11.54 -0.89
N GLY A 567 17.22 12.76 -0.86
CA GLY A 567 18.62 12.99 -0.48
C GLY A 567 19.47 13.50 -1.63
N GLY A 568 20.75 13.08 -1.67
CA GLY A 568 21.77 13.70 -2.51
C GLY A 568 22.51 14.82 -1.79
N ASP A 569 23.52 15.37 -2.45
CA ASP A 569 24.38 16.42 -1.90
C ASP A 569 24.27 17.69 -2.75
N ARG A 570 23.81 18.76 -2.13
CA ARG A 570 23.71 20.09 -2.75
C ARG A 570 25.00 20.89 -2.63
N ALA A 571 25.96 20.45 -1.82
CA ALA A 571 27.11 21.23 -1.40
C ALA A 571 26.68 22.64 -0.95
N ASP A 572 27.20 23.67 -1.60
CA ASP A 572 26.88 25.08 -1.38
C ASP A 572 25.81 25.64 -2.33
N LEU A 573 25.16 24.81 -3.17
CA LEU A 573 24.07 25.28 -4.04
C LEU A 573 22.91 25.83 -3.21
N ALA A 574 22.57 27.09 -3.52
CA ALA A 574 21.39 27.75 -3.00
C ALA A 574 20.15 27.32 -3.78
N LEU A 575 19.10 26.90 -3.07
CA LEU A 575 17.91 26.30 -3.70
C LEU A 575 17.06 27.30 -4.46
N ASP A 576 17.14 28.58 -4.12
CA ASP A 576 16.54 29.66 -4.89
C ASP A 576 17.18 29.78 -6.28
N VAL A 577 18.51 29.68 -6.37
CA VAL A 577 19.25 29.64 -7.65
C VAL A 577 18.93 28.37 -8.42
N VAL A 578 18.89 27.21 -7.77
CA VAL A 578 18.44 25.94 -8.40
C VAL A 578 17.07 26.13 -9.04
N ALA A 579 16.10 26.67 -8.29
CA ALA A 579 14.74 26.89 -8.78
C ALA A 579 14.71 27.84 -9.98
N GLN A 580 15.42 28.97 -9.90
CA GLN A 580 15.49 29.96 -10.98
C GLN A 580 16.10 29.38 -12.26
N GLN A 581 17.14 28.56 -12.14
CA GLN A 581 17.82 28.00 -13.31
C GLN A 581 17.02 26.85 -13.93
N VAL A 582 16.45 25.96 -13.11
CA VAL A 582 15.58 24.87 -13.61
C VAL A 582 14.35 25.44 -14.31
N LEU A 583 13.62 26.35 -13.66
CA LEU A 583 12.45 26.98 -14.27
C LEU A 583 12.84 27.85 -15.47
N GLY A 584 13.93 28.61 -15.37
CA GLY A 584 14.43 29.45 -16.46
C GLY A 584 14.82 28.66 -17.69
N GLY A 585 15.49 27.51 -17.52
CA GLY A 585 15.84 26.58 -18.59
C GLY A 585 14.61 25.97 -19.25
N LEU A 586 13.61 25.58 -18.45
CA LEU A 586 12.31 25.13 -18.97
C LEU A 586 11.63 26.23 -19.81
N LEU A 587 11.52 27.45 -19.28
CA LEU A 587 10.83 28.55 -19.96
C LEU A 587 11.57 29.08 -21.20
N ALA A 588 12.89 28.86 -21.28
CA ALA A 588 13.65 29.14 -22.49
C ALA A 588 13.32 28.16 -23.62
N HIS A 589 13.01 26.90 -23.29
CA HIS A 589 12.57 25.89 -24.25
C HIS A 589 11.08 26.06 -24.60
N ASP A 590 10.23 26.17 -23.58
CA ASP A 590 8.79 26.33 -23.70
C ASP A 590 8.29 27.46 -22.79
N ALA A 591 7.95 28.60 -23.40
CA ALA A 591 7.47 29.77 -22.67
C ALA A 591 6.13 29.56 -21.93
N GLN A 592 5.40 28.48 -22.23
CA GLN A 592 4.17 28.08 -21.52
C GLN A 592 4.42 26.93 -20.52
N GLY A 593 5.67 26.51 -20.37
CA GLY A 593 6.05 25.37 -19.55
C GLY A 593 5.60 25.52 -18.09
N VAL A 594 5.07 24.43 -17.55
CA VAL A 594 4.68 24.27 -16.16
C VAL A 594 5.54 23.19 -15.54
N TRP A 595 6.27 23.56 -14.48
CA TRP A 595 7.05 22.64 -13.68
C TRP A 595 6.14 21.91 -12.67
N VAL A 596 6.00 20.60 -12.85
CA VAL A 596 5.27 19.72 -11.94
C VAL A 596 6.22 19.21 -10.85
N LEU A 597 5.88 19.43 -9.58
CA LEU A 597 6.69 19.08 -8.41
C LEU A 597 5.97 18.11 -7.49
N GLN A 598 6.67 17.11 -6.97
CA GLN A 598 6.14 16.19 -5.96
C GLN A 598 6.30 16.77 -4.55
N SER A 599 5.18 16.88 -3.82
CA SER A 599 5.19 17.16 -2.38
C SER A 599 5.46 15.88 -1.60
N TRP A 600 6.73 15.60 -1.30
CA TRP A 600 7.17 14.38 -0.60
C TRP A 600 8.37 14.67 0.31
N GLN A 601 8.30 14.21 1.56
CA GLN A 601 9.33 14.42 2.59
C GLN A 601 9.74 15.88 2.79
N GLU A 602 10.87 16.35 2.27
CA GLU A 602 11.28 17.75 2.41
C GLU A 602 10.98 18.59 1.16
N ASN A 603 10.45 17.99 0.09
CA ASN A 603 10.17 18.62 -1.20
C ASN A 603 8.68 19.03 -1.33
N PRO A 604 8.35 20.17 -1.96
CA PRO A 604 9.26 21.26 -2.28
C PRO A 604 9.74 21.96 -1.01
N ARG A 605 11.04 22.23 -0.91
CA ARG A 605 11.58 23.02 0.22
C ARG A 605 11.08 24.47 0.09
N ALA A 606 10.90 25.14 1.23
CA ALA A 606 10.37 26.50 1.26
C ALA A 606 11.22 27.52 0.48
N ASP A 607 12.53 27.40 0.56
CA ASP A 607 13.50 28.24 -0.15
C ASP A 607 13.53 27.99 -1.66
N LEU A 608 13.28 26.75 -2.11
CA LEU A 608 13.11 26.40 -3.52
C LEU A 608 11.94 27.18 -4.13
N LEU A 609 10.75 27.17 -3.50
CA LEU A 609 9.59 27.93 -3.99
C LEU A 609 9.79 29.45 -3.86
N ALA A 610 10.49 29.90 -2.83
CA ALA A 610 10.79 31.32 -2.63
C ALA A 610 11.64 31.91 -3.78
N GLY A 611 12.53 31.11 -4.39
CA GLY A 611 13.40 31.55 -5.50
C GLY A 611 12.65 31.92 -6.78
N ILE A 612 11.44 31.39 -6.98
CA ILE A 612 10.61 31.56 -8.18
C ILE A 612 9.21 32.10 -7.84
N ARG A 613 9.14 32.87 -6.75
CA ARG A 613 7.90 33.30 -6.12
C ARG A 613 6.94 34.05 -7.05
N ASP A 614 7.47 34.83 -7.98
CA ASP A 614 6.66 35.65 -8.89
C ASP A 614 6.13 34.84 -10.08
N GLN A 615 6.64 33.62 -10.30
CA GLN A 615 6.30 32.74 -11.42
C GLN A 615 5.44 31.54 -11.02
N VAL A 616 5.39 31.16 -9.72
CA VAL A 616 4.71 29.94 -9.27
C VAL A 616 3.23 29.86 -9.67
N ALA A 617 2.54 31.00 -9.74
CA ALA A 617 1.11 31.05 -10.05
C ALA A 617 0.76 30.54 -11.46
N ASP A 618 1.68 30.72 -12.41
CA ASP A 618 1.46 30.43 -13.83
C ASP A 618 2.29 29.23 -14.31
N HIS A 619 3.43 28.95 -13.68
CA HIS A 619 4.43 28.01 -14.19
C HIS A 619 4.82 26.89 -13.23
N VAL A 620 4.11 26.71 -12.11
CA VAL A 620 4.36 25.60 -11.18
C VAL A 620 3.05 24.91 -10.80
N LEU A 621 3.09 23.59 -10.72
CA LEU A 621 2.00 22.75 -10.21
C LEU A 621 2.53 21.75 -9.20
N VAL A 622 2.10 21.84 -7.95
CA VAL A 622 2.50 20.91 -6.88
C VAL A 622 1.50 19.75 -6.80
N LEU A 623 2.01 18.52 -6.80
CA LEU A 623 1.25 17.32 -6.47
C LEU A 623 1.33 17.10 -4.96
N ASP A 624 0.27 17.38 -4.21
CA ASP A 624 0.24 17.08 -2.77
C ASP A 624 0.10 15.57 -2.58
N LEU A 625 1.24 14.88 -2.62
CA LEU A 625 1.36 13.51 -3.12
C LEU A 625 0.57 12.50 -2.28
N TYR A 626 0.41 12.75 -0.98
CA TYR A 626 -0.25 11.88 0.01
C TYR A 626 -1.35 12.61 0.80
N ALA A 627 -2.10 13.49 0.12
CA ALA A 627 -3.05 14.40 0.74
C ALA A 627 -4.25 13.72 1.43
N GLU A 628 -4.58 12.48 1.07
CA GLU A 628 -5.64 11.72 1.73
C GLU A 628 -5.30 11.29 3.17
N ARG A 629 -4.02 11.34 3.55
CA ARG A 629 -3.58 11.03 4.92
C ARG A 629 -2.78 12.16 5.54
N THR A 630 -1.77 12.68 4.84
CA THR A 630 -0.84 13.71 5.32
C THR A 630 -0.86 14.93 4.39
N PRO A 631 -1.93 15.74 4.41
CA PRO A 631 -2.06 16.89 3.51
C PRO A 631 -1.07 18.01 3.85
N HIS A 632 -0.14 18.31 2.95
CA HIS A 632 0.82 19.41 3.13
C HIS A 632 0.24 20.77 2.77
N TRP A 633 -0.81 20.83 1.93
CA TRP A 633 -1.44 22.10 1.53
C TRP A 633 -1.94 22.95 2.72
N SER A 634 -2.22 22.30 3.85
CA SER A 634 -2.80 22.94 5.05
C SER A 634 -1.76 23.35 6.09
N ILE A 635 -0.48 23.07 5.85
CA ILE A 635 0.63 23.44 6.76
C ILE A 635 0.82 24.95 6.72
N SER A 636 0.77 25.60 7.89
CA SER A 636 0.87 27.07 7.98
C SER A 636 2.28 27.60 8.24
N ASP A 637 3.21 26.73 8.66
CA ASP A 637 4.61 27.09 8.89
C ASP A 637 5.32 27.35 7.55
N PRO A 638 5.74 28.59 7.24
CA PRO A 638 6.39 28.91 5.98
C PRO A 638 7.74 28.21 5.78
N GLN A 639 8.36 27.66 6.83
CA GLN A 639 9.60 26.89 6.69
C GLN A 639 9.38 25.46 6.20
N GLN A 640 8.13 24.96 6.25
CA GLN A 640 7.77 23.62 5.81
C GLN A 640 6.92 23.71 4.54
N TYR A 641 7.38 23.08 3.46
CA TYR A 641 6.67 23.03 2.17
C TYR A 641 6.25 24.39 1.58
N GLY A 642 6.87 25.50 2.00
CA GLY A 642 6.49 26.85 1.59
C GLY A 642 5.29 27.46 2.32
N GLY A 643 4.75 26.78 3.36
CA GLY A 643 3.61 27.23 4.15
C GLY A 643 2.26 27.00 3.47
N LEU A 644 1.26 27.79 3.88
CA LEU A 644 -0.14 27.55 3.50
C LEU A 644 -0.31 27.56 1.97
N GLU A 645 -0.93 26.51 1.44
CA GLU A 645 -1.08 26.25 0.00
C GLU A 645 0.26 26.33 -0.77
N PHE A 646 1.34 25.82 -0.19
CA PHE A 646 2.69 25.88 -0.76
C PHE A 646 3.12 27.31 -1.08
N GLY A 647 2.73 28.22 -0.18
CA GLY A 647 2.80 29.65 -0.40
C GLY A 647 1.94 30.06 -1.60
N GLY A 648 0.67 29.71 -1.69
CA GLY A 648 -0.17 30.09 -2.83
C GLY A 648 0.37 29.66 -4.21
N THR A 649 0.92 28.46 -4.30
CA THR A 649 1.30 27.81 -5.56
C THR A 649 0.15 26.90 -6.01
N PRO A 650 -0.22 26.83 -7.31
CA PRO A 650 -1.22 25.89 -7.79
C PRO A 650 -0.88 24.45 -7.39
N TRP A 651 -1.88 23.70 -6.90
CA TRP A 651 -1.65 22.34 -6.40
C TRP A 651 -2.83 21.39 -6.62
N LEU A 652 -2.57 20.08 -6.59
CA LEU A 652 -3.56 19.01 -6.70
C LEU A 652 -3.64 18.19 -5.41
N PHE A 653 -4.86 17.86 -4.98
CA PHE A 653 -5.10 16.92 -3.89
C PHE A 653 -4.89 15.50 -4.40
N CYS A 654 -3.80 14.83 -4.02
CA CYS A 654 -3.50 13.50 -4.52
C CYS A 654 -3.83 12.38 -3.53
N MET A 655 -4.29 11.24 -4.07
CA MET A 655 -4.44 9.98 -3.36
C MET A 655 -3.25 9.07 -3.70
N LEU A 656 -2.36 8.85 -2.73
CA LEU A 656 -1.23 7.93 -2.91
C LEU A 656 -1.69 6.48 -2.72
N ASN A 657 -2.31 6.17 -1.59
CA ASN A 657 -2.86 4.87 -1.18
C ASN A 657 -1.89 3.68 -1.17
N ASN A 658 -1.25 3.37 -2.29
CA ASN A 658 -0.43 2.19 -2.50
C ASN A 658 1.08 2.51 -2.53
N PHE A 659 1.85 1.71 -1.81
CA PHE A 659 3.32 1.76 -1.76
C PHE A 659 3.88 0.39 -2.18
N GLY A 660 4.88 0.39 -3.05
CA GLY A 660 5.56 -0.81 -3.57
C GLY A 660 4.67 -1.81 -4.31
N GLY A 661 3.40 -1.54 -4.57
CA GLY A 661 2.46 -2.60 -5.00
C GLY A 661 2.16 -3.63 -3.93
N ARG A 662 2.45 -3.30 -2.66
CA ARG A 662 2.09 -4.13 -1.53
C ARG A 662 0.57 -4.28 -1.46
N MET A 663 0.13 -5.53 -1.34
CA MET A 663 -1.28 -5.87 -1.40
C MET A 663 -1.90 -5.85 0.01
N GLY A 664 -3.16 -5.44 0.07
CA GLY A 664 -3.97 -5.41 1.29
C GLY A 664 -5.11 -4.40 1.13
N LEU A 665 -6.18 -4.61 1.90
CA LEU A 665 -7.29 -3.67 1.96
C LEU A 665 -6.92 -2.51 2.90
N THR A 666 -6.86 -1.30 2.35
CA THR A 666 -6.55 -0.08 3.11
C THR A 666 -7.14 1.13 2.41
N GLY A 667 -7.57 2.14 3.17
CA GLY A 667 -8.04 3.39 2.61
C GLY A 667 -8.49 4.42 3.64
N HIS A 668 -8.64 5.66 3.18
CA HIS A 668 -9.10 6.80 3.96
C HIS A 668 -10.37 7.35 3.33
N LEU A 669 -11.40 6.50 3.15
CA LEU A 669 -12.60 6.85 2.36
C LEU A 669 -13.31 8.10 2.90
N ASP A 670 -13.36 8.24 4.21
CA ASP A 670 -13.84 9.42 4.93
C ASP A 670 -12.99 10.67 4.67
N THR A 671 -11.66 10.54 4.64
CA THR A 671 -10.75 11.65 4.34
C THR A 671 -10.76 12.04 2.85
N LEU A 672 -10.91 11.09 1.93
CA LEU A 672 -10.98 11.38 0.49
C LEU A 672 -12.13 12.34 0.18
N GLN A 673 -13.29 12.10 0.79
CA GLN A 673 -14.43 12.99 0.63
C GLN A 673 -14.25 14.30 1.39
N SER A 674 -14.00 14.22 2.70
CA SER A 674 -14.01 15.40 3.56
C SER A 674 -12.81 16.32 3.32
N GLY A 675 -11.65 15.75 3.00
CA GLY A 675 -10.39 16.44 2.72
C GLY A 675 -10.46 17.27 1.44
N TYR A 676 -10.87 16.67 0.32
CA TYR A 676 -11.03 17.43 -0.92
C TYR A 676 -12.13 18.50 -0.82
N GLN A 677 -13.22 18.21 -0.10
CA GLN A 677 -14.24 19.23 0.20
C GLN A 677 -13.74 20.37 1.07
N ALA A 678 -12.85 20.10 2.03
CA ALA A 678 -12.21 21.13 2.81
C ALA A 678 -11.33 22.00 1.91
N ALA A 679 -10.51 21.37 1.06
CA ALA A 679 -9.69 22.07 0.07
C ALA A 679 -10.56 22.95 -0.84
N GLN A 680 -11.61 22.44 -1.48
CA GLN A 680 -12.48 23.22 -2.36
C GLN A 680 -13.16 24.42 -1.67
N ARG A 681 -13.43 24.35 -0.35
CA ARG A 681 -14.07 25.43 0.40
C ARG A 681 -13.08 26.47 0.93
N GLN A 682 -11.86 26.06 1.23
CA GLN A 682 -10.90 26.86 2.01
C GLN A 682 -9.69 27.30 1.17
N ALA A 683 -9.29 26.49 0.21
CA ALA A 683 -8.10 26.68 -0.60
C ALA A 683 -8.40 27.58 -1.82
N GLN A 684 -7.48 28.48 -2.14
CA GLN A 684 -7.57 29.37 -3.30
C GLN A 684 -6.81 28.82 -4.52
N TRP A 685 -5.82 27.96 -4.28
CA TRP A 685 -4.84 27.47 -5.24
C TRP A 685 -4.99 25.99 -5.58
N CYS A 686 -5.94 25.28 -4.97
CA CYS A 686 -6.31 23.94 -5.38
C CYS A 686 -6.87 23.97 -6.82
N ARG A 687 -6.27 23.19 -7.74
CA ARG A 687 -6.67 23.12 -9.16
C ARG A 687 -7.29 21.78 -9.55
N GLY A 688 -7.38 20.83 -8.62
CA GLY A 688 -8.05 19.56 -8.87
C GLY A 688 -7.52 18.42 -8.01
N ILE A 689 -7.58 17.22 -8.57
CA ILE A 689 -7.25 15.96 -7.87
C ILE A 689 -6.23 15.16 -8.66
N GLY A 690 -5.60 14.16 -8.02
CA GLY A 690 -4.76 13.20 -8.74
C GLY A 690 -4.63 11.86 -8.03
N ILE A 691 -4.34 10.80 -8.78
CA ILE A 691 -3.91 9.52 -8.20
C ILE A 691 -2.40 9.42 -8.34
N THR A 692 -1.70 9.10 -7.26
CA THR A 692 -0.23 9.01 -7.19
C THR A 692 0.26 7.68 -6.61
N PRO A 693 -0.40 6.53 -6.87
CA PRO A 693 0.00 5.28 -6.25
C PRO A 693 1.34 4.80 -6.78
N GLU A 694 2.17 4.21 -5.92
CA GLU A 694 3.42 3.63 -6.39
C GLU A 694 3.19 2.41 -7.27
N ALA A 695 2.10 1.67 -7.09
CA ALA A 695 1.61 0.69 -8.03
C ALA A 695 0.08 0.70 -8.10
N SER A 696 -0.45 0.32 -9.26
CA SER A 696 -1.90 0.29 -9.51
C SER A 696 -2.49 -1.12 -9.25
N GLN A 697 -3.76 -1.33 -9.63
CA GLN A 697 -4.43 -2.65 -9.57
C GLN A 697 -4.75 -3.15 -8.15
N SER A 698 -5.07 -2.24 -7.23
CA SER A 698 -5.57 -2.58 -5.88
C SER A 698 -6.68 -1.63 -5.45
N ASN A 699 -7.50 -2.05 -4.48
CA ASN A 699 -8.55 -1.23 -3.85
C ASN A 699 -9.45 -0.44 -4.85
N PRO A 700 -10.04 -1.08 -5.88
CA PRO A 700 -10.72 -0.38 -6.99
C PRO A 700 -11.84 0.56 -6.53
N LEU A 701 -12.51 0.23 -5.42
CA LEU A 701 -13.55 1.05 -4.81
C LEU A 701 -13.07 2.48 -4.52
N LEU A 702 -11.84 2.67 -4.04
CA LEU A 702 -11.32 3.99 -3.68
C LEU A 702 -11.08 4.86 -4.91
N PHE A 703 -10.55 4.29 -5.99
CA PHE A 703 -10.29 5.00 -7.23
C PHE A 703 -11.60 5.43 -7.91
N ASP A 704 -12.58 4.52 -7.97
CA ASP A 704 -13.92 4.80 -8.48
C ASP A 704 -14.59 5.91 -7.68
N PHE A 705 -14.55 5.83 -6.35
CA PHE A 705 -15.12 6.86 -5.47
C PHE A 705 -14.45 8.21 -5.69
N PHE A 706 -13.12 8.23 -5.74
CA PHE A 706 -12.35 9.46 -5.83
C PHE A 706 -12.67 10.24 -7.12
N PHE A 707 -12.71 9.55 -8.27
CA PHE A 707 -13.07 10.18 -9.54
C PHE A 707 -14.57 10.48 -9.70
N ASP A 708 -15.46 9.64 -9.17
CA ASP A 708 -16.90 9.93 -9.19
C ASP A 708 -17.23 11.16 -8.32
N SER A 709 -16.49 11.36 -7.23
CA SER A 709 -16.78 12.39 -6.24
C SER A 709 -16.77 13.81 -6.80
N ILE A 710 -16.02 14.10 -7.86
CA ILE A 710 -15.77 15.46 -8.35
C ILE A 710 -16.81 16.02 -9.34
N TRP A 711 -17.81 15.21 -9.76
CA TRP A 711 -18.81 15.58 -10.77
C TRP A 711 -20.17 15.91 -10.15
N ALA A 712 -20.67 17.14 -10.38
CA ALA A 712 -21.87 17.65 -9.73
C ALA A 712 -22.93 18.20 -10.71
N ASP A 713 -24.19 18.21 -10.25
CA ASP A 713 -25.39 18.72 -10.95
C ASP A 713 -25.45 20.26 -10.99
N ALA A 714 -24.88 20.91 -9.98
CA ALA A 714 -24.97 22.35 -9.75
C ALA A 714 -23.59 23.00 -9.68
N THR A 715 -23.55 24.34 -9.58
CA THR A 715 -22.29 25.08 -9.43
C THR A 715 -21.65 24.95 -8.05
N ALA A 716 -22.37 24.38 -7.07
CA ALA A 716 -21.88 24.15 -5.72
C ALA A 716 -21.72 22.66 -5.47
N PHE A 717 -20.54 22.28 -5.01
CA PHE A 717 -20.19 20.91 -4.67
C PHE A 717 -20.95 20.46 -3.41
N ALA A 718 -21.82 19.47 -3.53
CA ALA A 718 -22.49 18.85 -2.40
C ALA A 718 -21.79 17.53 -2.03
N PRO A 719 -21.67 17.18 -0.75
CA PRO A 719 -21.13 15.89 -0.36
C PRO A 719 -21.98 14.75 -0.92
N MET A 720 -21.31 13.82 -1.60
CA MET A 720 -21.93 12.58 -2.05
C MET A 720 -22.37 11.74 -0.85
N ASN A 721 -23.57 11.18 -0.88
CA ASN A 721 -23.96 10.22 0.15
C ASN A 721 -23.18 8.92 -0.08
N ILE A 722 -22.22 8.63 0.80
CA ILE A 722 -21.34 7.45 0.69
C ILE A 722 -22.18 6.16 0.68
N ASP A 723 -23.25 6.08 1.48
CA ASP A 723 -24.06 4.87 1.56
C ASP A 723 -24.84 4.64 0.26
N GLU A 724 -25.43 5.69 -0.30
CA GLU A 724 -26.10 5.60 -1.62
C GLU A 724 -25.12 5.25 -2.73
N TRP A 725 -23.93 5.86 -2.72
CA TRP A 725 -22.90 5.57 -3.72
C TRP A 725 -22.38 4.13 -3.59
N LEU A 726 -22.17 3.63 -2.37
CA LEU A 726 -21.73 2.26 -2.11
C LEU A 726 -22.76 1.23 -2.58
N THR A 727 -24.05 1.49 -2.34
CA THR A 727 -25.12 0.64 -2.87
C THR A 727 -25.09 0.64 -4.40
N ALA A 728 -25.01 1.81 -5.03
CA ALA A 728 -24.92 1.90 -6.48
C ALA A 728 -23.63 1.26 -7.04
N TYR A 729 -22.52 1.29 -6.29
CA TYR A 729 -21.25 0.65 -6.64
C TYR A 729 -21.33 -0.87 -6.57
N GLY A 730 -21.82 -1.41 -5.45
CA GLY A 730 -21.97 -2.85 -5.30
C GLY A 730 -22.99 -3.42 -6.28
N GLU A 731 -24.10 -2.73 -6.57
CA GLU A 731 -25.11 -3.22 -7.52
C GLU A 731 -24.54 -3.34 -8.95
N ARG A 732 -23.88 -2.29 -9.47
CA ARG A 732 -23.27 -2.35 -10.81
C ARG A 732 -22.06 -3.29 -10.89
N ARG A 733 -21.32 -3.46 -9.80
CA ARG A 733 -20.13 -4.33 -9.76
C ARG A 733 -20.48 -5.81 -9.60
N TYR A 734 -21.52 -6.10 -8.82
CA TYR A 734 -21.95 -7.46 -8.53
C TYR A 734 -23.10 -7.94 -9.42
N GLY A 735 -23.76 -7.03 -10.13
CA GLY A 735 -24.85 -7.29 -11.08
C GLY A 735 -26.21 -7.55 -10.41
N ILE A 736 -26.30 -7.46 -9.07
CA ILE A 736 -27.51 -7.75 -8.32
C ILE A 736 -27.59 -6.91 -7.05
N ASN A 737 -28.79 -6.43 -6.73
CA ASN A 737 -29.08 -5.78 -5.45
C ASN A 737 -29.36 -6.83 -4.36
N HIS A 738 -28.50 -6.94 -3.35
CA HIS A 738 -28.64 -7.94 -2.29
C HIS A 738 -28.18 -7.42 -0.91
N PRO A 739 -28.93 -7.67 0.18
CA PRO A 739 -28.63 -7.10 1.50
C PRO A 739 -27.32 -7.59 2.11
N GLU A 740 -26.90 -8.83 1.84
CA GLU A 740 -25.66 -9.40 2.40
C GLU A 740 -24.40 -8.64 1.97
N TRP A 741 -24.22 -8.41 0.66
CA TRP A 741 -23.03 -7.70 0.19
C TRP A 741 -23.06 -6.22 0.58
N GLN A 742 -24.25 -5.61 0.70
CA GLN A 742 -24.37 -4.23 1.20
C GLN A 742 -23.84 -4.12 2.63
N ARG A 743 -24.26 -5.05 3.50
CA ARG A 743 -23.76 -5.14 4.87
C ARG A 743 -22.26 -5.39 4.91
N ALA A 744 -21.73 -6.26 4.04
CA ALA A 744 -20.30 -6.50 3.94
C ALA A 744 -19.51 -5.25 3.53
N LEU A 745 -19.94 -4.52 2.50
CA LEU A 745 -19.32 -3.26 2.09
C LEU A 745 -19.40 -2.19 3.18
N LYS A 746 -20.53 -2.10 3.89
CA LYS A 746 -20.67 -1.19 5.03
C LYS A 746 -19.64 -1.51 6.13
N ILE A 747 -19.45 -2.78 6.48
CA ILE A 747 -18.42 -3.20 7.43
C ILE A 747 -17.03 -2.77 6.97
N MET A 748 -16.72 -2.91 5.67
CA MET A 748 -15.41 -2.49 5.14
C MET A 748 -15.17 -0.98 5.33
N THR A 749 -16.22 -0.15 5.25
CA THR A 749 -16.12 1.31 5.45
C THR A 749 -15.80 1.71 6.89
N THR A 750 -16.17 0.88 7.87
CA THR A 750 -15.88 1.10 9.29
C THR A 750 -14.66 0.32 9.77
N THR A 751 -13.93 -0.35 8.87
CA THR A 751 -12.75 -1.15 9.19
C THR A 751 -11.59 -0.80 8.27
N VAL A 752 -11.36 -1.56 7.20
CA VAL A 752 -10.21 -1.43 6.28
C VAL A 752 -10.17 -0.10 5.51
N TYR A 753 -11.32 0.55 5.30
CA TYR A 753 -11.38 1.85 4.62
C TYR A 753 -11.60 3.05 5.56
N ALA A 754 -11.59 2.82 6.88
CA ALA A 754 -11.72 3.90 7.86
C ALA A 754 -10.35 4.51 8.17
N ALA A 755 -10.19 5.82 7.96
CA ALA A 755 -8.91 6.50 8.14
C ALA A 755 -8.28 6.28 9.54
N GLN A 756 -9.10 6.20 10.60
CA GLN A 756 -8.61 6.04 11.97
C GLN A 756 -7.77 4.77 12.21
N TYR A 757 -7.95 3.71 11.40
CA TYR A 757 -7.20 2.46 11.52
C TYR A 757 -6.01 2.37 10.55
N ASN A 758 -5.88 3.33 9.63
CA ASN A 758 -4.87 3.34 8.57
C ASN A 758 -3.82 4.44 8.79
N GLN A 759 -3.33 4.55 10.04
CA GLN A 759 -2.39 5.60 10.46
C GLN A 759 -0.96 5.10 10.73
N ARG A 760 -0.71 3.79 10.66
CA ARG A 760 0.62 3.19 10.90
C ARG A 760 1.31 2.82 9.60
N GLY A 761 2.64 3.04 9.54
CA GLY A 761 3.48 2.66 8.39
C GLY A 761 3.06 3.37 7.09
N GLN A 762 3.50 2.84 5.95
CA GLN A 762 3.12 3.29 4.61
C GLN A 762 2.35 2.20 3.86
N GLY A 763 1.12 2.51 3.42
CA GLY A 763 0.25 1.57 2.70
C GLY A 763 -0.54 0.61 3.61
N ALA A 764 -0.96 -0.52 3.05
CA ALA A 764 -1.76 -1.50 3.78
C ALA A 764 -0.95 -2.26 4.85
N PRO A 765 -1.59 -2.75 5.93
CA PRO A 765 -0.95 -3.70 6.83
C PRO A 765 -0.45 -4.94 6.07
N GLU A 766 0.85 -5.18 6.13
CA GLU A 766 1.53 -6.24 5.40
C GLU A 766 1.22 -7.63 5.97
N SER A 767 1.15 -8.62 5.09
CA SER A 767 1.01 -10.00 5.53
C SER A 767 2.33 -10.53 6.06
N LEU A 768 2.32 -11.07 7.28
CA LEU A 768 3.49 -11.77 7.84
C LEU A 768 3.87 -13.02 7.04
N LEU A 769 2.98 -13.55 6.19
CA LEU A 769 3.34 -14.62 5.26
C LEU A 769 4.45 -14.18 4.30
N ASN A 770 4.48 -12.90 3.94
CA ASN A 770 5.43 -12.31 3.01
C ASN A 770 6.72 -11.80 3.68
N ALA A 771 6.85 -11.89 5.01
CA ALA A 771 8.02 -11.41 5.72
C ALA A 771 9.14 -12.45 5.74
N ARG A 772 10.40 -12.00 5.78
CA ARG A 772 11.53 -12.81 6.25
C ARG A 772 11.23 -13.32 7.67
N PRO A 773 11.20 -14.64 7.93
CA PRO A 773 10.82 -15.16 9.24
C PRO A 773 11.77 -14.74 10.38
N GLY A 774 11.20 -14.46 11.55
CA GLY A 774 11.95 -14.01 12.72
C GLY A 774 11.10 -13.95 13.98
N LEU A 775 11.75 -13.69 15.11
CA LEU A 775 11.10 -13.55 16.44
C LEU A 775 10.62 -12.12 16.75
N ASP A 776 10.96 -11.17 15.89
CA ASP A 776 10.54 -9.77 15.97
C ASP A 776 10.22 -9.27 14.56
N LEU A 777 8.94 -9.35 14.17
CA LEU A 777 8.45 -8.98 12.84
C LEU A 777 7.41 -7.87 12.96
N PRO A 778 7.84 -6.60 13.01
CA PRO A 778 6.91 -5.46 12.99
C PRO A 778 6.27 -5.23 11.61
N ALA A 779 6.91 -5.72 10.54
CA ALA A 779 6.57 -5.50 9.14
C ALA A 779 7.27 -6.55 8.25
N ALA A 780 6.86 -6.64 6.98
CA ALA A 780 7.59 -7.40 5.96
C ALA A 780 8.68 -6.53 5.30
N SER A 781 8.39 -5.26 5.05
CA SER A 781 9.33 -4.28 4.50
C SER A 781 9.79 -3.25 5.54
N THR A 782 10.92 -2.58 5.30
CA THR A 782 11.53 -1.63 6.27
C THR A 782 10.62 -0.46 6.68
N TRP A 783 9.82 0.07 5.76
CA TRP A 783 8.90 1.21 6.04
C TRP A 783 7.42 0.79 6.09
N GLY A 784 7.15 -0.52 6.07
CA GLY A 784 5.82 -1.08 6.18
C GLY A 784 5.32 -1.18 7.63
N ASN A 785 4.27 -1.97 7.82
CA ASN A 785 3.67 -2.28 9.12
C ASN A 785 2.81 -3.54 8.99
N ALA A 786 2.86 -4.46 9.94
CA ALA A 786 1.99 -5.65 9.99
C ALA A 786 0.89 -5.57 11.07
N ILE A 787 0.81 -4.46 11.83
CA ILE A 787 -0.18 -4.29 12.90
C ILE A 787 -1.57 -3.99 12.29
N VAL A 788 -2.57 -4.72 12.78
CA VAL A 788 -3.98 -4.55 12.40
C VAL A 788 -4.75 -3.89 13.55
N ASP A 789 -5.16 -2.64 13.37
CA ASP A 789 -5.84 -1.85 14.42
C ASP A 789 -7.39 -1.92 14.35
N TYR A 790 -7.97 -2.33 13.23
CA TYR A 790 -9.42 -2.47 13.08
C TYR A 790 -9.94 -3.78 13.71
N PRO A 791 -11.22 -3.85 14.10
CA PRO A 791 -11.82 -5.05 14.69
C PRO A 791 -11.92 -6.19 13.66
N THR A 792 -10.93 -7.09 13.66
CA THR A 792 -10.77 -8.16 12.65
C THR A 792 -11.94 -9.13 12.55
N HIS A 793 -12.68 -9.36 13.65
CA HIS A 793 -13.88 -10.20 13.65
C HIS A 793 -14.99 -9.65 12.74
N GLN A 794 -15.07 -8.33 12.57
CA GLN A 794 -16.05 -7.72 11.65
C GLN A 794 -15.71 -8.09 10.20
N LEU A 795 -14.44 -8.14 9.83
CA LEU A 795 -14.03 -8.58 8.49
C LEU A 795 -14.28 -10.07 8.25
N VAL A 796 -14.14 -10.91 9.28
CA VAL A 796 -14.59 -12.31 9.21
C VAL A 796 -16.09 -12.37 8.92
N TRP A 797 -16.89 -11.50 9.54
CA TRP A 797 -18.32 -11.40 9.24
C TRP A 797 -18.61 -10.90 7.83
N ALA A 798 -17.93 -9.86 7.36
CA ALA A 798 -18.04 -9.40 5.97
C ALA A 798 -17.77 -10.54 4.98
N LEU A 799 -16.74 -11.36 5.24
CA LEU A 799 -16.44 -12.54 4.42
C LEU A 799 -17.56 -13.59 4.48
N ARG A 800 -18.17 -13.83 5.64
CA ARG A 800 -19.34 -14.73 5.75
C ARG A 800 -20.55 -14.21 5.00
N LEU A 801 -20.83 -12.90 5.06
CA LEU A 801 -21.93 -12.28 4.33
C LEU A 801 -21.75 -12.45 2.81
N LEU A 802 -20.55 -12.15 2.29
CA LEU A 802 -20.26 -12.39 0.86
C LEU A 802 -20.34 -13.88 0.51
N ARG A 803 -19.85 -14.77 1.38
CA ARG A 803 -19.94 -16.22 1.19
C ARG A 803 -21.39 -16.72 1.18
N THR A 804 -22.27 -16.19 2.03
CA THR A 804 -23.70 -16.52 2.05
C THR A 804 -24.37 -16.05 0.77
N HIS A 805 -24.14 -14.79 0.37
CA HIS A 805 -24.65 -14.25 -0.89
C HIS A 805 -24.31 -15.15 -2.08
N ALA A 806 -23.06 -15.60 -2.15
CA ALA A 806 -22.58 -16.50 -3.19
C ALA A 806 -23.29 -17.86 -3.28
N ALA A 807 -23.94 -18.32 -2.20
CA ALA A 807 -24.74 -19.54 -2.20
C ALA A 807 -26.18 -19.31 -2.66
N ASP A 808 -26.76 -18.15 -2.33
CA ASP A 808 -28.16 -17.83 -2.57
C ASP A 808 -28.41 -17.19 -3.95
N ALA A 809 -27.40 -16.47 -4.46
CA ALA A 809 -27.38 -15.92 -5.81
C ALA A 809 -26.12 -16.46 -6.53
N PRO A 810 -26.25 -17.07 -7.72
CA PRO A 810 -25.08 -17.57 -8.42
C PRO A 810 -24.12 -16.43 -8.72
N PHE A 811 -22.93 -16.50 -8.12
CA PHE A 811 -21.56 -16.14 -8.54
C PHE A 811 -21.31 -15.45 -9.91
N ALA A 812 -22.20 -14.57 -10.37
CA ALA A 812 -22.33 -14.25 -11.81
C ALA A 812 -21.26 -13.31 -12.37
N THR A 813 -20.67 -12.44 -11.56
CA THR A 813 -19.77 -11.38 -12.05
C THR A 813 -18.33 -11.56 -11.58
N THR A 814 -17.37 -11.24 -12.45
CA THR A 814 -15.95 -11.25 -12.11
C THR A 814 -15.61 -10.25 -11.00
N GLY A 815 -16.31 -9.12 -10.93
CA GLY A 815 -16.18 -8.13 -9.85
C GLY A 815 -16.41 -8.71 -8.46
N PHE A 816 -17.49 -9.49 -8.28
CA PHE A 816 -17.77 -10.18 -7.02
C PHE A 816 -16.68 -11.21 -6.67
N GLN A 817 -16.23 -12.01 -7.66
CA GLN A 817 -15.22 -13.05 -7.45
C GLN A 817 -13.89 -12.45 -6.97
N VAL A 818 -13.45 -11.37 -7.62
CA VAL A 818 -12.23 -10.64 -7.25
C VAL A 818 -12.33 -10.08 -5.84
N ASP A 819 -13.43 -9.43 -5.49
CA ASP A 819 -13.59 -8.82 -4.16
C ASP A 819 -13.68 -9.88 -3.05
N LEU A 820 -14.30 -11.03 -3.35
CA LEU A 820 -14.31 -12.18 -2.44
C LEU A 820 -12.89 -12.74 -2.20
N VAL A 821 -12.06 -12.84 -3.25
CA VAL A 821 -10.66 -13.26 -3.14
C VAL A 821 -9.86 -12.26 -2.30
N ILE A 822 -9.95 -10.97 -2.59
CA ILE A 822 -9.22 -9.91 -1.87
C ILE A 822 -9.62 -9.90 -0.39
N LEU A 823 -10.91 -10.00 -0.08
CA LEU A 823 -11.39 -10.04 1.30
C LEU A 823 -10.94 -11.33 2.02
N ALA A 824 -10.98 -12.48 1.35
CA ALA A 824 -10.48 -13.73 1.91
C ALA A 824 -8.97 -13.67 2.20
N GLN A 825 -8.17 -13.10 1.30
CA GLN A 825 -6.73 -12.86 1.53
C GLN A 825 -6.50 -11.94 2.73
N GLN A 826 -7.29 -10.87 2.88
CA GLN A 826 -7.15 -9.98 4.03
C GLN A 826 -7.51 -10.68 5.36
N VAL A 827 -8.60 -11.45 5.39
CA VAL A 827 -8.99 -12.23 6.58
C VAL A 827 -7.94 -13.27 6.93
N LEU A 828 -7.35 -13.92 5.92
CA LEU A 828 -6.27 -14.86 6.10
C LEU A 828 -5.02 -14.19 6.69
N SER A 829 -4.63 -13.04 6.13
CA SER A 829 -3.51 -12.23 6.63
C SER A 829 -3.71 -11.81 8.10
N ASN A 830 -4.91 -11.33 8.44
CA ASN A 830 -5.27 -10.99 9.82
C ASN A 830 -5.17 -12.20 10.76
N SER A 831 -5.59 -13.38 10.29
CA SER A 831 -5.54 -14.62 11.08
C SER A 831 -4.09 -15.04 11.36
N VAL A 832 -3.20 -14.90 10.39
CA VAL A 832 -1.75 -15.15 10.56
C VAL A 832 -1.13 -14.16 11.53
N ALA A 833 -1.46 -12.88 11.42
CA ALA A 833 -1.00 -11.85 12.36
C ALA A 833 -1.41 -12.17 13.81
N ALA A 834 -2.60 -12.73 14.01
CA ALA A 834 -3.07 -13.17 15.33
C ALA A 834 -2.39 -14.45 15.86
N LEU A 835 -1.92 -15.34 14.98
CA LEU A 835 -1.16 -16.54 15.36
C LEU A 835 0.29 -16.23 15.76
N TYR A 836 0.88 -15.19 15.17
CA TYR A 836 2.31 -14.89 15.30
C TYR A 836 2.79 -14.67 16.75
N PRO A 837 2.13 -13.88 17.63
CA PRO A 837 2.56 -13.72 19.02
C PRO A 837 2.61 -15.03 19.81
N ARG A 838 1.70 -15.98 19.51
CA ARG A 838 1.70 -17.31 20.13
C ARG A 838 2.88 -18.15 19.67
N LEU A 839 3.18 -18.10 18.38
CA LEU A 839 4.37 -18.75 17.80
C LEU A 839 5.65 -18.22 18.45
N VAL A 840 5.81 -16.90 18.52
CA VAL A 840 6.98 -16.26 19.15
C VAL A 840 7.09 -16.65 20.63
N THR A 841 5.97 -16.62 21.37
CA THR A 841 5.94 -17.02 22.78
C THR A 841 6.36 -18.47 22.96
N ALA A 842 5.82 -19.40 22.16
CA ALA A 842 6.16 -20.82 22.22
C ALA A 842 7.65 -21.05 21.95
N VAL A 843 8.23 -20.39 20.95
CA VAL A 843 9.67 -20.50 20.65
C VAL A 843 10.52 -19.96 21.80
N LYS A 844 10.16 -18.78 22.35
CA LYS A 844 10.88 -18.19 23.50
C LYS A 844 10.77 -19.05 24.76
N GLN A 845 9.64 -19.71 24.98
CA GLN A 845 9.40 -20.60 26.13
C GLN A 845 9.87 -22.04 25.92
N GLN A 846 10.49 -22.35 24.77
CA GLN A 846 10.94 -23.69 24.39
C GLN A 846 9.79 -24.72 24.30
N ASP A 847 8.57 -24.29 23.98
CA ASP A 847 7.38 -25.15 23.87
C ASP A 847 7.26 -25.76 22.46
N LEU A 848 7.91 -26.91 22.29
CA LEU A 848 7.87 -27.66 21.03
C LEU A 848 6.46 -28.14 20.65
N ALA A 849 5.62 -28.47 21.62
CA ALA A 849 4.28 -29.00 21.35
C ALA A 849 3.37 -27.94 20.71
N VAL A 850 3.45 -26.69 21.22
CA VAL A 850 2.72 -25.56 20.62
C VAL A 850 3.27 -25.24 19.22
N VAL A 851 4.59 -25.23 19.03
CA VAL A 851 5.18 -25.02 17.70
C VAL A 851 4.74 -26.09 16.69
N GLN A 852 4.71 -27.36 17.10
CA GLN A 852 4.23 -28.48 16.27
C GLN A 852 2.74 -28.36 15.94
N THR A 853 1.95 -27.70 16.79
CA THR A 853 0.52 -27.42 16.54
C THR A 853 0.34 -26.24 15.58
N LEU A 854 1.16 -25.19 15.70
CA LEU A 854 1.05 -23.98 14.88
C LEU A 854 1.65 -24.15 13.48
N LYS A 855 2.71 -24.95 13.32
CA LYS A 855 3.39 -25.17 12.04
C LYS A 855 2.43 -25.61 10.92
N PRO A 856 1.57 -26.64 11.08
CA PRO A 856 0.61 -27.01 10.05
C PRO A 856 -0.39 -25.91 9.69
N LEU A 857 -0.89 -25.16 10.68
CA LEU A 857 -1.82 -24.04 10.44
C LEU A 857 -1.16 -22.94 9.59
N TRP A 858 0.11 -22.66 9.85
CA TRP A 858 0.89 -21.69 9.08
C TRP A 858 1.06 -22.12 7.62
N PHE A 859 1.38 -23.40 7.37
CA PHE A 859 1.51 -23.92 6.00
C PHE A 859 0.16 -24.05 5.28
N THR A 860 -0.92 -24.30 6.01
CA THR A 860 -2.28 -24.18 5.45
C THR A 860 -2.55 -22.74 5.02
N ALA A 861 -2.15 -21.74 5.82
CA ALA A 861 -2.33 -20.34 5.44
C ALA A 861 -1.53 -19.97 4.19
N LEU A 862 -0.26 -20.36 4.07
CA LEU A 862 0.55 -20.17 2.86
C LEU A 862 -0.11 -20.81 1.62
N SER A 863 -0.60 -22.03 1.77
CA SER A 863 -1.27 -22.77 0.69
C SER A 863 -2.57 -22.09 0.24
N LEU A 864 -3.38 -21.61 1.19
CA LEU A 864 -4.61 -20.87 0.90
C LEU A 864 -4.31 -19.52 0.25
N ALA A 865 -3.29 -18.80 0.71
CA ALA A 865 -2.90 -17.51 0.14
C ALA A 865 -2.51 -17.64 -1.34
N ASP A 866 -1.73 -18.68 -1.68
CA ASP A 866 -1.32 -18.98 -3.05
C ASP A 866 -2.52 -19.38 -3.94
N GLN A 867 -3.39 -20.28 -3.46
CA GLN A 867 -4.56 -20.75 -4.22
C GLN A 867 -5.62 -19.66 -4.43
N LEU A 868 -5.80 -18.75 -3.45
CA LEU A 868 -6.66 -17.58 -3.59
C LEU A 868 -6.11 -16.60 -4.63
N ALA A 869 -4.80 -16.31 -4.57
CA ALA A 869 -4.16 -15.44 -5.55
C ALA A 869 -4.29 -15.99 -6.98
N ASP A 870 -4.21 -17.31 -7.16
CA ASP A 870 -4.35 -17.94 -8.48
C ASP A 870 -5.75 -17.74 -9.11
N GLN A 871 -6.76 -17.32 -8.34
CA GLN A 871 -8.10 -17.03 -8.88
C GLN A 871 -8.14 -15.71 -9.69
N VAL A 872 -7.15 -14.84 -9.52
CA VAL A 872 -7.09 -13.52 -10.18
C VAL A 872 -5.83 -13.46 -11.05
N PRO A 873 -5.93 -13.39 -12.40
CA PRO A 873 -4.76 -13.41 -13.28
C PRO A 873 -3.70 -12.34 -12.96
N LEU A 874 -4.11 -11.15 -12.52
CA LEU A 874 -3.20 -10.07 -12.10
C LEU A 874 -2.43 -10.38 -10.80
N PHE A 875 -2.86 -11.40 -10.04
CA PHE A 875 -2.20 -11.85 -8.80
C PHE A 875 -1.33 -13.09 -9.02
N ARG A 876 -0.90 -13.36 -10.26
CA ARG A 876 0.00 -14.47 -10.59
C ARG A 876 1.38 -13.94 -10.95
N LEU A 877 2.41 -14.54 -10.37
CA LEU A 877 3.80 -14.26 -10.75
C LEU A 877 4.04 -14.56 -12.24
N SER A 878 3.41 -15.60 -12.78
CA SER A 878 3.55 -15.99 -14.18
C SER A 878 3.04 -14.93 -15.16
N THR A 879 2.01 -14.15 -14.80
CA THR A 879 1.54 -13.01 -15.61
C THR A 879 2.63 -11.94 -15.74
N TRP A 880 3.30 -11.62 -14.63
CA TRP A 880 4.41 -10.66 -14.59
C TRP A 880 5.64 -11.16 -15.37
N GLN A 881 6.03 -12.42 -15.17
CA GLN A 881 7.13 -13.05 -15.90
C GLN A 881 6.85 -13.11 -17.42
N HIS A 882 5.61 -13.40 -17.82
CA HIS A 882 5.22 -13.42 -19.22
C HIS A 882 5.34 -12.03 -19.86
N ALA A 883 4.91 -10.97 -19.15
CA ALA A 883 5.08 -9.61 -19.63
C ALA A 883 6.56 -9.26 -19.84
N ALA A 884 7.44 -9.62 -18.90
CA ALA A 884 8.89 -9.41 -19.04
C ALA A 884 9.49 -10.19 -20.24
N ALA A 885 9.06 -11.45 -20.44
CA ALA A 885 9.50 -12.27 -21.56
C ALA A 885 9.02 -11.74 -22.91
N GLN A 886 7.77 -11.25 -22.98
CA GLN A 886 7.21 -10.63 -24.17
C GLN A 886 7.93 -9.32 -24.50
N ALA A 887 8.18 -8.48 -23.49
CA ALA A 887 8.89 -7.20 -23.65
C ALA A 887 10.32 -7.38 -24.18
N SER A 888 10.99 -8.49 -23.84
CA SER A 888 12.36 -8.80 -24.26
C SER A 888 12.47 -9.74 -25.47
N GLN A 889 11.36 -10.20 -26.05
CA GLN A 889 11.35 -11.29 -27.05
C GLN A 889 12.27 -11.01 -28.27
N ASP A 890 12.32 -9.75 -28.70
CA ASP A 890 13.06 -9.29 -29.89
C ASP A 890 14.47 -8.73 -29.55
N LEU A 891 14.86 -8.82 -28.28
CA LEU A 891 16.18 -8.43 -27.79
C LEU A 891 17.15 -9.63 -27.78
N ASP A 892 18.42 -9.36 -27.50
CA ASP A 892 19.46 -10.37 -27.38
C ASP A 892 19.34 -11.21 -26.10
N ASP A 893 20.15 -12.27 -25.99
CA ASP A 893 20.05 -13.20 -24.87
C ASP A 893 20.50 -12.56 -23.55
N PHE A 894 21.42 -11.60 -23.59
CA PHE A 894 21.84 -10.83 -22.42
C PHE A 894 20.67 -10.01 -21.86
N SER A 895 20.00 -9.22 -22.70
CA SER A 895 18.86 -8.41 -22.30
C SER A 895 17.70 -9.27 -21.77
N LYS A 896 17.46 -10.44 -22.39
CA LYS A 896 16.45 -11.40 -21.92
C LYS A 896 16.75 -11.93 -20.51
N ASP A 897 18.01 -12.28 -20.23
CA ASP A 897 18.41 -12.74 -18.90
C ASP A 897 18.29 -11.60 -17.88
N CYS A 898 18.71 -10.37 -18.21
CA CYS A 898 18.54 -9.19 -17.35
C CYS A 898 17.07 -8.90 -17.03
N PHE A 899 16.18 -8.87 -18.03
CA PHE A 899 14.76 -8.60 -17.82
C PHE A 899 14.10 -9.65 -16.92
N ALA A 900 14.49 -10.93 -17.07
CA ALA A 900 13.97 -12.01 -16.22
C ALA A 900 14.43 -11.85 -14.76
N ILE A 901 15.69 -11.48 -14.53
CA ILE A 901 16.23 -11.24 -13.19
C ILE A 901 15.57 -10.01 -12.56
N ASP A 902 15.54 -8.89 -13.29
CA ASP A 902 14.94 -7.63 -12.85
C ASP A 902 13.47 -7.81 -12.44
N ALA A 903 12.70 -8.56 -13.23
CA ALA A 903 11.30 -8.86 -12.94
C ALA A 903 11.11 -9.59 -11.60
N LEU A 904 12.03 -10.47 -11.20
CA LEU A 904 11.95 -11.22 -9.95
C LEU A 904 12.59 -10.46 -8.78
N ALA A 905 13.71 -9.78 -9.02
CA ALA A 905 14.41 -9.00 -8.02
C ALA A 905 13.52 -7.86 -7.51
N ILE A 906 12.88 -7.09 -8.40
CA ILE A 906 12.08 -5.91 -8.00
C ILE A 906 10.96 -6.24 -7.00
N VAL A 907 10.35 -7.44 -7.10
CA VAL A 907 9.26 -7.91 -6.21
C VAL A 907 9.74 -8.74 -5.01
N THR A 908 11.06 -8.88 -4.83
CA THR A 908 11.69 -9.67 -3.75
C THR A 908 12.83 -8.91 -3.07
N THR A 909 14.09 -9.14 -3.47
CA THR A 909 15.28 -8.52 -2.85
C THR A 909 15.45 -7.05 -3.24
N TRP A 910 14.71 -6.59 -4.25
CA TRP A 910 14.80 -5.31 -4.94
C TRP A 910 16.11 -5.11 -5.71
N GLY A 911 17.25 -5.41 -5.12
CA GLY A 911 18.57 -5.37 -5.74
C GLY A 911 19.50 -6.46 -5.24
N GLY A 912 20.80 -6.21 -5.32
CA GLY A 912 21.83 -7.04 -4.70
C GLY A 912 21.82 -6.93 -3.17
N GLN A 913 22.71 -7.65 -2.51
CA GLN A 913 22.66 -7.81 -1.05
C GLN A 913 22.77 -6.50 -0.27
N ARG A 914 23.65 -5.59 -0.71
CA ARG A 914 23.78 -4.27 -0.07
C ARG A 914 22.45 -3.53 -0.11
N GLN A 915 21.73 -3.57 -1.23
CA GLN A 915 20.50 -2.82 -1.39
C GLN A 915 19.32 -3.48 -0.68
N ALA A 916 19.25 -4.81 -0.70
CA ALA A 916 18.25 -5.58 0.03
C ALA A 916 18.38 -5.41 1.55
N ASP A 917 19.59 -5.59 2.09
CA ASP A 917 19.82 -5.70 3.53
C ASP A 917 20.14 -4.33 4.17
N SER A 918 21.29 -3.72 3.85
CA SER A 918 21.67 -2.44 4.48
C SER A 918 20.95 -1.23 3.88
N GLY A 919 20.53 -1.34 2.61
CA GLY A 919 19.67 -0.35 1.94
C GLY A 919 18.19 -0.43 2.36
N GLY A 920 17.77 -1.51 3.02
CA GLY A 920 16.41 -1.68 3.54
C GLY A 920 15.34 -1.99 2.48
N LEU A 921 15.74 -2.44 1.29
CA LEU A 921 14.78 -2.64 0.18
C LEU A 921 14.25 -4.07 0.07
N HIS A 922 14.73 -5.03 0.87
CA HIS A 922 14.16 -6.38 0.89
C HIS A 922 12.65 -6.34 1.13
N ASP A 923 11.91 -7.11 0.33
CA ASP A 923 10.46 -7.23 0.37
C ASP A 923 9.70 -5.89 0.24
N TYR A 924 10.34 -4.79 -0.19
CA TYR A 924 9.65 -3.49 -0.32
C TYR A 924 8.43 -3.57 -1.25
N SER A 925 8.58 -4.30 -2.36
CA SER A 925 7.52 -4.58 -3.33
C SER A 925 6.94 -5.99 -3.17
N ASN A 926 6.88 -6.52 -1.95
CA ASN A 926 6.30 -7.85 -1.71
C ASN A 926 4.86 -7.96 -2.26
N ARG A 927 4.54 -9.10 -2.88
CA ARG A 927 3.23 -9.34 -3.52
C ARG A 927 2.58 -10.59 -2.94
N GLN A 928 1.30 -10.53 -2.64
CA GLN A 928 0.50 -11.71 -2.30
C GLN A 928 0.11 -12.47 -3.58
N TRP A 929 1.12 -12.85 -4.37
CA TRP A 929 0.95 -13.52 -5.67
C TRP A 929 1.06 -15.03 -5.55
N SER A 930 0.27 -15.73 -6.38
CA SER A 930 0.46 -17.15 -6.62
C SER A 930 1.80 -17.37 -7.32
N GLY A 931 2.48 -18.45 -6.95
CA GLY A 931 3.81 -18.78 -7.43
C GLY A 931 4.94 -18.09 -6.66
N LEU A 932 4.78 -16.81 -6.29
CA LEU A 932 5.71 -16.15 -5.37
C LEU A 932 5.52 -16.68 -3.94
N THR A 933 4.26 -16.91 -3.54
CA THR A 933 3.92 -17.44 -2.21
C THR A 933 4.35 -18.90 -2.05
N SER A 934 3.98 -19.77 -2.99
CA SER A 934 4.41 -21.19 -2.99
C SER A 934 5.90 -21.35 -3.29
N GLY A 935 6.47 -20.51 -4.16
CA GLY A 935 7.87 -20.54 -4.56
C GLY A 935 8.83 -20.01 -3.51
N LEU A 936 8.70 -18.74 -3.10
CA LEU A 936 9.67 -18.10 -2.20
C LEU A 936 9.20 -18.12 -0.74
N TYR A 937 8.02 -17.57 -0.46
CA TYR A 937 7.59 -17.32 0.91
C TYR A 937 7.43 -18.61 1.73
N THR A 938 6.88 -19.64 1.09
CA THR A 938 6.77 -20.98 1.67
C THR A 938 8.13 -21.60 1.97
N GLN A 939 9.14 -21.38 1.12
CA GLN A 939 10.49 -21.86 1.35
C GLN A 939 11.15 -21.17 2.54
N ARG A 940 11.00 -19.84 2.67
CA ARG A 940 11.52 -19.08 3.82
C ARG A 940 10.94 -19.58 5.14
N TRP A 941 9.61 -19.68 5.22
CA TRP A 941 8.95 -20.19 6.44
C TRP A 941 9.30 -21.64 6.72
N ARG A 942 9.44 -22.50 5.70
CA ARG A 942 9.90 -23.89 5.88
C ARG A 942 11.29 -23.95 6.48
N HIS A 943 12.23 -23.22 5.90
CA HIS A 943 13.60 -23.14 6.40
C HIS A 943 13.63 -22.72 7.89
N TRP A 944 12.91 -21.65 8.24
CA TRP A 944 12.85 -21.17 9.62
C TRP A 944 12.18 -22.15 10.59
N PHE A 945 11.04 -22.74 10.22
CA PHE A 945 10.36 -23.72 11.09
C PHE A 945 11.22 -24.98 11.32
N ASP A 946 12.03 -25.37 10.34
CA ASP A 946 12.95 -26.51 10.46
C ASP A 946 14.12 -26.15 11.40
N GLN A 947 14.67 -24.94 11.29
CA GLN A 947 15.64 -24.42 12.27
C GLN A 947 15.07 -24.34 13.68
N VAL A 948 13.85 -23.82 13.84
CA VAL A 948 13.14 -23.76 15.13
C VAL A 948 12.95 -25.15 15.70
N THR A 949 12.47 -26.10 14.89
CA THR A 949 12.24 -27.48 15.35
C THR A 949 13.56 -28.13 15.79
N THR A 950 14.64 -27.94 15.04
CA THR A 950 15.97 -28.46 15.43
C THR A 950 16.47 -27.79 16.71
N ALA A 951 16.39 -26.46 16.81
CA ALA A 951 16.83 -25.69 17.98
C ALA A 951 16.09 -26.13 19.25
N LEU A 952 14.77 -26.28 19.18
CA LEU A 952 13.94 -26.75 20.30
C LEU A 952 14.24 -28.20 20.70
N ASN A 953 14.42 -29.12 19.73
CA ASN A 953 14.76 -30.52 20.01
C ASN A 953 16.16 -30.69 20.63
N THR A 954 17.10 -29.82 20.28
CA THR A 954 18.49 -29.88 20.71
C THR A 954 18.83 -28.93 21.86
N HIS A 955 17.87 -28.09 22.27
CA HIS A 955 18.05 -27.01 23.24
C HIS A 955 19.21 -26.06 22.86
N THR A 956 19.30 -25.70 21.59
CA THR A 956 20.32 -24.76 21.07
C THR A 956 19.69 -23.43 20.68
N ALA A 957 20.52 -22.39 20.52
CA ALA A 957 20.07 -21.10 20.01
C ALA A 957 19.66 -21.22 18.53
N LEU A 958 18.68 -20.41 18.11
CA LEU A 958 18.34 -20.31 16.69
C LEU A 958 19.54 -19.77 15.90
N PRO A 959 19.96 -20.44 14.82
CA PRO A 959 21.01 -19.92 13.96
C PRO A 959 20.56 -18.66 13.23
N LYS A 960 21.51 -17.76 12.92
CA LYS A 960 21.27 -16.65 12.01
C LYS A 960 21.11 -17.21 10.60
N THR A 961 20.08 -16.76 9.88
CA THR A 961 19.85 -17.13 8.48
C THR A 961 20.34 -16.01 7.58
N ASP A 962 21.08 -16.39 6.53
CA ASP A 962 21.36 -15.52 5.40
C ASP A 962 20.15 -15.57 4.44
N TRP A 963 19.18 -14.68 4.71
CA TRP A 963 17.96 -14.61 3.92
C TRP A 963 18.22 -14.19 2.48
N PHE A 964 19.14 -13.24 2.28
CA PHE A 964 19.46 -12.75 0.95
C PHE A 964 19.97 -13.88 0.05
N SER A 965 20.92 -14.70 0.50
CA SER A 965 21.46 -15.78 -0.34
C SER A 965 20.39 -16.77 -0.79
N LEU A 966 19.41 -17.07 0.07
CA LEU A 966 18.28 -17.95 -0.26
C LEU A 966 17.35 -17.30 -1.29
N GLU A 967 16.98 -16.04 -1.06
CA GLU A 967 16.09 -15.27 -1.94
C GLU A 967 16.71 -15.00 -3.30
N TRP A 968 17.99 -14.63 -3.33
CA TRP A 968 18.73 -14.38 -4.55
C TRP A 968 18.92 -15.65 -5.38
N GLN A 969 19.16 -16.80 -4.73
CA GLN A 969 19.20 -18.07 -5.44
C GLN A 969 17.85 -18.41 -6.08
N TRP A 970 16.74 -18.03 -5.44
CA TRP A 970 15.41 -18.16 -6.02
C TRP A 970 15.20 -17.22 -7.21
N VAL A 971 15.66 -15.96 -7.13
CA VAL A 971 15.64 -15.00 -8.25
C VAL A 971 16.41 -15.52 -9.47
N LEU A 972 17.55 -16.19 -9.25
CA LEU A 972 18.40 -16.71 -10.33
C LEU A 972 17.93 -18.06 -10.90
N ASP A 973 17.01 -18.75 -10.24
CA ASP A 973 16.53 -20.06 -10.65
C ASP A 973 15.51 -19.95 -11.81
N GLN A 974 15.93 -20.39 -12.99
CA GLN A 974 15.10 -20.32 -14.20
C GLN A 974 13.95 -21.32 -14.23
N SER A 975 13.87 -22.24 -13.27
CA SER A 975 12.73 -23.16 -13.12
C SER A 975 11.53 -22.54 -12.41
N GLN A 976 11.67 -21.31 -11.89
CA GLN A 976 10.61 -20.58 -11.17
C GLN A 976 9.47 -20.06 -12.08
N CYS A 977 9.32 -20.60 -13.30
CA CYS A 977 8.13 -20.42 -14.12
C CYS A 977 6.97 -21.24 -13.52
N VAL A 978 6.04 -20.55 -12.89
CA VAL A 978 4.88 -21.19 -12.26
C VAL A 978 3.91 -21.64 -13.36
N ALA A 979 3.44 -22.88 -13.26
CA ALA A 979 2.51 -23.48 -14.20
C ALA A 979 1.21 -22.68 -14.34
N GLU A 980 0.49 -22.90 -15.45
CA GLU A 980 -0.85 -22.36 -15.68
C GLU A 980 -1.80 -22.67 -14.52
N ALA A 981 -2.79 -21.79 -14.34
CA ALA A 981 -3.78 -21.81 -13.27
C ALA A 981 -4.30 -23.22 -12.97
N GLN A 982 -4.32 -23.59 -11.69
CA GLN A 982 -4.88 -24.87 -11.27
C GLN A 982 -6.36 -24.67 -10.93
N PRO A 983 -7.30 -25.34 -11.62
CA PRO A 983 -8.72 -25.14 -11.39
C PRO A 983 -9.08 -25.59 -9.97
N THR A 984 -9.27 -24.61 -9.09
CA THR A 984 -9.67 -24.81 -7.70
C THR A 984 -10.93 -24.00 -7.45
N ALA A 985 -11.93 -24.61 -6.82
CA ALA A 985 -13.18 -23.91 -6.56
C ALA A 985 -12.97 -22.87 -5.44
N LEU A 986 -13.33 -21.61 -5.71
CA LEU A 986 -13.14 -20.49 -4.77
C LEU A 986 -13.91 -20.67 -3.46
N LEU A 987 -15.15 -21.15 -3.49
CA LEU A 987 -15.98 -21.27 -2.29
C LEU A 987 -15.39 -22.21 -1.21
N PRO A 988 -14.91 -23.42 -1.55
CA PRO A 988 -14.15 -24.26 -0.62
C PRO A 988 -12.89 -23.61 -0.04
N LEU A 989 -12.22 -22.72 -0.78
CA LEU A 989 -11.07 -21.97 -0.25
C LEU A 989 -11.53 -20.94 0.79
N VAL A 990 -12.61 -20.21 0.49
CA VAL A 990 -13.22 -19.26 1.44
C VAL A 990 -13.69 -19.96 2.71
N ASP A 991 -14.32 -21.14 2.58
CA ASP A 991 -14.76 -21.94 3.73
C ASP A 991 -13.58 -22.40 4.60
N GLN A 992 -12.43 -22.71 3.99
CA GLN A 992 -11.20 -23.03 4.73
C GLN A 992 -10.57 -21.81 5.40
N VAL A 993 -10.59 -20.64 4.77
CA VAL A 993 -10.16 -19.37 5.41
C VAL A 993 -11.04 -19.06 6.62
N LEU A 994 -12.37 -19.19 6.47
CA LEU A 994 -13.31 -19.02 7.57
C LEU A 994 -13.03 -20.02 8.70
N ALA A 995 -12.80 -21.30 8.37
CA ALA A 995 -12.43 -22.30 9.36
C ALA A 995 -11.10 -21.98 10.07
N LEU A 996 -10.08 -21.49 9.36
CA LEU A 996 -8.81 -21.07 9.95
C LEU A 996 -8.98 -19.85 10.87
N SER A 997 -9.80 -18.88 10.47
CA SER A 997 -10.14 -17.70 11.29
C SER A 997 -10.93 -18.05 12.56
N GLN A 998 -11.58 -19.22 12.57
CA GLN A 998 -12.34 -19.77 13.70
C GLN A 998 -11.54 -20.77 14.55
N GLN A 999 -10.39 -21.28 14.05
CA GLN A 999 -9.48 -22.06 14.89
C GLN A 999 -9.20 -21.23 16.15
N PRO A 1000 -9.06 -21.87 17.33
CA PRO A 1000 -8.83 -21.15 18.57
C PRO A 1000 -7.44 -20.49 18.54
N LEU A 1001 -7.27 -19.39 17.80
CA LEU A 1001 -6.93 -18.10 18.40
C LEU A 1001 -7.76 -18.07 19.65
N ALA A 1002 -7.15 -18.23 20.82
CA ALA A 1002 -7.90 -18.15 22.06
C ALA A 1002 -8.90 -17.00 21.89
N GLN A 1003 -10.22 -17.29 21.91
CA GLN A 1003 -11.14 -16.25 22.36
C GLN A 1003 -10.41 -15.65 23.55
N PRO A 1004 -10.15 -14.32 23.59
CA PRO A 1004 -9.40 -13.76 24.69
C PRO A 1004 -9.99 -14.38 25.94
N ALA A 1005 -9.15 -15.09 26.69
CA ALA A 1005 -9.62 -15.78 27.89
C ALA A 1005 -10.51 -14.77 28.60
N LEU A 1006 -11.72 -15.20 28.99
CA LEU A 1006 -12.72 -14.30 29.55
C LEU A 1006 -12.00 -13.30 30.45
N PRO A 1007 -12.21 -11.99 30.24
CA PRO A 1007 -11.30 -10.97 30.72
C PRO A 1007 -11.13 -11.11 32.23
N THR A 1008 -9.90 -11.03 32.73
CA THR A 1008 -9.68 -10.91 34.18
C THR A 1008 -10.00 -9.48 34.59
N PRO A 1009 -11.01 -9.24 35.44
CA PRO A 1009 -11.40 -7.88 35.76
C PRO A 1009 -10.29 -7.11 36.48
N THR A 1010 -9.97 -5.91 35.99
CA THR A 1010 -9.03 -4.96 36.63
C THR A 1010 -9.54 -4.45 37.98
N LYS A 1011 -10.84 -4.57 38.25
CA LYS A 1011 -11.49 -4.37 39.53
C LYS A 1011 -12.52 -5.49 39.74
N PRO A 1012 -12.81 -5.89 40.98
CA PRO A 1012 -13.86 -6.87 41.25
C PRO A 1012 -15.20 -6.38 40.66
N ILE A 1013 -15.87 -7.22 39.87
CA ILE A 1013 -17.21 -6.92 39.37
C ILE A 1013 -18.16 -6.85 40.56
N LYS A 1014 -19.05 -5.86 40.59
CA LYS A 1014 -20.05 -5.59 41.63
C LYS A 1014 -21.47 -5.55 41.11
N LEU A 1015 -21.66 -5.41 39.80
CA LEU A 1015 -22.96 -5.44 39.15
C LEU A 1015 -22.86 -6.27 37.88
N MET A 1016 -23.78 -7.22 37.70
CA MET A 1016 -23.95 -7.96 36.44
C MET A 1016 -25.38 -7.74 35.96
N ALA A 1017 -25.56 -7.03 34.84
CA ALA A 1017 -26.85 -6.79 34.22
C ALA A 1017 -27.03 -7.65 32.97
N VAL A 1018 -28.10 -8.43 32.91
CA VAL A 1018 -28.35 -9.34 31.79
C VAL A 1018 -29.63 -8.97 31.07
N ASP A 1019 -29.60 -8.95 29.74
CA ASP A 1019 -30.83 -9.09 28.97
C ASP A 1019 -31.44 -10.49 29.15
N MET A 1020 -32.73 -10.62 28.88
CA MET A 1020 -33.50 -11.84 29.05
C MET A 1020 -33.63 -12.63 27.75
N ASP A 1021 -34.24 -12.07 26.72
CA ASP A 1021 -34.74 -12.82 25.56
C ASP A 1021 -33.67 -12.93 24.48
N GLY A 1022 -33.12 -14.13 24.26
CA GLY A 1022 -31.98 -14.31 23.35
C GLY A 1022 -30.61 -14.17 24.03
N THR A 1023 -30.62 -13.81 25.32
CA THR A 1023 -29.44 -13.66 26.18
C THR A 1023 -29.44 -14.65 27.36
N PHE A 1024 -30.25 -14.40 28.39
CA PHE A 1024 -30.26 -15.24 29.61
C PHE A 1024 -31.24 -16.42 29.53
N LEU A 1025 -32.35 -16.26 28.79
CA LEU A 1025 -33.33 -17.30 28.56
C LEU A 1025 -33.03 -18.06 27.26
N ASP A 1026 -33.23 -19.37 27.30
CA ASP A 1026 -33.21 -20.23 26.12
C ASP A 1026 -34.42 -19.98 25.21
N ASP A 1027 -34.45 -20.63 24.04
CA ASP A 1027 -35.53 -20.47 23.07
C ASP A 1027 -36.89 -20.97 23.59
N HIS A 1028 -36.91 -21.75 24.67
CA HIS A 1028 -38.10 -22.20 25.39
C HIS A 1028 -38.52 -21.26 26.53
N LYS A 1029 -37.86 -20.10 26.66
CA LYS A 1029 -38.08 -19.11 27.73
C LYS A 1029 -37.81 -19.66 29.12
N ALA A 1030 -36.88 -20.61 29.21
CA ALA A 1030 -36.39 -21.21 30.45
C ALA A 1030 -34.90 -20.92 30.66
N PHE A 1031 -34.39 -21.28 31.83
CA PHE A 1031 -32.96 -21.25 32.14
C PHE A 1031 -32.66 -22.26 33.26
N ASN A 1032 -31.39 -22.52 33.52
CA ASN A 1032 -30.98 -23.46 34.56
C ASN A 1032 -31.10 -22.88 35.97
N HIS A 1033 -32.25 -23.09 36.61
CA HIS A 1033 -32.56 -22.56 37.95
C HIS A 1033 -31.55 -23.00 39.01
N THR A 1034 -31.12 -24.27 38.99
CA THR A 1034 -30.18 -24.81 40.00
C THR A 1034 -28.82 -24.14 39.89
N ARG A 1035 -28.30 -24.00 38.66
CA ARG A 1035 -27.01 -23.36 38.39
C ARG A 1035 -27.07 -21.87 38.72
N PHE A 1036 -28.13 -21.18 38.31
CA PHE A 1036 -28.30 -19.77 38.61
C PHE A 1036 -28.43 -19.52 40.12
N GLN A 1037 -29.18 -20.32 40.88
CA GLN A 1037 -29.26 -20.21 42.33
C GLN A 1037 -27.88 -20.33 43.00
N HIS A 1038 -27.03 -21.22 42.50
CA HIS A 1038 -25.66 -21.38 42.98
C HIS A 1038 -24.84 -20.10 42.75
N LEU A 1039 -24.84 -19.59 41.51
CA LEU A 1039 -24.12 -18.37 41.14
C LEU A 1039 -24.64 -17.15 41.92
N LEU A 1040 -25.96 -17.00 42.06
CA LEU A 1040 -26.58 -15.92 42.81
C LEU A 1040 -26.18 -15.94 44.30
N THR A 1041 -26.03 -17.13 44.89
CA THR A 1041 -25.53 -17.29 46.26
C THR A 1041 -24.08 -16.84 46.39
N GLN A 1042 -23.24 -17.18 45.41
CA GLN A 1042 -21.83 -16.75 45.39
C GLN A 1042 -21.72 -15.23 45.18
N MET A 1043 -22.45 -14.67 44.21
CA MET A 1043 -22.51 -13.23 43.97
C MET A 1043 -22.80 -12.44 45.26
N ARG A 1044 -23.75 -12.91 46.06
CA ARG A 1044 -24.06 -12.30 47.36
C ARG A 1044 -22.91 -12.38 48.36
N ALA A 1045 -22.23 -13.53 48.45
CA ALA A 1045 -21.05 -13.68 49.29
C ALA A 1045 -19.92 -12.69 48.89
N HIS A 1046 -19.87 -12.29 47.61
CA HIS A 1046 -18.92 -11.32 47.08
C HIS A 1046 -19.44 -9.87 47.04
N ASN A 1047 -20.61 -9.60 47.64
CA ASN A 1047 -21.30 -8.31 47.63
C ASN A 1047 -21.51 -7.78 46.19
N GLN A 1048 -21.99 -8.64 45.31
CA GLN A 1048 -22.33 -8.35 43.92
C GLN A 1048 -23.86 -8.34 43.73
N HIS A 1049 -24.31 -7.55 42.76
CA HIS A 1049 -25.72 -7.39 42.43
C HIS A 1049 -26.02 -7.99 41.06
N PHE A 1050 -27.00 -8.90 41.01
CA PHE A 1050 -27.58 -9.36 39.76
C PHE A 1050 -28.75 -8.45 39.38
N VAL A 1051 -28.78 -8.03 38.12
CA VAL A 1051 -29.75 -7.09 37.57
C VAL A 1051 -30.35 -7.67 36.30
N VAL A 1052 -31.68 -7.66 36.21
CA VAL A 1052 -32.39 -7.99 34.97
C VAL A 1052 -32.62 -6.70 34.18
N ALA A 1053 -32.20 -6.66 32.93
CA ALA A 1053 -32.34 -5.49 32.05
C ALA A 1053 -33.10 -5.86 30.76
N SER A 1054 -34.41 -5.67 30.77
CA SER A 1054 -35.29 -6.22 29.72
C SER A 1054 -36.29 -5.19 29.19
N GLY A 1055 -36.74 -5.41 27.95
CA GLY A 1055 -37.90 -4.73 27.38
C GLY A 1055 -39.23 -5.21 27.98
N ASN A 1056 -39.25 -6.34 28.71
CA ASN A 1056 -40.48 -6.94 29.20
C ASN A 1056 -41.11 -6.14 30.36
N GLN A 1057 -42.40 -6.39 30.58
CA GLN A 1057 -43.14 -5.79 31.67
C GLN A 1057 -42.62 -6.27 33.03
N TYR A 1058 -42.51 -5.35 33.99
CA TYR A 1058 -42.01 -5.66 35.34
C TYR A 1058 -42.73 -6.83 36.01
N GLN A 1059 -44.07 -6.89 35.92
CA GLN A 1059 -44.88 -7.95 36.53
C GLN A 1059 -44.60 -9.33 35.90
N HIS A 1060 -44.23 -9.38 34.62
CA HIS A 1060 -43.81 -10.62 33.95
C HIS A 1060 -42.42 -11.05 34.44
N LEU A 1061 -41.47 -10.12 34.54
CA LEU A 1061 -40.13 -10.41 35.06
C LEU A 1061 -40.17 -10.94 36.50
N LEU A 1062 -41.09 -10.43 37.33
CA LEU A 1062 -41.31 -10.96 38.68
C LEU A 1062 -41.76 -12.43 38.68
N ASP A 1063 -42.55 -12.87 37.70
CA ASP A 1063 -42.95 -14.28 37.60
C ASP A 1063 -41.78 -15.18 37.22
N VAL A 1064 -40.94 -14.72 36.29
CA VAL A 1064 -39.76 -15.47 35.82
C VAL A 1064 -38.80 -15.75 36.99
N PHE A 1065 -38.64 -14.80 37.90
CA PHE A 1065 -37.71 -14.91 39.04
C PHE A 1065 -38.39 -15.11 40.40
N LYS A 1066 -39.68 -15.50 40.45
CA LYS A 1066 -40.47 -15.61 41.69
C LYS A 1066 -39.87 -16.55 42.75
N ASP A 1067 -39.11 -17.55 42.30
CA ASP A 1067 -38.50 -18.59 43.16
C ASP A 1067 -37.13 -18.17 43.72
N PHE A 1068 -36.66 -16.96 43.37
CA PHE A 1068 -35.38 -16.40 43.81
C PHE A 1068 -35.60 -15.22 44.75
N GLU A 1069 -34.65 -15.01 45.66
CA GLU A 1069 -34.64 -13.83 46.52
C GLU A 1069 -34.58 -12.52 45.71
N PRO A 1070 -35.07 -11.39 46.25
CA PRO A 1070 -35.20 -10.13 45.50
C PRO A 1070 -33.92 -9.68 44.78
N ILE A 1071 -34.08 -9.29 43.51
CA ILE A 1071 -33.05 -8.72 42.62
C ILE A 1071 -33.49 -7.34 42.10
N ALA A 1072 -32.59 -6.64 41.42
CA ALA A 1072 -32.92 -5.37 40.78
C ALA A 1072 -33.43 -5.60 39.35
N TYR A 1073 -34.38 -4.77 38.93
CA TYR A 1073 -34.98 -4.83 37.60
C TYR A 1073 -34.89 -3.48 36.91
N ILE A 1074 -34.42 -3.49 35.67
CA ILE A 1074 -34.58 -2.44 34.67
C ILE A 1074 -35.58 -2.99 33.66
N ALA A 1075 -36.85 -2.62 33.83
CA ALA A 1075 -37.97 -3.07 33.00
C ALA A 1075 -38.34 -2.00 31.96
N GLU A 1076 -39.17 -2.38 30.99
CA GLU A 1076 -39.72 -1.46 29.99
C GLU A 1076 -38.61 -0.67 29.23
N ASN A 1077 -37.51 -1.35 28.87
CA ASN A 1077 -36.31 -0.74 28.25
C ASN A 1077 -35.72 0.44 29.06
N GLY A 1078 -35.86 0.44 30.38
CA GLY A 1078 -35.37 1.51 31.26
C GLY A 1078 -36.42 2.53 31.66
N GLY A 1079 -37.67 2.38 31.19
CA GLY A 1079 -38.81 3.17 31.66
C GLY A 1079 -39.12 2.99 33.14
N LEU A 1080 -38.71 1.85 33.74
CA LEU A 1080 -38.88 1.58 35.16
C LEU A 1080 -37.65 0.84 35.74
N VAL A 1081 -37.13 1.33 36.87
CA VAL A 1081 -36.03 0.71 37.63
C VAL A 1081 -36.48 0.48 39.07
N LYS A 1082 -36.45 -0.77 39.53
CA LYS A 1082 -36.87 -1.14 40.89
C LYS A 1082 -35.89 -2.08 41.59
N ILE A 1083 -35.87 -1.99 42.92
CA ILE A 1083 -35.22 -2.95 43.82
C ILE A 1083 -36.26 -3.37 44.85
N GLY A 1084 -36.78 -4.60 44.74
CA GLY A 1084 -37.97 -5.00 45.49
C GLY A 1084 -39.13 -4.04 45.23
N ASP A 1085 -39.72 -3.49 46.28
CA ASP A 1085 -40.83 -2.54 46.16
C ASP A 1085 -40.39 -1.09 45.90
N GLU A 1086 -39.11 -0.75 46.13
CA GLU A 1086 -38.57 0.60 45.94
C GLU A 1086 -38.43 0.95 44.45
N VAL A 1087 -39.02 2.07 44.03
CA VAL A 1087 -38.82 2.65 42.70
C VAL A 1087 -37.59 3.56 42.74
N ILE A 1088 -36.54 3.20 42.01
CA ILE A 1088 -35.28 3.95 41.93
C ILE A 1088 -35.36 5.01 40.83
N TRP A 1089 -36.00 4.66 39.71
CA TRP A 1089 -36.19 5.56 38.58
C TRP A 1089 -37.43 5.12 37.81
N GLN A 1090 -38.17 6.09 37.26
CA GLN A 1090 -39.23 5.81 36.30
C GLN A 1090 -39.40 7.00 35.34
N GLN A 1091 -39.74 6.71 34.10
CA GLN A 1091 -40.09 7.71 33.09
C GLN A 1091 -41.22 7.16 32.22
N THR A 1092 -42.29 7.93 32.12
CA THR A 1092 -43.49 7.58 31.34
C THR A 1092 -43.60 8.47 30.10
N ILE A 1093 -44.35 8.01 29.12
CA ILE A 1093 -44.76 8.80 27.95
C ILE A 1093 -45.81 9.81 28.43
N PRO A 1094 -45.66 11.12 28.12
CA PRO A 1094 -46.68 12.12 28.44
C PRO A 1094 -48.05 11.70 27.91
N ARG A 1095 -49.10 11.89 28.73
CA ARG A 1095 -50.44 11.35 28.46
C ARG A 1095 -51.03 11.83 27.14
N ASP A 1096 -50.88 13.11 26.85
CA ASP A 1096 -51.30 13.74 25.59
C ASP A 1096 -50.57 13.13 24.38
N LEU A 1097 -49.27 12.86 24.53
CA LEU A 1097 -48.47 12.22 23.50
C LEU A 1097 -48.82 10.74 23.31
N ALA A 1098 -49.06 10.00 24.39
CA ALA A 1098 -49.51 8.60 24.33
C ALA A 1098 -50.87 8.48 23.63
N GLN A 1099 -51.80 9.42 23.90
CA GLN A 1099 -53.09 9.50 23.21
C GLN A 1099 -52.92 9.85 21.72
N ALA A 1100 -52.05 10.80 21.38
CA ALA A 1100 -51.78 11.18 20.00
C ALA A 1100 -51.18 10.02 19.19
N VAL A 1101 -50.21 9.30 19.76
CA VAL A 1101 -49.62 8.11 19.13
C VAL A 1101 -50.68 7.02 18.96
N THR A 1102 -51.43 6.69 20.01
CA THR A 1102 -52.48 5.67 19.94
C THR A 1102 -53.54 6.00 18.88
N THR A 1103 -53.92 7.28 18.77
CA THR A 1103 -54.85 7.75 17.73
C THR A 1103 -54.27 7.58 16.34
N ALA A 1104 -53.00 7.93 16.13
CA ALA A 1104 -52.33 7.79 14.84
C ALA A 1104 -52.20 6.31 14.42
N LEU A 1105 -51.86 5.43 15.36
CA LEU A 1105 -51.80 3.98 15.13
C LEU A 1105 -53.15 3.40 14.70
N GLN A 1106 -54.26 3.92 15.23
CA GLN A 1106 -55.60 3.46 14.86
C GLN A 1106 -56.13 4.01 13.52
N GLN A 1107 -55.54 5.10 13.01
CA GLN A 1107 -56.07 5.82 11.83
C GLN A 1107 -55.27 5.58 10.55
N GLN A 1108 -54.02 5.13 10.65
CA GLN A 1108 -53.13 5.00 9.50
C GLN A 1108 -53.11 3.57 8.98
N PRO A 1109 -53.32 3.35 7.67
CA PRO A 1109 -53.35 2.00 7.08
C PRO A 1109 -52.08 1.18 7.32
N VAL A 1110 -50.92 1.85 7.45
CA VAL A 1110 -49.62 1.19 7.66
C VAL A 1110 -49.54 0.41 8.99
N PHE A 1111 -50.44 0.67 9.94
CA PHE A 1111 -50.49 -0.04 11.23
C PHE A 1111 -51.66 -1.04 11.32
N GLU A 1112 -52.41 -1.27 10.24
CA GLU A 1112 -53.45 -2.30 10.21
C GLU A 1112 -52.86 -3.70 10.49
N ASP A 1113 -53.69 -4.60 11.03
CA ASP A 1113 -53.34 -5.98 11.40
C ASP A 1113 -52.21 -6.18 12.44
N GLY A 1114 -51.68 -5.10 13.01
CA GLY A 1114 -50.66 -5.13 14.06
C GLY A 1114 -51.21 -5.35 15.46
N LEU A 1115 -50.41 -5.99 16.31
CA LEU A 1115 -50.63 -5.95 17.75
C LEU A 1115 -50.18 -4.59 18.29
N VAL A 1116 -51.05 -3.92 19.05
CA VAL A 1116 -50.71 -2.71 19.81
C VAL A 1116 -50.95 -2.98 21.30
N VAL A 1117 -49.93 -2.76 22.12
CA VAL A 1117 -49.99 -2.92 23.59
C VAL A 1117 -49.58 -1.61 24.25
N LEU A 1118 -50.45 -1.04 25.09
CA LEU A 1118 -50.06 0.04 26.01
C LEU A 1118 -49.59 -0.60 27.31
N SER A 1119 -48.30 -0.50 27.63
CA SER A 1119 -47.75 -1.03 28.89
C SER A 1119 -47.73 0.07 29.95
N GLY A 1120 -48.63 -0.05 30.93
CA GLY A 1120 -48.85 0.94 31.97
C GLY A 1120 -48.37 0.51 33.36
N ALA A 1121 -48.38 1.46 34.29
CA ALA A 1121 -48.04 1.23 35.69
C ALA A 1121 -49.02 0.29 36.41
N LYS A 1122 -50.29 0.26 36.00
CA LYS A 1122 -51.32 -0.61 36.57
C LYS A 1122 -51.35 -1.95 35.85
N ASP A 1123 -51.59 -1.94 34.53
CA ASP A 1123 -51.75 -3.14 33.71
C ASP A 1123 -51.26 -2.91 32.26
N ALA A 1124 -51.27 -3.97 31.44
CA ALA A 1124 -51.09 -3.87 30.00
C ALA A 1124 -52.47 -3.84 29.29
N TYR A 1125 -52.64 -3.00 28.28
CA TYR A 1125 -53.92 -2.80 27.60
C TYR A 1125 -53.82 -3.09 26.11
N VAL A 1126 -54.80 -3.82 25.59
CA VAL A 1126 -54.89 -4.21 24.17
C VAL A 1126 -56.31 -3.97 23.67
N ASP A 1127 -56.45 -3.58 22.40
CA ASP A 1127 -57.76 -3.41 21.77
C ASP A 1127 -58.59 -4.71 21.84
N ALA A 1128 -59.86 -4.61 22.24
CA ALA A 1128 -60.76 -5.75 22.35
C ALA A 1128 -61.00 -6.49 21.02
N ARG A 1129 -60.65 -5.89 19.88
CA ARG A 1129 -60.73 -6.48 18.54
C ARG A 1129 -59.48 -7.27 18.12
N VAL A 1130 -58.43 -7.30 18.95
CA VAL A 1130 -57.19 -8.04 18.66
C VAL A 1130 -57.49 -9.52 18.35
N SER A 1131 -56.75 -10.10 17.39
CA SER A 1131 -56.92 -11.51 17.06
C SER A 1131 -56.49 -12.42 18.22
N PRO A 1132 -57.11 -13.60 18.42
CA PRO A 1132 -56.70 -14.55 19.46
C PRO A 1132 -55.24 -15.02 19.34
N ALA A 1133 -54.70 -15.05 18.13
CA ALA A 1133 -53.31 -15.40 17.88
C ALA A 1133 -52.35 -14.32 18.41
N LEU A 1134 -52.60 -13.05 18.06
CA LEU A 1134 -51.79 -11.92 18.55
C LEU A 1134 -51.92 -11.73 20.07
N LEU A 1135 -53.10 -11.99 20.64
CA LEU A 1135 -53.28 -11.96 22.09
C LEU A 1135 -52.51 -13.08 22.81
N THR A 1136 -52.43 -14.28 22.22
CA THR A 1136 -51.61 -15.39 22.75
C THR A 1136 -50.14 -15.00 22.79
N GLU A 1137 -49.67 -14.34 21.74
CA GLU A 1137 -48.30 -13.87 21.66
C GLU A 1137 -47.99 -12.74 22.67
N ALA A 1138 -48.89 -11.75 22.81
CA ALA A 1138 -48.74 -10.70 23.82
C ALA A 1138 -48.58 -11.27 25.25
N ARG A 1139 -49.26 -12.37 25.57
CA ARG A 1139 -49.19 -13.03 26.89
C ARG A 1139 -47.82 -13.63 27.21
N LYS A 1140 -46.91 -13.77 26.25
CA LYS A 1140 -45.53 -14.20 26.50
C LYS A 1140 -44.71 -13.12 27.22
N TYR A 1141 -45.04 -11.85 27.01
CA TYR A 1141 -44.24 -10.69 27.46
C TYR A 1141 -44.97 -9.79 28.46
N TYR A 1142 -46.31 -9.85 28.50
CA TYR A 1142 -47.16 -9.02 29.35
C TYR A 1142 -48.05 -9.87 30.27
N ARG A 1143 -48.16 -9.43 31.52
CA ARG A 1143 -49.05 -10.00 32.54
C ARG A 1143 -50.29 -9.12 32.71
N HIS A 1144 -51.41 -9.75 33.09
CA HIS A 1144 -52.68 -9.04 33.37
C HIS A 1144 -53.18 -8.14 32.23
N ILE A 1145 -53.15 -8.65 30.99
CA ILE A 1145 -53.66 -7.92 29.81
C ILE A 1145 -55.16 -7.64 29.96
N GLN A 1146 -55.53 -6.36 29.95
CA GLN A 1146 -56.91 -5.88 29.88
C GLN A 1146 -57.31 -5.59 28.43
N LEU A 1147 -58.45 -6.15 28.01
CA LEU A 1147 -59.04 -5.84 26.71
C LEU A 1147 -59.93 -4.60 26.83
N VAL A 1148 -59.65 -3.57 26.03
CA VAL A 1148 -60.35 -2.28 26.08
C VAL A 1148 -60.99 -1.96 24.73
N THR A 1149 -62.18 -1.35 24.73
CA THR A 1149 -62.88 -0.98 23.49
C THR A 1149 -62.42 0.37 22.93
N ASP A 1150 -61.77 1.19 23.75
CA ASP A 1150 -61.15 2.46 23.35
C ASP A 1150 -59.80 2.59 24.05
N MET A 1151 -58.71 2.42 23.30
CA MET A 1151 -57.35 2.52 23.82
C MET A 1151 -56.95 3.95 24.19
N THR A 1152 -57.59 4.98 23.62
CA THR A 1152 -57.26 6.39 23.91
C THR A 1152 -57.84 6.88 25.24
N ALA A 1153 -58.86 6.18 25.75
CA ALA A 1153 -59.56 6.50 27.00
C ALA A 1153 -58.96 5.82 28.25
N VAL A 1154 -57.89 5.03 28.10
CA VAL A 1154 -57.26 4.33 29.22
C VAL A 1154 -56.53 5.31 30.14
N ASP A 1155 -56.90 5.31 31.43
CA ASP A 1155 -56.28 6.14 32.47
C ASP A 1155 -55.18 5.37 33.21
N ASP A 1156 -53.98 5.36 32.62
CA ASP A 1156 -52.76 4.83 33.23
C ASP A 1156 -51.53 5.69 32.85
N ASP A 1157 -50.41 5.44 33.50
CA ASP A 1157 -49.12 6.02 33.20
C ASP A 1157 -48.30 5.03 32.37
N PHE A 1158 -48.18 5.30 31.06
CA PHE A 1158 -47.56 4.37 30.12
C PHE A 1158 -46.05 4.49 30.07
N TYR A 1159 -45.34 3.39 30.28
CA TYR A 1159 -43.88 3.33 30.12
C TYR A 1159 -43.48 3.14 28.66
N LYS A 1160 -44.26 2.35 27.92
CA LYS A 1160 -44.04 2.11 26.49
C LYS A 1160 -45.33 1.77 25.74
N ILE A 1161 -45.28 1.93 24.42
CA ILE A 1161 -46.28 1.41 23.48
C ILE A 1161 -45.58 0.40 22.59
N ALA A 1162 -45.94 -0.88 22.69
CA ALA A 1162 -45.34 -1.95 21.93
C ALA A 1162 -46.19 -2.32 20.72
N LEU A 1163 -45.52 -2.50 19.58
CA LEU A 1163 -46.13 -2.83 18.31
C LEU A 1163 -45.53 -4.12 17.77
N ALA A 1164 -46.31 -5.00 17.15
CA ALA A 1164 -45.76 -6.20 16.51
C ALA A 1164 -46.58 -6.67 15.32
N TRP A 1165 -45.87 -7.13 14.28
CA TRP A 1165 -46.43 -7.78 13.09
C TRP A 1165 -45.68 -9.08 12.81
N PRO A 1166 -46.06 -10.19 13.48
CA PRO A 1166 -45.36 -11.47 13.32
C PRO A 1166 -45.30 -11.90 11.86
N GLY A 1167 -44.09 -12.17 11.36
CA GLY A 1167 -43.76 -12.60 10.02
C GLY A 1167 -43.72 -11.48 8.96
N GLN A 1168 -43.74 -10.20 9.35
CA GLN A 1168 -43.74 -9.07 8.42
C GLN A 1168 -42.63 -8.03 8.73
N PRO A 1169 -42.02 -7.41 7.70
CA PRO A 1169 -41.07 -6.31 7.91
C PRO A 1169 -41.77 -5.04 8.42
N VAL A 1170 -41.09 -4.26 9.27
CA VAL A 1170 -41.68 -3.10 9.97
C VAL A 1170 -41.11 -1.74 9.53
N VAL A 1171 -40.51 -1.67 8.33
CA VAL A 1171 -39.74 -0.51 7.84
C VAL A 1171 -40.60 0.73 7.61
N GLU A 1172 -41.81 0.56 7.05
CA GLU A 1172 -42.71 1.68 6.76
C GLU A 1172 -43.29 2.27 8.06
N GLN A 1173 -43.59 1.42 9.04
CA GLN A 1173 -44.06 1.76 10.37
C GLN A 1173 -43.00 2.57 11.14
N LEU A 1174 -41.75 2.11 11.12
CA LEU A 1174 -40.62 2.82 11.72
C LEU A 1174 -40.42 4.21 11.09
N THR A 1175 -40.45 4.28 9.76
CA THR A 1175 -40.29 5.54 9.02
C THR A 1175 -41.39 6.54 9.37
N PHE A 1176 -42.63 6.07 9.48
CA PHE A 1176 -43.76 6.91 9.89
C PHE A 1176 -43.57 7.45 11.32
N LEU A 1177 -43.26 6.57 12.28
CA LEU A 1177 -43.13 6.94 13.69
C LEU A 1177 -42.00 7.95 13.91
N GLN A 1178 -40.86 7.77 13.24
CA GLN A 1178 -39.72 8.69 13.33
C GLN A 1178 -40.04 10.08 12.75
N ARG A 1179 -40.86 10.14 11.69
CA ARG A 1179 -41.25 11.39 11.05
C ARG A 1179 -42.28 12.16 11.86
N GLU A 1180 -43.35 11.49 12.32
CA GLU A 1180 -44.49 12.14 12.98
C GLU A 1180 -44.27 12.35 14.49
N PHE A 1181 -43.48 11.51 15.14
CA PHE A 1181 -43.22 11.56 16.58
C PHE A 1181 -41.71 11.61 16.91
N PRO A 1182 -40.95 12.61 16.42
CA PRO A 1182 -39.49 12.69 16.61
C PRO A 1182 -39.06 12.93 18.07
N SER A 1183 -40.01 13.22 18.96
CA SER A 1183 -39.81 13.36 20.41
C SER A 1183 -39.86 12.03 21.16
N LEU A 1184 -40.13 10.91 20.47
CA LEU A 1184 -40.08 9.55 21.00
C LEU A 1184 -38.91 8.79 20.36
N ALA A 1185 -38.54 7.67 20.98
CA ALA A 1185 -37.64 6.71 20.38
C ALA A 1185 -38.42 5.45 19.96
N SER A 1186 -38.05 4.88 18.83
CA SER A 1186 -38.59 3.61 18.33
C SER A 1186 -37.44 2.62 18.26
N VAL A 1187 -37.46 1.60 19.11
CA VAL A 1187 -36.40 0.59 19.19
C VAL A 1187 -36.95 -0.77 18.76
N SER A 1188 -36.13 -1.57 18.10
CA SER A 1188 -36.49 -2.96 17.80
C SER A 1188 -36.58 -3.74 19.12
N SER A 1189 -37.66 -4.50 19.29
CA SER A 1189 -37.87 -5.36 20.45
C SER A 1189 -37.81 -6.84 20.06
N GLY A 1190 -37.75 -7.74 21.06
CA GLY A 1190 -38.16 -9.12 20.83
C GLY A 1190 -39.58 -9.18 20.26
N PHE A 1191 -39.91 -10.28 19.56
CA PHE A 1191 -41.21 -10.50 18.91
C PHE A 1191 -41.46 -9.79 17.56
N GLU A 1192 -40.40 -9.52 16.77
CA GLU A 1192 -40.52 -8.89 15.43
C GLU A 1192 -41.32 -7.56 15.49
N GLY A 1193 -41.03 -6.75 16.52
CA GLY A 1193 -41.83 -5.60 16.92
C GLY A 1193 -41.03 -4.33 17.19
N ILE A 1194 -41.76 -3.24 17.41
CA ILE A 1194 -41.25 -1.90 17.72
C ILE A 1194 -41.73 -1.52 19.12
N ASP A 1195 -40.80 -1.19 20.02
CA ASP A 1195 -41.12 -0.52 21.28
C ASP A 1195 -40.99 1.01 21.08
N ILE A 1196 -42.08 1.74 21.31
CA ILE A 1196 -42.09 3.20 21.37
C ILE A 1196 -41.91 3.61 22.84
N ILE A 1197 -40.84 4.34 23.11
CA ILE A 1197 -40.45 4.79 24.46
C ILE A 1197 -40.13 6.29 24.48
N PRO A 1198 -40.11 6.94 25.66
CA PRO A 1198 -39.66 8.32 25.77
C PRO A 1198 -38.23 8.49 25.24
N LYS A 1199 -37.98 9.57 24.49
CA LYS A 1199 -36.65 9.83 23.92
C LYS A 1199 -35.60 10.02 25.01
N GLY A 1200 -34.44 9.39 24.83
CA GLY A 1200 -33.34 9.43 25.79
C GLY A 1200 -33.48 8.45 26.95
N ILE A 1201 -34.45 7.53 26.91
CA ILE A 1201 -34.58 6.42 27.85
C ILE A 1201 -34.06 5.14 27.19
N SER A 1202 -33.26 4.38 27.95
CA SER A 1202 -32.71 3.09 27.53
C SER A 1202 -32.29 2.24 28.74
N LYS A 1203 -31.93 0.98 28.50
CA LYS A 1203 -31.37 0.09 29.52
C LYS A 1203 -30.10 0.70 30.16
N ALA A 1204 -29.28 1.41 29.38
CA ALA A 1204 -28.08 2.08 29.87
C ALA A 1204 -28.38 3.16 30.92
N VAL A 1205 -29.47 3.91 30.76
CA VAL A 1205 -29.95 4.88 31.76
C VAL A 1205 -30.30 4.17 33.07
N GLY A 1206 -30.97 3.02 32.98
CA GLY A 1206 -31.28 2.20 34.15
C GLY A 1206 -30.03 1.70 34.88
N ILE A 1207 -29.04 1.21 34.13
CA ILE A 1207 -27.74 0.77 34.67
C ILE A 1207 -27.05 1.94 35.38
N LYS A 1208 -27.02 3.12 34.77
CA LYS A 1208 -26.44 4.32 35.36
C LYS A 1208 -27.11 4.68 36.70
N LYS A 1209 -28.45 4.57 36.80
CA LYS A 1209 -29.18 4.85 38.04
C LYS A 1209 -28.85 3.86 39.16
N LEU A 1210 -28.72 2.58 38.84
CA LEU A 1210 -28.29 1.57 39.81
C LEU A 1210 -26.82 1.75 40.21
N ALA A 1211 -25.94 2.10 39.27
CA ALA A 1211 -24.55 2.41 39.52
C ALA A 1211 -24.38 3.63 40.45
N GLU A 1212 -25.15 4.71 40.21
CA GLU A 1212 -25.21 5.89 41.09
C GLU A 1212 -25.65 5.52 42.52
N ARG A 1213 -26.67 4.66 42.65
CA ARG A 1213 -27.18 4.19 43.95
C ARG A 1213 -26.15 3.38 44.73
N TRP A 1214 -25.38 2.54 44.06
CA TRP A 1214 -24.38 1.66 44.69
C TRP A 1214 -22.96 2.21 44.68
N GLY A 1215 -22.73 3.40 44.10
CA GLY A 1215 -21.41 4.03 44.03
C GLY A 1215 -20.41 3.31 43.13
N LEU A 1216 -20.89 2.68 42.04
CA LEU A 1216 -20.08 1.82 41.16
C LEU A 1216 -19.54 2.59 39.95
N SER A 1217 -18.32 2.26 39.53
CA SER A 1217 -17.74 2.73 38.27
C SER A 1217 -18.01 1.75 37.12
N PRO A 1218 -17.95 2.20 35.84
CA PRO A 1218 -18.06 1.30 34.67
C PRO A 1218 -17.09 0.12 34.65
N ALA A 1219 -15.96 0.23 35.36
CA ALA A 1219 -14.95 -0.81 35.54
C ALA A 1219 -15.36 -1.91 36.55
N GLU A 1220 -16.46 -1.74 37.28
CA GLU A 1220 -16.98 -2.69 38.27
C GLU A 1220 -18.30 -3.32 37.79
N MET A 1221 -18.64 -3.14 36.51
CA MET A 1221 -19.91 -3.56 35.95
C MET A 1221 -19.68 -4.46 34.74
N ALA A 1222 -20.47 -5.54 34.68
CA ALA A 1222 -20.58 -6.41 33.52
C ALA A 1222 -22.01 -6.39 32.95
N VAL A 1223 -22.13 -6.42 31.63
CA VAL A 1223 -23.43 -6.42 30.95
C VAL A 1223 -23.47 -7.45 29.83
N PHE A 1224 -24.66 -7.99 29.57
CA PHE A 1224 -24.90 -9.04 28.58
C PHE A 1224 -26.11 -8.70 27.72
N GLY A 1225 -25.98 -8.77 26.40
CA GLY A 1225 -27.07 -8.49 25.48
C GLY A 1225 -26.88 -9.11 24.11
N ASP A 1226 -27.92 -9.09 23.29
CA ASP A 1226 -27.94 -9.76 21.98
C ASP A 1226 -28.59 -8.90 20.88
N ASN A 1227 -29.27 -7.79 21.21
CA ASN A 1227 -30.08 -7.08 20.23
C ASN A 1227 -29.90 -5.53 20.28
N ASN A 1228 -30.59 -4.81 19.40
CA ASN A 1228 -30.40 -3.37 19.21
C ASN A 1228 -30.75 -2.53 20.44
N ASN A 1229 -31.73 -2.95 21.24
CA ASN A 1229 -32.07 -2.30 22.51
C ASN A 1229 -31.01 -2.50 23.61
N ASP A 1230 -29.99 -3.33 23.38
CA ASP A 1230 -28.86 -3.55 24.29
C ASP A 1230 -27.63 -2.72 23.95
N ILE A 1231 -27.53 -2.20 22.72
CA ILE A 1231 -26.32 -1.51 22.21
C ILE A 1231 -25.83 -0.44 23.17
N GLU A 1232 -26.71 0.45 23.63
CA GLU A 1232 -26.32 1.52 24.53
C GLU A 1232 -25.77 0.99 25.86
N MET A 1233 -26.29 -0.13 26.36
CA MET A 1233 -25.82 -0.73 27.61
C MET A 1233 -24.49 -1.45 27.42
N LEU A 1234 -24.32 -2.14 26.29
CA LEU A 1234 -23.06 -2.78 25.88
C LEU A 1234 -21.92 -1.75 25.71
N GLN A 1235 -22.24 -0.54 25.24
CA GLN A 1235 -21.27 0.56 25.11
C GLN A 1235 -20.97 1.26 26.43
N ALA A 1236 -21.89 1.21 27.40
CA ALA A 1236 -21.81 2.00 28.64
C ALA A 1236 -20.79 1.48 29.68
N VAL A 1237 -20.32 0.23 29.57
CA VAL A 1237 -19.47 -0.40 30.59
C VAL A 1237 -18.17 -0.99 30.04
N GLN A 1238 -17.26 -1.35 30.96
CA GLN A 1238 -15.96 -1.92 30.60
C GLN A 1238 -16.05 -3.42 30.25
N TYR A 1239 -16.93 -4.18 30.90
CA TYR A 1239 -17.08 -5.63 30.68
C TYR A 1239 -18.42 -5.93 29.99
N SER A 1240 -18.51 -5.60 28.70
CA SER A 1240 -19.70 -5.87 27.89
C SER A 1240 -19.52 -7.11 27.04
N PHE A 1241 -20.50 -8.01 27.13
CA PHE A 1241 -20.53 -9.28 26.42
C PHE A 1241 -21.74 -9.31 25.50
N ALA A 1242 -21.51 -9.40 24.20
CA ALA A 1242 -22.58 -9.74 23.27
C ALA A 1242 -22.69 -11.26 23.16
N MET A 1243 -23.92 -11.74 23.08
CA MET A 1243 -24.18 -13.15 22.81
C MET A 1243 -23.63 -13.53 21.44
N CYS A 1244 -23.00 -14.70 21.32
CA CYS A 1244 -22.50 -15.17 20.02
C CYS A 1244 -23.64 -15.46 19.01
N ASN A 1245 -24.86 -15.69 19.51
CA ASN A 1245 -26.10 -15.76 18.73
C ASN A 1245 -26.80 -14.41 18.55
N GLY A 1246 -26.26 -13.33 19.13
CA GLY A 1246 -26.84 -11.99 19.03
C GLY A 1246 -26.72 -11.39 17.64
N ASN A 1247 -27.53 -10.37 17.37
CA ASN A 1247 -27.46 -9.63 16.12
C ASN A 1247 -26.12 -8.90 15.97
N ILE A 1248 -25.80 -8.51 14.73
CA ILE A 1248 -24.50 -7.95 14.42
C ILE A 1248 -24.24 -6.66 15.19
N ASP A 1249 -25.21 -5.74 15.26
CA ASP A 1249 -25.01 -4.44 15.88
C ASP A 1249 -24.71 -4.55 17.38
N ALA A 1250 -25.32 -5.52 18.09
CA ALA A 1250 -24.99 -5.85 19.47
C ALA A 1250 -23.58 -6.45 19.58
N GLN A 1251 -23.22 -7.39 18.70
CA GLN A 1251 -21.86 -7.95 18.66
C GLN A 1251 -20.79 -6.88 18.42
N LEU A 1252 -21.07 -5.87 17.59
CA LEU A 1252 -20.15 -4.76 17.34
C LEU A 1252 -20.09 -3.78 18.52
N ALA A 1253 -21.18 -3.61 19.25
CA ALA A 1253 -21.27 -2.70 20.39
C ALA A 1253 -20.55 -3.24 21.64
N ALA A 1254 -20.42 -4.56 21.77
CA ALA A 1254 -19.77 -5.20 22.90
C ALA A 1254 -18.24 -5.31 22.75
N ARG A 1255 -17.53 -5.39 23.87
CA ARG A 1255 -16.07 -5.57 23.90
C ARG A 1255 -15.65 -7.04 23.81
N TYR A 1256 -16.54 -7.94 24.22
CA TYR A 1256 -16.32 -9.38 24.27
C TYR A 1256 -17.53 -10.13 23.70
N LEU A 1257 -17.32 -11.35 23.23
CA LEU A 1257 -18.38 -12.28 22.87
C LEU A 1257 -18.50 -13.38 23.92
N THR A 1258 -19.71 -13.89 24.15
CA THR A 1258 -19.89 -15.08 24.98
C THR A 1258 -19.28 -16.32 24.31
N PRO A 1259 -18.77 -17.28 25.11
CA PRO A 1259 -18.17 -18.50 24.57
C PRO A 1259 -19.22 -19.46 23.97
N ALA A 1260 -20.47 -19.34 24.39
CA ALA A 1260 -21.61 -20.13 23.95
C ALA A 1260 -22.86 -19.25 23.78
N ASP A 1261 -23.87 -19.77 23.09
CA ASP A 1261 -25.14 -19.08 22.85
C ASP A 1261 -26.09 -19.18 24.06
N ASN A 1262 -27.30 -18.62 23.94
CA ASN A 1262 -28.33 -18.66 24.97
C ASN A 1262 -28.85 -20.08 25.26
N ASN A 1263 -28.92 -20.96 24.26
CA ASN A 1263 -29.35 -22.36 24.42
C ASN A 1263 -28.30 -23.24 25.10
N HIS A 1264 -27.06 -22.78 25.17
CA HIS A 1264 -25.92 -23.46 25.77
C HIS A 1264 -25.37 -22.72 27.00
N GLU A 1265 -26.21 -21.97 27.71
CA GLU A 1265 -25.91 -21.32 29.00
C GLU A 1265 -24.75 -20.29 28.95
N GLY A 1266 -24.52 -19.64 27.81
CA GLY A 1266 -23.36 -18.76 27.59
C GLY A 1266 -23.20 -17.63 28.63
N VAL A 1267 -24.31 -17.05 29.11
CA VAL A 1267 -24.26 -16.04 30.18
C VAL A 1267 -23.80 -16.65 31.52
N LEU A 1268 -24.30 -17.85 31.88
CA LEU A 1268 -23.94 -18.50 33.14
C LEU A 1268 -22.47 -18.93 33.17
N ASP A 1269 -21.88 -19.25 32.01
CA ASP A 1269 -20.45 -19.53 31.88
C ASP A 1269 -19.61 -18.29 32.20
N VAL A 1270 -19.98 -17.13 31.64
CA VAL A 1270 -19.26 -15.88 31.89
C VAL A 1270 -19.49 -15.39 33.32
N MET A 1271 -20.70 -15.49 33.85
CA MET A 1271 -20.98 -15.15 35.25
C MET A 1271 -20.10 -15.96 36.21
N ALA A 1272 -19.99 -17.28 36.00
CA ALA A 1272 -19.16 -18.16 36.82
C ALA A 1272 -17.67 -17.76 36.80
N HIS A 1273 -17.19 -17.19 35.69
CA HIS A 1273 -15.83 -16.69 35.56
C HIS A 1273 -15.60 -15.34 36.24
N LEU A 1274 -16.62 -14.47 36.29
CA LEU A 1274 -16.51 -13.11 36.85
C LEU A 1274 -16.79 -13.02 38.36
N ILE A 1275 -17.36 -14.07 38.95
CA ILE A 1275 -17.55 -14.27 40.39
C ILE A 1275 -16.23 -14.77 40.99
#